data_AF-A0A929XDL0-F1
#
_entry.id   AF-A0A929XDL0-F1
#
_cell.length_a   1.000
_cell.length_b   1.000
_cell.length_c   1.000
_cell.angle_alpha   90.00
_cell.angle_beta   90.00
_cell.angle_gamma   90.00
#
_symmetry.space_group_name_H-M   'P 1'
#
loop_
_entity.id
_entity.type
_entity.pdbx_description
1 polymer ?
#
loop_
_entity_poly.entity_id
_entity_poly.type
_entity_poly.pdbx_seq_one_letter_code
_entity_poly.pdbx_strand_id
1 'polypeptide(L)'
;MKSNKKIKQIAVIILIILSLLGINLSVNKIVKNFSDTSNINAKAGDYTPVQYGEERVEGTNFVTFDAYFLKNSQKYRGEYLPYTKDRDKGYNATSKNLWIELRVLGNGSLKNAKLLFTQDNVTEKFKMLESETIAHDSVGINLNQINLKEVPNGKTVLFRVEVNANLKKFISNDNKVKLVGEYVANDGSTTPIEKEVKFTVESSVDNAIAYIERDYNTQNRSYDEKTLAKKDGKIVINHFFNINFGNYYHIDNYQLYFDNFTTKEGVIESNIEQFNGHYPSNVEVNIGGLEASDYSVDYDNSNGKLKIRILNVGKLYSRYGTMEIRTLYPESAMDYNNEHIFNLRAKAHAIVENNPNYENPIISEEVEATSSVRYAHTPPIIEPPRIDRYYGGINPPNKDNPISRYEGENPDEDFEDWSVTWGFNIDNKDGNQEVIVKSNPERNYFSDYNGNNKFDLDNYVIIKSIRFYNYIKLNDNSKVDLYDDDTGRLIHSFNKDEIEKYTREDFKLEPNIKHVKYVLNNINCYINSTSYQAFSITNKKTINDKMLKENLTREEFNKLTLITDKYNVQFGDKNKEVTLTAGYYETSRARVSYHRYYNYYDEKTGNRSVSKSGAVRVYNGNDEVEDLYESRWLIESGRRHENNLEIISKSGEKFSEGSTYDKSTINENYIKYHGIKFSVSPKNLLGEDGWIKVYNNDTNELIAAFNNSNWNNYIENPFIYEKDVVNIKVLTSKLINPGSLFIYNVMKIEDKELKDNVSKEQFEKLKFINKHLEYSSKLTANSPEFSAKGVSEISVNYYRLNSLLNNNGELLLSTYKAREGNFNISLDTLAPYDALDLNNWKNSIILMEFPKDVVDISNISLRGVNVNIAGYEILDKDGKKFLKAYLKSDKPVKEQNLSFNGLITVNPLANTQNTNVKVYIYNENNDKYFYENRNTIDPSQRYFEKPESKDIYDINGNGNKEEPVGYLEIPTSIVAPQELHLNQKIINYNTDGDVVNAPNVGVIDGNGTGKATVIIQLKNNFPPSITNMKIHGVIPYRNNKGGLTGTDLDSKIDTFMTGPIKLPDNLKDKAKVYYSENEDIDKIWLSDSNNWKTENQVNDWSKIKNYYIDFGNTVFNVNELTELSYEIKVPNNAEYNKPSFASNGVNVNLNTEDGKLNTELEANKVGIQFLKKFNLEINTKKASTNNKLQGLIYSAKLDGEENSKTGITNNDGIATINGLLVDKEYTLEKISTEDNYISENSKLKFKVVENNGNMVLQFIDGQNKVISSE
;
A
#
# COMPACT_ATOMS: atom_id res chain seq x y z
N MET A 1 -84.51 -20.38 -27.14
CA MET A 1 -84.85 -19.67 -25.87
C MET A 1 -85.14 -20.70 -24.78
N LYS A 2 -84.78 -20.39 -23.52
CA LYS A 2 -84.64 -21.25 -22.33
C LYS A 2 -83.38 -22.15 -22.28
N SER A 3 -82.30 -21.63 -21.69
CA SER A 3 -81.48 -22.31 -20.65
C SER A 3 -80.20 -21.49 -20.40
N ASN A 4 -80.24 -20.52 -19.48
CA ASN A 4 -79.03 -19.82 -19.03
C ASN A 4 -79.15 -19.33 -17.58
N LYS A 5 -79.53 -20.23 -16.67
CA LYS A 5 -79.58 -19.93 -15.22
C LYS A 5 -78.90 -20.95 -14.30
N LYS A 6 -78.46 -22.11 -14.79
CA LYS A 6 -77.76 -23.12 -13.95
C LYS A 6 -76.23 -22.99 -13.91
N ILE A 7 -75.57 -22.37 -14.89
CA ILE A 7 -74.09 -22.30 -14.93
C ILE A 7 -73.51 -21.22 -13.99
N LYS A 8 -74.23 -20.10 -13.76
CA LYS A 8 -73.77 -19.07 -12.81
C LYS A 8 -73.94 -19.45 -11.33
N GLN A 9 -74.81 -20.40 -10.99
CA GLN A 9 -74.94 -20.88 -9.61
C GLN A 9 -73.88 -21.92 -9.22
N ILE A 10 -73.34 -22.70 -10.16
CA ILE A 10 -72.26 -23.66 -9.86
C ILE A 10 -70.90 -22.96 -9.68
N ALA A 11 -70.62 -21.88 -10.42
CA ALA A 11 -69.38 -21.11 -10.27
C ALA A 11 -69.31 -20.32 -8.95
N VAL A 12 -70.45 -19.80 -8.47
CA VAL A 12 -70.52 -19.11 -7.15
C VAL A 12 -70.49 -20.11 -5.99
N ILE A 13 -71.02 -21.33 -6.18
CA ILE A 13 -70.95 -22.39 -5.15
C ILE A 13 -69.53 -22.97 -5.04
N ILE A 14 -68.73 -23.05 -6.12
CA ILE A 14 -67.32 -23.49 -6.03
C ILE A 14 -66.42 -22.42 -5.38
N LEU A 15 -66.67 -21.13 -5.65
CA LEU A 15 -65.98 -20.02 -4.97
C LEU A 15 -66.39 -19.90 -3.49
N ILE A 16 -67.65 -20.20 -3.15
CA ILE A 16 -68.11 -20.25 -1.75
C ILE A 16 -67.61 -21.52 -1.04
N ILE A 17 -67.50 -22.67 -1.71
CA ILE A 17 -66.95 -23.91 -1.13
C ILE A 17 -65.43 -23.83 -0.94
N LEU A 18 -64.68 -23.13 -1.80
CA LEU A 18 -63.25 -22.85 -1.58
C LEU A 18 -63.02 -21.78 -0.49
N SER A 19 -63.99 -20.91 -0.22
CA SER A 19 -63.99 -20.03 0.96
C SER A 19 -64.50 -20.69 2.25
N LEU A 20 -65.25 -21.80 2.16
CA LEU A 20 -65.83 -22.54 3.29
C LEU A 20 -64.98 -23.74 3.77
N LEU A 21 -63.98 -24.18 3.00
CA LEU A 21 -62.99 -25.17 3.47
C LEU A 21 -61.87 -24.54 4.32
N GLY A 22 -61.86 -23.21 4.47
CA GLY A 22 -61.04 -22.47 5.41
C GLY A 22 -61.73 -22.24 6.77
N ILE A 23 -62.28 -23.28 7.39
CA ILE A 23 -62.76 -23.21 8.78
C ILE A 23 -61.92 -24.15 9.67
N ASN A 24 -61.12 -23.51 10.52
CA ASN A 24 -60.77 -23.88 11.89
C ASN A 24 -60.39 -25.33 12.20
N LEU A 25 -59.07 -25.57 12.32
CA LEU A 25 -58.53 -26.29 13.47
C LEU A 25 -57.72 -25.31 14.32
N SER A 26 -58.46 -24.46 15.04
CA SER A 26 -57.96 -23.76 16.21
C SER A 26 -57.98 -24.74 17.38
N VAL A 27 -56.82 -25.16 17.89
CA VAL A 27 -56.72 -25.69 19.25
C VAL A 27 -55.79 -24.80 20.07
N ASN A 28 -56.43 -24.17 21.05
CA ASN A 28 -55.91 -23.46 22.23
C ASN A 28 -55.43 -22.01 22.08
N LYS A 29 -56.43 -21.11 22.09
CA LYS A 29 -56.36 -19.88 22.89
C LYS A 29 -57.44 -19.94 23.98
N ILE A 30 -57.01 -20.17 25.22
CA ILE A 30 -57.77 -19.73 26.39
C ILE A 30 -57.26 -18.33 26.74
N VAL A 31 -58.19 -17.38 26.71
CA VAL A 31 -58.01 -15.98 27.08
C VAL A 31 -57.90 -15.85 28.60
N LYS A 32 -56.95 -15.06 29.08
CA LYS A 32 -57.15 -14.20 30.27
C LYS A 32 -56.40 -12.88 30.10
N ASN A 33 -57.14 -11.81 30.31
CA ASN A 33 -56.69 -10.43 30.46
C ASN A 33 -55.51 -10.34 31.44
N PHE A 34 -54.49 -9.57 31.09
CA PHE A 34 -53.75 -8.73 32.03
C PHE A 34 -53.22 -7.51 31.28
N SER A 35 -53.84 -6.36 31.56
CA SER A 35 -53.11 -5.10 31.62
C SER A 35 -52.17 -5.20 32.82
N ASP A 36 -50.88 -5.37 32.58
CA ASP A 36 -49.81 -4.80 33.41
C ASP A 36 -48.44 -5.01 32.72
N THR A 37 -47.63 -3.98 32.84
CA THR A 37 -46.26 -3.84 32.35
C THR A 37 -45.34 -4.98 32.79
N SER A 38 -44.47 -5.42 31.87
CA SER A 38 -43.32 -6.36 31.98
C SER A 38 -43.50 -7.69 31.23
N ASN A 39 -43.29 -7.65 29.91
CA ASN A 39 -42.89 -8.82 29.13
C ASN A 39 -42.02 -8.37 27.95
N ILE A 40 -40.72 -8.28 28.21
CA ILE A 40 -39.67 -8.14 27.21
C ILE A 40 -39.43 -9.54 26.65
N ASN A 41 -40.14 -9.87 25.57
CA ASN A 41 -39.77 -10.94 24.63
C ASN A 41 -40.09 -10.37 23.24
N ALA A 42 -39.16 -9.59 22.70
CA ALA A 42 -39.29 -8.96 21.39
C ALA A 42 -39.26 -10.01 20.27
N LYS A 43 -40.16 -9.85 19.30
CA LYS A 43 -40.26 -10.61 18.05
C LYS A 43 -39.18 -10.16 17.05
N ALA A 44 -37.92 -10.44 17.31
CA ALA A 44 -36.87 -10.14 16.34
C ALA A 44 -36.85 -11.18 15.21
N GLY A 45 -36.78 -10.75 13.94
CA GLY A 45 -36.66 -11.66 12.79
C GLY A 45 -37.95 -12.30 12.23
N ASP A 46 -39.14 -11.84 12.66
CA ASP A 46 -40.46 -12.25 12.13
C ASP A 46 -40.97 -11.23 11.09
N TYR A 47 -40.62 -11.43 9.82
CA TYR A 47 -41.04 -10.56 8.71
C TYR A 47 -42.29 -11.07 8.00
N THR A 48 -43.01 -10.20 7.29
CA THR A 48 -44.23 -10.58 6.56
C THR A 48 -43.91 -11.50 5.38
N PRO A 49 -44.53 -12.70 5.27
CA PRO A 49 -44.41 -13.54 4.09
C PRO A 49 -45.10 -12.91 2.88
N VAL A 50 -44.50 -13.03 1.71
CA VAL A 50 -45.07 -12.55 0.44
C VAL A 50 -46.32 -13.36 0.08
N GLN A 51 -47.42 -12.69 -0.20
CA GLN A 51 -48.67 -13.33 -0.60
C GLN A 51 -48.79 -13.45 -2.13
N TYR A 52 -49.51 -14.47 -2.58
CA TYR A 52 -49.80 -14.69 -4.00
C TYR A 52 -50.59 -13.51 -4.60
N GLY A 53 -50.14 -12.98 -5.74
CA GLY A 53 -50.76 -11.86 -6.44
C GLY A 53 -50.13 -10.50 -6.14
N GLU A 54 -49.24 -10.39 -5.13
CA GLU A 54 -48.51 -9.15 -4.84
C GLU A 54 -47.54 -8.76 -5.98
N GLU A 55 -47.08 -9.74 -6.76
CA GLU A 55 -46.22 -9.58 -7.92
C GLU A 55 -46.90 -8.90 -9.12
N ARG A 56 -48.22 -8.73 -9.10
CA ARG A 56 -48.97 -8.13 -10.22
C ARG A 56 -48.61 -6.65 -10.40
N VAL A 57 -48.43 -6.27 -11.66
CA VAL A 57 -48.21 -4.88 -12.09
C VAL A 57 -49.52 -4.27 -12.55
N GLU A 58 -49.79 -3.02 -12.16
CA GLU A 58 -51.02 -2.33 -12.56
C GLU A 58 -50.99 -2.01 -14.06
N GLY A 59 -52.16 -2.07 -14.72
CA GLY A 59 -52.31 -1.78 -16.15
C GLY A 59 -52.00 -2.95 -17.10
N THR A 60 -51.38 -4.04 -16.64
CA THR A 60 -51.15 -5.23 -17.47
C THR A 60 -51.09 -6.53 -16.65
N ASN A 61 -51.71 -7.60 -17.15
CA ASN A 61 -51.54 -8.95 -16.58
C ASN A 61 -50.34 -9.68 -17.20
N PHE A 62 -49.64 -9.03 -18.13
CA PHE A 62 -48.54 -9.59 -18.91
C PHE A 62 -47.17 -9.21 -18.35
N VAL A 63 -47.09 -8.44 -17.26
CA VAL A 63 -45.85 -8.19 -16.54
C VAL A 63 -46.06 -8.43 -15.05
N THR A 64 -45.16 -9.18 -14.42
CA THR A 64 -45.12 -9.34 -12.96
C THR A 64 -43.75 -8.93 -12.43
N PHE A 65 -43.73 -8.27 -11.27
CA PHE A 65 -42.52 -7.76 -10.64
C PHE A 65 -42.60 -7.90 -9.12
N ASP A 66 -41.56 -8.46 -8.51
CA ASP A 66 -41.46 -8.64 -7.07
C ASP A 66 -40.02 -8.55 -6.55
N ALA A 67 -39.84 -8.22 -5.26
CA ALA A 67 -38.55 -8.21 -4.58
C ALA A 67 -38.65 -8.75 -3.14
N TYR A 68 -37.79 -9.71 -2.76
CA TYR A 68 -37.94 -10.45 -1.51
C TYR A 68 -36.63 -11.04 -0.99
N PHE A 69 -36.58 -11.30 0.31
CA PHE A 69 -35.59 -12.19 0.92
C PHE A 69 -36.15 -13.61 0.98
N LEU A 70 -35.28 -14.60 0.89
CA LEU A 70 -35.67 -16.02 0.92
C LEU A 70 -35.23 -16.64 2.24
N LYS A 71 -36.14 -17.37 2.89
CA LYS A 71 -35.89 -18.12 4.13
C LYS A 71 -36.73 -19.40 4.14
N ASN A 72 -36.10 -20.56 4.21
CA ASN A 72 -36.76 -21.89 4.20
C ASN A 72 -37.80 -22.11 3.06
N SER A 73 -37.46 -21.73 1.83
CA SER A 73 -38.28 -21.78 0.60
C SER A 73 -39.48 -20.84 0.61
N GLN A 74 -39.57 -19.93 1.58
CA GLN A 74 -40.62 -18.92 1.67
C GLN A 74 -40.04 -17.52 1.43
N LYS A 75 -40.79 -16.71 0.68
CA LYS A 75 -40.44 -15.33 0.34
C LYS A 75 -40.89 -14.41 1.49
N TYR A 76 -40.02 -13.50 1.92
CA TYR A 76 -40.27 -12.56 3.02
C TYR A 76 -39.97 -11.11 2.61
N ARG A 77 -40.69 -10.16 3.22
CA ARG A 77 -40.51 -8.71 3.07
C ARG A 77 -39.46 -8.11 4.01
N GLY A 78 -38.56 -8.91 4.59
CA GLY A 78 -37.46 -8.39 5.37
C GLY A 78 -36.45 -9.42 5.86
N GLU A 79 -35.34 -8.95 6.43
CA GLU A 79 -34.25 -9.77 6.95
C GLU A 79 -33.51 -9.10 8.14
N TYR A 80 -32.92 -9.92 9.01
CA TYR A 80 -32.03 -9.49 10.09
C TYR A 80 -30.55 -9.71 9.73
N LEU A 81 -29.77 -8.62 9.71
CA LEU A 81 -28.36 -8.59 9.28
C LEU A 81 -27.43 -7.98 10.35
N PRO A 82 -26.97 -8.75 11.35
CA PRO A 82 -26.13 -8.25 12.44
C PRO A 82 -24.66 -8.03 12.05
N TYR A 83 -24.00 -7.16 12.81
CA TYR A 83 -22.55 -7.03 12.87
C TYR A 83 -22.06 -7.79 14.10
N THR A 84 -21.11 -8.71 13.89
CA THR A 84 -20.55 -9.55 14.96
C THR A 84 -19.05 -9.40 15.06
N LYS A 85 -18.48 -9.46 16.26
CA LYS A 85 -17.03 -9.38 16.50
C LYS A 85 -16.27 -10.47 15.74
N ASP A 86 -15.18 -10.10 15.04
CA ASP A 86 -14.27 -11.05 14.39
C ASP A 86 -13.00 -11.25 15.24
N ARG A 87 -12.90 -12.39 15.94
CA ARG A 87 -11.77 -12.70 16.86
C ARG A 87 -11.45 -11.53 17.80
N ASP A 88 -10.17 -11.18 17.96
CA ASP A 88 -9.71 -10.07 18.80
C ASP A 88 -9.74 -8.70 18.09
N LYS A 89 -9.94 -8.65 16.75
CA LYS A 89 -9.80 -7.43 15.91
C LYS A 89 -10.82 -7.43 14.77
N GLY A 90 -11.59 -6.33 14.65
CA GLY A 90 -12.53 -6.12 13.55
C GLY A 90 -13.92 -6.73 13.76
N TYR A 91 -14.69 -6.82 12.68
CA TYR A 91 -16.08 -7.31 12.67
C TYR A 91 -16.42 -8.06 11.39
N ASN A 92 -17.40 -8.96 11.50
CA ASN A 92 -18.10 -9.61 10.41
C ASN A 92 -19.47 -8.96 10.22
N ALA A 93 -19.69 -8.30 9.09
CA ALA A 93 -21.01 -7.76 8.73
C ALA A 93 -21.81 -8.80 7.94
N THR A 94 -22.95 -9.24 8.50
CA THR A 94 -23.84 -10.17 7.81
C THR A 94 -24.38 -9.52 6.53
N SER A 95 -24.49 -10.31 5.47
CA SER A 95 -25.14 -9.93 4.22
C SER A 95 -26.21 -10.96 3.84
N LYS A 96 -27.21 -10.53 3.07
CA LYS A 96 -28.20 -11.41 2.46
C LYS A 96 -28.53 -10.96 1.06
N ASN A 97 -28.85 -11.91 0.20
CA ASN A 97 -29.28 -11.62 -1.16
C ASN A 97 -30.75 -11.17 -1.18
N LEU A 98 -30.99 -9.96 -1.67
CA LEU A 98 -32.30 -9.52 -2.14
C LEU A 98 -32.54 -10.08 -3.53
N TRP A 99 -33.59 -10.88 -3.67
CA TRP A 99 -34.04 -11.46 -4.93
C TRP A 99 -35.03 -10.53 -5.60
N ILE A 100 -34.82 -10.22 -6.87
CA ILE A 100 -35.72 -9.38 -7.67
C ILE A 100 -36.18 -10.21 -8.86
N GLU A 101 -37.48 -10.45 -8.97
CA GLU A 101 -38.08 -11.31 -9.98
C GLU A 101 -38.96 -10.48 -10.93
N LEU A 102 -38.66 -10.54 -12.21
CA LEU A 102 -39.39 -9.86 -13.29
C LEU A 102 -39.83 -10.90 -14.32
N ARG A 103 -41.11 -10.90 -14.71
CA ARG A 103 -41.62 -11.79 -15.76
C ARG A 103 -42.42 -11.01 -16.79
N VAL A 104 -42.24 -11.32 -18.06
CA VAL A 104 -43.08 -10.83 -19.18
C VAL A 104 -43.83 -12.03 -19.75
N LEU A 105 -45.16 -12.05 -19.62
CA LEU A 105 -46.03 -13.20 -19.84
C LEU A 105 -46.92 -13.00 -21.07
N GLY A 106 -47.05 -14.01 -21.93
CA GLY A 106 -48.20 -14.25 -22.82
C GLY A 106 -48.48 -13.31 -24.01
N ASN A 107 -47.96 -12.08 -24.07
CA ASN A 107 -48.17 -11.14 -25.18
C ASN A 107 -47.20 -9.96 -25.03
N GLY A 108 -46.50 -9.47 -26.07
CA GLY A 108 -45.72 -8.22 -26.02
C GLY A 108 -44.32 -8.27 -25.40
N SER A 109 -43.65 -7.13 -25.29
CA SER A 109 -42.32 -6.98 -24.66
C SER A 109 -42.31 -5.83 -23.66
N LEU A 110 -41.33 -5.82 -22.77
CA LEU A 110 -41.09 -4.73 -21.84
C LEU A 110 -39.91 -3.90 -22.35
N LYS A 111 -40.16 -2.64 -22.72
CA LYS A 111 -39.19 -1.68 -23.25
C LYS A 111 -38.90 -0.58 -22.23
N ASN A 112 -37.76 0.09 -22.43
CA ASN A 112 -37.34 1.25 -21.64
C ASN A 112 -37.37 1.00 -20.11
N ALA A 113 -37.15 -0.26 -19.70
CA ALA A 113 -37.34 -0.67 -18.33
C ALA A 113 -36.12 -0.37 -17.48
N LYS A 114 -36.38 0.07 -16.25
CA LYS A 114 -35.36 0.34 -15.24
C LYS A 114 -35.84 -0.05 -13.86
N LEU A 115 -34.90 -0.54 -13.05
CA LEU A 115 -35.08 -0.78 -11.63
C LEU A 115 -34.49 0.40 -10.88
N LEU A 116 -35.29 1.04 -10.02
CA LEU A 116 -34.90 2.17 -9.20
C LEU A 116 -34.80 1.72 -7.74
N PHE A 117 -33.68 1.98 -7.08
CA PHE A 117 -33.42 1.58 -5.72
C PHE A 117 -33.52 2.79 -4.78
N THR A 118 -34.08 2.59 -3.59
CA THR A 118 -34.07 3.60 -2.52
C THR A 118 -33.59 2.93 -1.25
N GLN A 119 -32.49 3.43 -0.71
CA GLN A 119 -31.85 2.91 0.50
C GLN A 119 -32.12 3.85 1.68
N ASP A 120 -32.50 3.30 2.83
CA ASP A 120 -32.60 4.04 4.09
C ASP A 120 -31.56 3.52 5.11
N ASN A 121 -31.55 2.19 5.35
CA ASN A 121 -30.62 1.55 6.28
C ASN A 121 -29.87 0.35 5.70
N VAL A 122 -29.64 0.37 4.38
CA VAL A 122 -28.92 -0.70 3.69
C VAL A 122 -27.75 -0.18 2.88
N THR A 123 -26.78 -1.07 2.65
CA THR A 123 -25.79 -0.96 1.60
C THR A 123 -26.01 -2.11 0.64
N GLU A 124 -26.25 -1.79 -0.63
CA GLU A 124 -26.49 -2.74 -1.71
C GLU A 124 -25.22 -2.88 -2.55
N LYS A 125 -24.71 -4.10 -2.75
CA LYS A 125 -23.58 -4.39 -3.63
C LYS A 125 -24.06 -5.03 -4.91
N PHE A 126 -23.69 -4.42 -6.02
CA PHE A 126 -24.03 -4.84 -7.36
C PHE A 126 -22.81 -5.42 -8.06
N LYS A 127 -22.99 -6.57 -8.73
CA LYS A 127 -21.96 -7.27 -9.54
C LYS A 127 -22.56 -7.77 -10.85
N MET A 128 -23.33 -6.90 -11.52
CA MET A 128 -24.05 -7.27 -12.73
C MET A 128 -23.35 -6.64 -13.94
N LEU A 129 -22.83 -7.47 -14.83
CA LEU A 129 -22.24 -7.01 -16.08
C LEU A 129 -23.31 -6.93 -17.17
N GLU A 130 -23.03 -6.19 -18.23
CA GLU A 130 -23.88 -6.16 -19.42
C GLU A 130 -24.19 -7.59 -19.91
N SER A 131 -25.46 -7.84 -20.26
CA SER A 131 -25.95 -9.14 -20.76
C SER A 131 -27.00 -8.93 -21.87
N GLU A 132 -27.72 -9.99 -22.25
CA GLU A 132 -28.93 -9.86 -23.09
C GLU A 132 -30.02 -9.02 -22.41
N THR A 133 -30.05 -8.99 -21.09
CA THR A 133 -31.10 -8.34 -20.29
C THR A 133 -30.63 -7.01 -19.71
N ILE A 134 -29.36 -6.89 -19.34
CA ILE A 134 -28.80 -5.69 -18.69
C ILE A 134 -28.18 -4.78 -19.75
N ALA A 135 -28.55 -3.51 -19.76
CA ALA A 135 -28.12 -2.56 -20.79
C ALA A 135 -26.64 -2.15 -20.67
N HIS A 136 -26.15 -1.96 -19.44
CA HIS A 136 -24.78 -1.54 -19.15
C HIS A 136 -24.31 -2.15 -17.82
N ASP A 137 -22.99 -2.24 -17.63
CA ASP A 137 -22.41 -2.69 -16.38
C ASP A 137 -22.98 -1.92 -15.18
N SER A 138 -23.44 -2.67 -14.19
CA SER A 138 -23.98 -2.20 -12.92
C SER A 138 -23.17 -2.87 -11.81
N VAL A 139 -21.96 -2.36 -11.60
CA VAL A 139 -20.99 -2.84 -10.59
C VAL A 139 -20.66 -1.71 -9.63
N GLY A 140 -20.77 -1.95 -8.33
CA GLY A 140 -20.49 -0.96 -7.30
C GLY A 140 -21.41 -1.10 -6.09
N ILE A 141 -21.52 -0.04 -5.31
CA ILE A 141 -22.36 0.04 -4.10
C ILE A 141 -23.46 1.08 -4.27
N ASN A 142 -24.66 0.80 -3.77
CA ASN A 142 -25.82 1.70 -3.76
C ASN A 142 -26.10 2.36 -5.12
N LEU A 143 -26.13 1.54 -6.18
CA LEU A 143 -26.55 2.01 -7.49
C LEU A 143 -28.04 2.41 -7.40
N ASN A 144 -28.34 3.67 -7.72
CA ASN A 144 -29.71 4.17 -7.70
C ASN A 144 -30.60 3.54 -8.78
N GLN A 145 -29.99 3.01 -9.85
CA GLN A 145 -30.69 2.54 -11.03
C GLN A 145 -29.95 1.42 -11.76
N ILE A 146 -30.70 0.45 -12.27
CA ILE A 146 -30.26 -0.53 -13.28
C ILE A 146 -31.13 -0.37 -14.52
N ASN A 147 -30.50 -0.25 -15.69
CA ASN A 147 -31.19 -0.18 -16.98
C ASN A 147 -31.28 -1.57 -17.62
N LEU A 148 -32.46 -1.91 -18.12
CA LEU A 148 -32.71 -3.16 -18.83
C LEU A 148 -32.76 -2.91 -20.34
N LYS A 149 -32.28 -3.88 -21.12
CA LYS A 149 -32.60 -4.01 -22.55
C LYS A 149 -34.07 -4.42 -22.70
N GLU A 150 -34.57 -4.42 -23.93
CA GLU A 150 -35.92 -4.93 -24.19
C GLU A 150 -36.06 -6.38 -23.71
N VAL A 151 -36.98 -6.61 -22.78
CA VAL A 151 -37.27 -7.95 -22.25
C VAL A 151 -38.45 -8.52 -23.06
N PRO A 152 -38.21 -9.51 -23.94
CA PRO A 152 -39.25 -10.05 -24.79
C PRO A 152 -40.25 -10.92 -24.01
N ASN A 153 -41.39 -11.22 -24.65
CA ASN A 153 -42.37 -12.16 -24.16
C ASN A 153 -41.73 -13.50 -23.74
N GLY A 154 -42.22 -14.11 -22.67
CA GLY A 154 -41.82 -15.46 -22.25
C GLY A 154 -40.54 -15.52 -21.45
N LYS A 155 -39.96 -14.37 -21.08
CA LYS A 155 -38.78 -14.31 -20.24
C LYS A 155 -39.12 -14.05 -18.78
N THR A 156 -38.52 -14.87 -17.92
CA THR A 156 -38.35 -14.60 -16.49
C THR A 156 -36.90 -14.14 -16.28
N VAL A 157 -36.74 -13.04 -15.57
CA VAL A 157 -35.45 -12.48 -15.20
C VAL A 157 -35.36 -12.45 -13.68
N LEU A 158 -34.27 -12.98 -13.15
CA LEU A 158 -34.03 -13.04 -11.72
C LEU A 158 -32.70 -12.35 -11.41
N PHE A 159 -32.76 -11.29 -10.62
CA PHE A 159 -31.59 -10.56 -10.16
C PHE A 159 -31.30 -10.84 -8.69
N ARG A 160 -30.03 -10.74 -8.33
CA ARG A 160 -29.55 -10.89 -6.96
C ARG A 160 -28.70 -9.69 -6.58
N VAL A 161 -29.13 -8.97 -5.56
CA VAL A 161 -28.37 -7.84 -4.99
C VAL A 161 -27.94 -8.23 -3.58
N GLU A 162 -26.65 -8.22 -3.30
CA GLU A 162 -26.15 -8.48 -1.94
C GLU A 162 -26.44 -7.25 -1.09
N VAL A 163 -27.19 -7.43 0.00
CA VAL A 163 -27.62 -6.37 0.91
C VAL A 163 -26.91 -6.56 2.25
N ASN A 164 -26.26 -5.51 2.72
CA ASN A 164 -25.75 -5.38 4.08
C ASN A 164 -26.56 -4.32 4.83
N ALA A 165 -26.66 -4.43 6.15
CA ALA A 165 -27.19 -3.34 6.94
C ALA A 165 -26.22 -2.16 6.99
N ASN A 166 -26.77 -0.94 6.93
CA ASN A 166 -26.07 0.30 7.23
C ASN A 166 -26.58 0.80 8.59
N LEU A 167 -25.66 0.96 9.54
CA LEU A 167 -25.97 1.27 10.95
C LEU A 167 -26.47 2.71 11.18
N LYS A 168 -26.77 3.48 10.12
CA LYS A 168 -27.54 4.74 10.23
C LYS A 168 -28.84 4.58 11.02
N LYS A 169 -29.53 3.44 10.83
CA LYS A 169 -30.73 3.04 11.58
C LYS A 169 -30.73 1.52 11.74
N PHE A 170 -31.01 1.04 12.95
CA PHE A 170 -31.06 -0.40 13.21
C PHE A 170 -32.25 -1.11 12.57
N ILE A 171 -33.34 -0.39 12.26
CA ILE A 171 -34.51 -0.94 11.58
C ILE A 171 -35.11 0.10 10.63
N SER A 172 -35.46 -0.30 9.41
CA SER A 172 -36.20 0.55 8.48
C SER A 172 -37.11 -0.24 7.56
N ASN A 173 -38.30 0.34 7.28
CA ASN A 173 -39.28 -0.14 6.32
C ASN A 173 -39.31 0.70 5.02
N ASP A 174 -38.39 1.65 4.88
CA ASP A 174 -38.36 2.61 3.77
C ASP A 174 -37.46 2.17 2.61
N ASN A 175 -36.73 1.06 2.76
CA ASN A 175 -35.98 0.48 1.65
C ASN A 175 -36.95 -0.08 0.59
N LYS A 176 -36.65 0.16 -0.69
CA LYS A 176 -37.53 -0.27 -1.79
C LYS A 176 -36.83 -0.41 -3.12
N VAL A 177 -37.42 -1.26 -3.96
CA VAL A 177 -37.12 -1.37 -5.39
C VAL A 177 -38.37 -1.04 -6.19
N LYS A 178 -38.20 -0.22 -7.22
CA LYS A 178 -39.30 0.24 -8.09
C LYS A 178 -39.00 -0.08 -9.55
N LEU A 179 -39.88 -0.83 -10.19
CA LEU A 179 -39.88 -1.05 -11.64
C LEU A 179 -40.59 0.10 -12.34
N VAL A 180 -39.98 0.64 -13.39
CA VAL A 180 -40.61 1.58 -14.33
C VAL A 180 -40.28 1.12 -15.75
N GLY A 181 -41.24 1.17 -16.67
CA GLY A 181 -41.02 0.84 -18.08
C GLY A 181 -42.28 0.94 -18.91
N GLU A 182 -42.22 0.42 -20.13
CA GLU A 182 -43.32 0.42 -21.09
C GLU A 182 -43.58 -1.00 -21.59
N TYR A 183 -44.75 -1.53 -21.27
CA TYR A 183 -45.21 -2.78 -21.84
C TYR A 183 -45.78 -2.51 -23.25
N VAL A 184 -45.22 -3.16 -24.27
CA VAL A 184 -45.65 -3.03 -25.67
C VAL A 184 -46.26 -4.35 -26.13
N ALA A 185 -47.58 -4.42 -26.32
CA ALA A 185 -48.27 -5.62 -26.80
C ALA A 185 -47.92 -5.94 -28.26
N ASN A 186 -48.18 -7.18 -28.70
CA ASN A 186 -47.86 -7.62 -30.07
C ASN A 186 -48.61 -6.84 -31.17
N ASP A 187 -49.73 -6.19 -30.84
CA ASP A 187 -50.48 -5.32 -31.75
C ASP A 187 -49.89 -3.89 -31.85
N GLY A 188 -48.80 -3.63 -31.12
CA GLY A 188 -48.10 -2.34 -31.08
C GLY A 188 -48.63 -1.37 -30.01
N SER A 189 -49.69 -1.71 -29.27
CA SER A 189 -50.18 -0.86 -28.18
C SER A 189 -49.19 -0.80 -27.02
N THR A 190 -49.02 0.38 -26.42
CA THR A 190 -48.03 0.63 -25.35
C THR A 190 -48.74 1.05 -24.06
N THR A 191 -48.38 0.40 -22.95
CA THR A 191 -48.88 0.67 -21.60
C THR A 191 -47.69 1.01 -20.69
N PRO A 192 -47.59 2.25 -20.17
CA PRO A 192 -46.62 2.57 -19.12
C PRO A 192 -46.90 1.73 -17.87
N ILE A 193 -45.85 1.18 -17.28
CA ILE A 193 -45.94 0.38 -16.07
C ILE A 193 -45.07 0.94 -14.95
N GLU A 194 -45.60 0.86 -13.73
CA GLU A 194 -44.91 1.23 -12.51
C GLU A 194 -45.29 0.26 -11.38
N LYS A 195 -44.30 -0.22 -10.62
CA LYS A 195 -44.53 -1.05 -9.43
C LYS A 195 -43.45 -0.82 -8.38
N GLU A 196 -43.86 -0.57 -7.15
CA GLU A 196 -42.97 -0.42 -5.99
C GLU A 196 -43.09 -1.64 -5.06
N VAL A 197 -41.94 -2.14 -4.59
CA VAL A 197 -41.84 -3.19 -3.57
C VAL A 197 -40.96 -2.70 -2.43
N LYS A 198 -41.52 -2.63 -1.22
CA LYS A 198 -40.81 -2.25 0.01
C LYS A 198 -40.29 -3.48 0.75
N PHE A 199 -39.17 -3.34 1.43
CA PHE A 199 -38.60 -4.38 2.28
C PHE A 199 -37.96 -3.80 3.56
N THR A 200 -37.97 -4.60 4.61
CA THR A 200 -37.44 -4.24 5.93
C THR A 200 -36.05 -4.84 6.12
N VAL A 201 -35.10 -4.05 6.59
CA VAL A 201 -33.83 -4.59 7.11
C VAL A 201 -33.69 -4.19 8.56
N GLU A 202 -33.43 -5.18 9.41
CA GLU A 202 -33.11 -5.02 10.82
C GLU A 202 -31.65 -5.40 11.06
N SER A 203 -30.97 -4.76 12.00
CA SER A 203 -29.56 -5.00 12.31
C SER A 203 -29.28 -4.75 13.79
N SER A 204 -28.08 -5.13 14.22
CA SER A 204 -27.53 -4.87 15.56
C SER A 204 -26.00 -4.91 15.48
N VAL A 205 -25.35 -4.41 16.52
CA VAL A 205 -23.93 -4.66 16.82
C VAL A 205 -23.84 -5.54 18.07
N ASP A 206 -22.70 -6.17 18.31
CA ASP A 206 -22.47 -7.07 19.45
C ASP A 206 -21.29 -6.67 20.35
N ASN A 207 -20.60 -5.57 20.02
CA ASN A 207 -19.36 -5.21 20.68
C ASN A 207 -19.23 -3.70 20.88
N ALA A 208 -18.52 -3.36 21.96
CA ALA A 208 -18.08 -2.02 22.29
C ALA A 208 -16.64 -2.12 22.80
N ILE A 209 -15.81 -1.13 22.48
CA ILE A 209 -14.40 -1.08 22.90
C ILE A 209 -14.06 0.30 23.45
N ALA A 210 -13.24 0.30 24.49
CA ALA A 210 -12.57 1.47 25.00
C ALA A 210 -11.06 1.23 24.97
N TYR A 211 -10.32 2.30 24.70
CA TYR A 211 -8.87 2.32 24.73
C TYR A 211 -8.43 3.50 25.58
N ILE A 212 -7.58 3.21 26.57
CA ILE A 212 -6.88 4.20 27.36
C ILE A 212 -5.48 3.67 27.65
N GLU A 213 -4.46 4.44 27.30
CA GLU A 213 -3.08 4.14 27.64
C GLU A 213 -2.34 5.40 28.10
N ARG A 214 -1.26 5.21 28.86
CA ARG A 214 -0.38 6.31 29.26
C ARG A 214 0.39 6.85 28.04
N ASP A 215 0.48 8.16 27.89
CA ASP A 215 1.27 8.80 26.82
C ASP A 215 2.76 8.85 27.20
N TYR A 216 3.60 8.09 26.50
CA TYR A 216 5.04 8.00 26.78
C TYR A 216 5.86 9.21 26.29
N ASN A 217 5.36 9.99 25.33
CA ASN A 217 6.15 11.03 24.68
C ASN A 217 6.19 12.35 25.48
N THR A 218 5.26 12.55 26.42
CA THR A 218 5.05 13.83 27.10
C THR A 218 5.36 13.79 28.61
N GLN A 219 5.81 12.66 29.16
CA GLN A 219 5.66 12.33 30.59
C GLN A 219 6.90 12.21 31.49
N ASN A 220 8.14 12.42 31.03
CA ASN A 220 9.27 12.54 31.98
C ASN A 220 9.29 13.90 32.71
N ARG A 221 8.12 14.40 33.16
CA ARG A 221 8.00 15.65 33.93
C ARG A 221 8.11 15.36 35.42
N SER A 222 9.23 15.79 35.99
CA SER A 222 9.35 16.02 37.43
C SER A 222 9.13 17.51 37.69
N TYR A 223 8.22 17.86 38.58
CA TYR A 223 8.10 19.21 39.10
C TYR A 223 9.04 19.41 40.28
N ASP A 224 9.41 20.67 40.51
CA ASP A 224 10.10 21.18 41.68
C ASP A 224 9.42 22.49 42.13
N GLU A 225 9.93 23.15 43.18
CA GLU A 225 9.36 24.40 43.71
C GLU A 225 9.26 25.52 42.66
N LYS A 226 10.06 25.47 41.59
CA LYS A 226 10.14 26.50 40.55
C LYS A 226 9.27 26.20 39.34
N THR A 227 9.14 24.93 38.98
CA THR A 227 8.45 24.44 37.78
C THR A 227 7.02 23.98 38.08
N LEU A 228 6.69 23.73 39.35
CA LEU A 228 5.33 23.43 39.79
C LEU A 228 4.42 24.64 39.52
N ALA A 229 3.52 24.47 38.56
CA ALA A 229 2.59 25.52 38.19
C ALA A 229 1.59 25.82 39.32
N LYS A 230 1.35 27.12 39.56
CA LYS A 230 0.35 27.60 40.53
C LYS A 230 -0.69 28.43 39.82
N LYS A 231 -1.96 28.23 40.17
CA LYS A 231 -3.11 28.97 39.63
C LYS A 231 -4.10 29.25 40.76
N ASP A 232 -4.39 30.52 41.02
CA ASP A 232 -5.38 30.96 42.02
C ASP A 232 -5.20 30.32 43.42
N GLY A 233 -3.95 30.24 43.92
CA GLY A 233 -3.64 29.64 45.23
C GLY A 233 -3.73 28.11 45.29
N LYS A 234 -3.65 27.44 44.12
CA LYS A 234 -3.68 25.98 43.98
C LYS A 234 -2.47 25.50 43.17
N ILE A 235 -1.96 24.31 43.49
CA ILE A 235 -0.92 23.63 42.71
C ILE A 235 -1.57 22.83 41.58
N VAL A 236 -0.96 22.83 40.39
CA VAL A 236 -1.50 22.18 39.19
C VAL A 236 -0.63 20.99 38.79
N ILE A 237 -1.23 19.79 38.71
CA ILE A 237 -0.57 18.56 38.26
C ILE A 237 -1.23 18.07 36.97
N ASN A 238 -0.44 17.87 35.92
CA ASN A 238 -0.94 17.48 34.59
C ASN A 238 -0.68 15.99 34.32
N HIS A 239 -1.74 15.23 34.02
CA HIS A 239 -1.71 13.82 33.64
C HIS A 239 -2.11 13.66 32.17
N PHE A 240 -1.39 12.84 31.39
CA PHE A 240 -1.67 12.65 29.95
C PHE A 240 -2.06 11.20 29.62
N PHE A 241 -3.03 11.04 28.72
CA PHE A 241 -3.50 9.73 28.25
C PHE A 241 -3.76 9.76 26.75
N ASN A 242 -3.55 8.63 26.08
CA ASN A 242 -4.08 8.37 24.75
C ASN A 242 -5.39 7.61 24.88
N ILE A 243 -6.44 8.08 24.21
CA ILE A 243 -7.80 7.54 24.34
C ILE A 243 -8.48 7.33 23.00
N ASN A 244 -9.31 6.29 22.90
CA ASN A 244 -10.33 6.17 21.86
C ASN A 244 -11.47 5.23 22.28
N PHE A 245 -12.61 5.33 21.61
CA PHE A 245 -13.83 4.56 21.89
C PHE A 245 -14.49 4.16 20.56
N GLY A 246 -15.09 2.98 20.51
CA GLY A 246 -15.68 2.49 19.27
C GLY A 246 -16.53 1.24 19.46
N ASN A 247 -17.01 0.70 18.35
CA ASN A 247 -17.63 -0.61 18.24
C ASN A 247 -16.53 -1.69 18.06
N TYR A 248 -15.58 -1.44 17.16
CA TYR A 248 -14.52 -2.37 16.76
C TYR A 248 -13.23 -1.60 16.43
N TYR A 249 -12.11 -2.31 16.27
CA TYR A 249 -10.85 -1.72 15.82
C TYR A 249 -10.14 -2.61 14.79
N HIS A 250 -9.37 -2.00 13.90
CA HIS A 250 -8.54 -2.67 12.92
C HIS A 250 -7.16 -2.00 12.80
N ILE A 251 -6.25 -2.61 12.03
CA ILE A 251 -4.90 -2.08 11.82
C ILE A 251 -4.74 -1.77 10.33
N ASP A 252 -4.41 -0.53 10.03
CA ASP A 252 -4.03 -0.10 8.69
C ASP A 252 -2.74 0.72 8.77
N ASN A 253 -1.82 0.56 7.81
CA ASN A 253 -0.55 1.27 7.76
C ASN A 253 0.15 1.40 9.13
N TYR A 254 0.27 0.28 9.86
CA TYR A 254 0.98 0.20 11.15
C TYR A 254 0.30 0.96 12.30
N GLN A 255 -0.96 1.38 12.14
CA GLN A 255 -1.66 2.20 13.12
C GLN A 255 -2.99 1.57 13.50
N LEU A 256 -3.37 1.74 14.76
CA LEU A 256 -4.65 1.27 15.29
C LEU A 256 -5.75 2.23 14.83
N TYR A 257 -6.82 1.72 14.22
CA TYR A 257 -7.99 2.49 13.80
C TYR A 257 -9.23 1.98 14.52
N PHE A 258 -10.10 2.90 14.93
CA PHE A 258 -11.34 2.59 15.66
C PHE A 258 -12.55 2.87 14.77
N ASP A 259 -13.43 1.87 14.68
CA ASP A 259 -14.71 1.94 13.98
C ASP A 259 -15.80 2.34 14.97
N ASN A 260 -16.38 3.54 14.81
CA ASN A 260 -17.34 4.14 15.74
C ASN A 260 -18.74 4.31 15.13
N PHE A 261 -19.29 3.22 14.57
CA PHE A 261 -20.57 3.22 13.87
C PHE A 261 -21.73 3.80 14.69
N THR A 262 -21.85 3.37 15.95
CA THR A 262 -23.01 3.69 16.81
C THR A 262 -22.57 4.05 18.23
N THR A 263 -21.31 4.48 18.39
CA THR A 263 -20.76 4.86 19.70
C THR A 263 -21.39 6.16 20.17
N LYS A 264 -22.10 6.10 21.30
CA LYS A 264 -22.80 7.24 21.88
C LYS A 264 -21.86 8.12 22.70
N GLU A 265 -21.09 7.49 23.59
CA GLU A 265 -20.13 8.20 24.41
C GLU A 265 -19.00 7.29 24.91
N GLY A 266 -17.83 7.89 25.11
CA GLY A 266 -16.75 7.31 25.90
C GLY A 266 -16.82 7.82 27.32
N VAL A 267 -16.78 6.95 28.31
CA VAL A 267 -16.81 7.31 29.73
C VAL A 267 -15.46 7.00 30.35
N ILE A 268 -14.89 8.00 31.02
CA ILE A 268 -13.64 7.85 31.78
C ILE A 268 -13.93 8.21 33.23
N GLU A 269 -13.67 7.28 34.13
CA GLU A 269 -13.87 7.44 35.56
C GLU A 269 -12.55 7.30 36.30
N SER A 270 -12.33 8.16 37.28
CA SER A 270 -11.16 8.10 38.14
C SER A 270 -11.57 8.38 39.58
N ASN A 271 -11.05 7.58 40.50
CA ASN A 271 -11.08 7.90 41.91
C ASN A 271 -9.75 8.59 42.23
N ILE A 272 -9.73 9.91 42.16
CA ILE A 272 -8.51 10.67 42.40
C ILE A 272 -8.18 10.57 43.88
N GLU A 273 -6.98 10.07 44.18
CA GLU A 273 -6.52 9.91 45.55
C GLU A 273 -6.34 11.26 46.25
N GLN A 274 -6.56 11.27 47.56
CA GLN A 274 -6.24 12.42 48.39
C GLN A 274 -4.73 12.62 48.40
N PHE A 275 -4.33 13.86 48.24
CA PHE A 275 -2.97 14.28 48.50
C PHE A 275 -2.94 14.98 49.86
N ASN A 276 -2.22 14.39 50.81
CA ASN A 276 -2.13 14.87 52.21
C ASN A 276 -3.49 15.21 52.84
N GLY A 277 -4.49 14.34 52.67
CA GLY A 277 -5.83 14.50 53.23
C GLY A 277 -6.76 15.45 52.46
N HIS A 278 -6.31 16.02 51.34
CA HIS A 278 -7.11 16.88 50.47
C HIS A 278 -7.33 16.25 49.09
N TYR A 279 -8.58 16.19 48.65
CA TYR A 279 -8.87 15.99 47.23
C TYR A 279 -8.54 17.27 46.44
N PRO A 280 -8.33 17.16 45.10
CA PRO A 280 -8.27 18.34 44.26
C PRO A 280 -9.49 19.24 44.51
N SER A 281 -9.27 20.54 44.57
CA SER A 281 -10.37 21.51 44.66
C SER A 281 -11.13 21.66 43.35
N ASN A 282 -10.46 21.36 42.23
CA ASN A 282 -11.01 21.36 40.88
C ASN A 282 -10.20 20.41 39.98
N VAL A 283 -10.80 19.97 38.87
CA VAL A 283 -10.14 19.24 37.80
C VAL A 283 -10.46 19.94 36.47
N GLU A 284 -9.43 20.19 35.67
CA GLU A 284 -9.57 20.73 34.31
C GLU A 284 -9.18 19.64 33.30
N VAL A 285 -9.98 19.45 32.25
CA VAL A 285 -9.73 18.42 31.23
C VAL A 285 -9.63 19.09 29.87
N ASN A 286 -8.63 18.71 29.09
CA ASN A 286 -8.45 19.13 27.71
C ASN A 286 -8.21 17.90 26.83
N ILE A 287 -8.95 17.76 25.74
CA ILE A 287 -8.84 16.62 24.82
C ILE A 287 -8.56 17.15 23.42
N GLY A 288 -7.44 16.73 22.83
CA GLY A 288 -7.02 17.18 21.51
C GLY A 288 -8.06 16.85 20.44
N GLY A 289 -8.48 17.88 19.70
CA GLY A 289 -9.48 17.76 18.63
C GLY A 289 -10.94 17.90 19.10
N LEU A 290 -11.20 18.05 20.39
CA LEU A 290 -12.55 18.26 20.95
C LEU A 290 -12.73 19.68 21.48
N GLU A 291 -13.93 20.22 21.31
CA GLU A 291 -14.37 21.47 21.92
C GLU A 291 -15.07 21.20 23.26
N ALA A 292 -15.24 22.22 24.10
CA ALA A 292 -15.88 22.08 25.41
C ALA A 292 -17.34 21.57 25.36
N SER A 293 -18.02 21.67 24.21
CA SER A 293 -19.35 21.10 24.00
C SER A 293 -19.33 19.61 23.63
N ASP A 294 -18.17 19.06 23.28
CA ASP A 294 -18.02 17.67 22.82
C ASP A 294 -17.79 16.69 23.99
N TYR A 295 -17.60 17.18 25.22
CA TYR A 295 -17.47 16.37 26.43
C TYR A 295 -18.02 17.08 27.66
N SER A 296 -18.38 16.32 28.70
CA SER A 296 -18.74 16.85 30.02
C SER A 296 -17.79 16.30 31.08
N VAL A 297 -17.54 17.10 32.12
CA VAL A 297 -16.66 16.74 33.23
C VAL A 297 -17.44 16.95 34.53
N ASP A 298 -17.70 15.87 35.24
CA ASP A 298 -18.32 15.88 36.56
C ASP A 298 -17.26 15.49 37.59
N TYR A 299 -16.99 16.39 38.54
CA TYR A 299 -15.99 16.17 39.58
C TYR A 299 -16.53 16.53 40.96
N ASP A 300 -16.48 15.58 41.89
CA ASP A 300 -16.88 15.77 43.28
C ASP A 300 -15.65 15.89 44.18
N ASN A 301 -15.35 17.12 44.63
CA ASN A 301 -14.20 17.42 45.47
C ASN A 301 -14.32 16.91 46.92
N SER A 302 -15.48 16.39 47.34
CA SER A 302 -15.67 15.81 48.68
C SER A 302 -15.19 14.35 48.77
N ASN A 303 -15.18 13.64 47.64
CA ASN A 303 -14.84 12.21 47.58
C ASN A 303 -13.87 11.83 46.45
N GLY A 304 -13.40 12.80 45.65
CA GLY A 304 -12.38 12.61 44.62
C GLY A 304 -12.88 11.91 43.36
N LYS A 305 -14.19 11.67 43.21
CA LYS A 305 -14.75 11.01 42.04
C LYS A 305 -14.78 11.96 40.84
N LEU A 306 -14.09 11.57 39.78
CA LEU A 306 -14.09 12.21 38.47
C LEU A 306 -14.80 11.32 37.47
N LYS A 307 -15.72 11.90 36.69
CA LYS A 307 -16.33 11.28 35.52
C LYS A 307 -16.26 12.23 34.33
N ILE A 308 -15.63 11.78 33.26
CA ILE A 308 -15.56 12.48 31.98
C ILE A 308 -16.40 11.70 30.99
N ARG A 309 -17.34 12.37 30.32
CA ARG A 309 -18.16 11.77 29.25
C ARG A 309 -17.83 12.46 27.95
N ILE A 310 -17.29 11.71 27.00
CA ILE A 310 -16.96 12.19 25.66
C ILE A 310 -18.18 11.92 24.79
N LEU A 311 -18.90 12.98 24.45
CA LEU A 311 -20.20 12.93 23.77
C LEU A 311 -20.05 12.87 22.24
N ASN A 312 -18.90 13.32 21.71
CA ASN A 312 -18.64 13.35 20.27
C ASN A 312 -17.37 12.55 19.92
N VAL A 313 -17.45 11.25 20.10
CA VAL A 313 -16.34 10.31 19.83
C VAL A 313 -15.87 10.38 18.37
N GLY A 314 -16.77 10.72 17.43
CA GLY A 314 -16.45 10.87 16.00
C GLY A 314 -15.43 11.96 15.67
N LYS A 315 -15.23 12.94 16.55
CA LYS A 315 -14.21 14.00 16.39
C LYS A 315 -12.83 13.60 16.91
N LEU A 316 -12.71 12.50 17.67
CA LEU A 316 -11.40 11.95 18.00
C LEU A 316 -10.73 11.48 16.70
N TYR A 317 -9.40 11.62 16.62
CA TYR A 317 -8.67 11.05 15.50
C TYR A 317 -9.03 9.58 15.33
N SER A 318 -9.16 9.11 14.09
CA SER A 318 -9.48 7.71 13.78
C SER A 318 -8.52 6.71 14.45
N ARG A 319 -7.36 7.20 14.93
CA ARG A 319 -6.35 6.48 15.71
C ARG A 319 -6.56 6.59 17.22
N TYR A 320 -5.98 7.59 17.88
CA TYR A 320 -6.24 7.90 19.28
C TYR A 320 -6.10 9.41 19.49
N GLY A 321 -6.90 9.97 20.39
CA GLY A 321 -6.79 11.36 20.84
C GLY A 321 -5.92 11.47 22.08
N THR A 322 -5.21 12.60 22.23
CA THR A 322 -4.47 12.90 23.46
C THR A 322 -5.36 13.66 24.43
N MET A 323 -5.45 13.20 25.67
CA MET A 323 -6.18 13.82 26.76
C MET A 323 -5.22 14.27 27.85
N GLU A 324 -5.40 15.49 28.33
CA GLU A 324 -4.74 16.07 29.50
C GLU A 324 -5.76 16.27 30.63
N ILE A 325 -5.51 15.68 31.79
CA ILE A 325 -6.26 15.91 33.03
C ILE A 325 -5.38 16.70 33.99
N ARG A 326 -5.79 17.91 34.35
CA ARG A 326 -5.11 18.77 35.32
C ARG A 326 -5.83 18.74 36.66
N THR A 327 -5.16 18.30 37.70
CA THR A 327 -5.69 18.30 39.07
C THR A 327 -5.19 19.52 39.84
N LEU A 328 -6.10 20.24 40.50
CA LEU A 328 -5.80 21.48 41.22
C LEU A 328 -5.95 21.29 42.73
N TYR A 329 -4.87 20.96 43.43
CA TYR A 329 -4.90 20.80 44.89
C TYR A 329 -4.74 22.16 45.59
N PRO A 330 -5.42 22.38 46.73
CA PRO A 330 -5.16 23.57 47.53
C PRO A 330 -3.69 23.59 47.96
N GLU A 331 -3.06 24.75 47.88
CA GLU A 331 -1.64 24.89 48.20
C GLU A 331 -1.29 24.45 49.63
N SER A 332 -2.26 24.54 50.56
CA SER A 332 -2.13 24.04 51.93
C SER A 332 -1.97 22.52 52.06
N ALA A 333 -2.33 21.74 51.02
CA ALA A 333 -2.12 20.29 51.00
C ALA A 333 -0.65 19.93 50.72
N MET A 334 0.12 20.84 50.14
CA MET A 334 1.50 20.58 49.75
C MET A 334 2.45 20.71 50.94
N ASP A 335 3.12 19.61 51.28
CA ASP A 335 4.33 19.68 52.07
C ASP A 335 5.52 19.80 51.12
N TYR A 336 5.90 21.04 50.82
CA TYR A 336 6.98 21.34 49.91
C TYR A 336 8.31 20.71 50.32
N ASN A 337 8.48 20.24 51.57
CA ASN A 337 9.73 19.68 52.09
C ASN A 337 9.92 18.17 51.83
N ASN A 338 8.96 17.53 51.18
CA ASN A 338 9.02 16.10 50.87
C ASN A 338 8.83 15.87 49.37
N GLU A 339 9.39 14.76 48.86
CA GLU A 339 9.08 14.32 47.51
C GLU A 339 7.70 13.67 47.45
N HIS A 340 6.96 13.92 46.37
CA HIS A 340 5.61 13.40 46.19
C HIS A 340 5.47 12.76 44.81
N ILE A 341 4.68 11.70 44.70
CA ILE A 341 4.27 11.11 43.42
C ILE A 341 2.75 11.20 43.34
N PHE A 342 2.28 11.95 42.35
CA PHE A 342 0.86 12.08 42.04
C PHE A 342 0.50 10.99 41.03
N ASN A 343 -0.33 10.04 41.45
CA ASN A 343 -0.86 9.00 40.59
C ASN A 343 -2.31 9.31 40.23
N LEU A 344 -2.64 9.21 38.95
CA LEU A 344 -4.01 9.24 38.47
C LEU A 344 -4.29 7.95 37.72
N ARG A 345 -5.12 7.09 38.32
CA ARG A 345 -5.64 5.87 37.70
C ARG A 345 -6.99 6.18 37.06
N ALA A 346 -7.06 6.04 35.74
CA ALA A 346 -8.27 6.27 34.97
C ALA A 346 -8.77 4.95 34.39
N LYS A 347 -10.05 4.66 34.61
CA LYS A 347 -10.78 3.58 33.97
C LYS A 347 -11.61 4.14 32.83
N ALA A 348 -11.67 3.44 31.70
CA ALA A 348 -12.45 3.85 30.55
C ALA A 348 -13.35 2.72 30.07
N HIS A 349 -14.57 3.05 29.68
CA HIS A 349 -15.50 2.16 28.98
C HIS A 349 -16.27 2.95 27.91
N ALA A 350 -16.73 2.28 26.86
CA ALA A 350 -17.55 2.86 25.81
C ALA A 350 -19.02 2.48 26.02
N ILE A 351 -19.92 3.40 25.67
CA ILE A 351 -21.36 3.16 25.59
C ILE A 351 -21.75 3.27 24.12
N VAL A 352 -22.27 2.18 23.57
CA VAL A 352 -22.65 2.05 22.17
C VAL A 352 -24.15 1.86 22.09
N GLU A 353 -24.83 2.67 21.28
CA GLU A 353 -26.24 2.47 20.96
C GLU A 353 -26.39 1.23 20.08
N ASN A 354 -27.42 0.44 20.39
CA ASN A 354 -27.76 -0.76 19.66
C ASN A 354 -29.28 -0.79 19.36
N ASN A 355 -29.71 -1.79 18.60
CA ASN A 355 -31.12 -2.02 18.33
C ASN A 355 -31.90 -2.28 19.64
N PRO A 356 -33.01 -1.53 19.93
CA PRO A 356 -33.82 -1.72 21.13
C PRO A 356 -34.43 -3.12 21.31
N ASN A 357 -34.50 -3.92 20.25
CA ASN A 357 -34.95 -5.33 20.33
C ASN A 357 -33.87 -6.27 20.90
N TYR A 358 -32.64 -5.78 21.09
CA TYR A 358 -31.47 -6.50 21.60
C TYR A 358 -30.86 -5.76 22.81
N GLU A 359 -29.71 -6.20 23.32
CA GLU A 359 -28.99 -5.51 24.39
C GLU A 359 -28.62 -4.09 23.93
N ASN A 360 -29.21 -3.08 24.58
CA ASN A 360 -29.04 -1.67 24.26
C ASN A 360 -29.13 -0.81 25.54
N PRO A 361 -28.11 0.01 25.85
CA PRO A 361 -26.83 0.12 25.14
C PRO A 361 -25.92 -1.09 25.41
N ILE A 362 -24.92 -1.29 24.54
CA ILE A 362 -23.78 -2.17 24.85
C ILE A 362 -22.73 -1.34 25.57
N ILE A 363 -22.23 -1.87 26.68
CA ILE A 363 -21.15 -1.24 27.47
C ILE A 363 -19.90 -2.10 27.31
N SER A 364 -18.77 -1.49 26.95
CA SER A 364 -17.51 -2.22 26.81
C SER A 364 -17.00 -2.74 28.15
N GLU A 365 -16.07 -3.69 28.11
CA GLU A 365 -15.22 -3.97 29.28
C GLU A 365 -14.47 -2.70 29.72
N GLU A 366 -14.23 -2.58 31.03
CA GLU A 366 -13.43 -1.49 31.58
C GLU A 366 -11.94 -1.74 31.32
N VAL A 367 -11.28 -0.77 30.70
CA VAL A 367 -9.81 -0.74 30.57
C VAL A 367 -9.23 0.32 31.49
N GLU A 368 -8.01 0.11 31.99
CA GLU A 368 -7.38 1.02 32.94
C GLU A 368 -5.97 1.45 32.54
N ALA A 369 -5.64 2.71 32.86
CA ALA A 369 -4.30 3.23 32.74
C ALA A 369 -3.95 4.12 33.94
N THR A 370 -2.65 4.20 34.26
CA THR A 370 -2.14 5.05 35.33
C THR A 370 -1.11 6.04 34.78
N SER A 371 -1.31 7.32 35.06
CA SER A 371 -0.31 8.37 34.87
C SER A 371 0.32 8.71 36.21
N SER A 372 1.66 8.80 36.25
CA SER A 372 2.44 9.10 37.46
C SER A 372 3.30 10.33 37.22
N VAL A 373 3.15 11.35 38.07
CA VAL A 373 3.90 12.61 38.00
C VAL A 373 4.65 12.82 39.30
N ARG A 374 5.95 13.10 39.24
CA ARG A 374 6.79 13.30 40.43
C ARG A 374 6.94 14.78 40.75
N TYR A 375 6.84 15.13 42.01
CA TYR A 375 7.39 16.36 42.58
C TYR A 375 8.61 16.00 43.41
N ALA A 376 9.75 16.60 43.08
CA ALA A 376 10.97 16.47 43.85
C ALA A 376 11.13 17.74 44.71
N HIS A 377 11.23 17.58 46.03
CA HIS A 377 11.62 18.67 46.90
C HIS A 377 13.06 19.07 46.56
N THR A 378 13.27 20.32 46.21
CA THR A 378 14.58 20.94 46.28
C THR A 378 14.70 21.52 47.69
N PRO A 379 15.60 20.99 48.55
CA PRO A 379 15.83 21.51 49.89
C PRO A 379 15.84 23.04 49.90
N PRO A 380 15.23 23.72 50.90
CA PRO A 380 15.47 25.15 51.03
C PRO A 380 16.97 25.34 50.98
N ILE A 381 17.40 26.35 50.24
CA ILE A 381 18.75 26.85 50.44
C ILE A 381 18.74 27.36 51.88
N ILE A 382 19.10 26.49 52.83
CA ILE A 382 19.75 26.89 54.06
C ILE A 382 20.80 27.85 53.54
N GLU A 383 20.71 29.16 53.84
CA GLU A 383 21.86 30.03 53.57
C GLU A 383 22.99 29.30 54.28
N PRO A 384 23.89 28.66 53.51
CA PRO A 384 24.81 27.73 54.11
C PRO A 384 25.56 28.54 55.15
N PRO A 385 25.84 27.97 56.34
CA PRO A 385 26.48 28.69 57.43
C PRO A 385 27.60 29.51 56.82
N ARG A 386 27.67 30.81 57.16
CA ARG A 386 28.56 31.77 56.52
C ARG A 386 29.94 31.15 56.28
N ILE A 387 30.18 30.72 55.05
CA ILE A 387 31.45 30.11 54.65
C ILE A 387 32.19 31.23 53.97
N ASP A 388 33.28 31.68 54.60
CA ASP A 388 34.29 32.42 53.87
C ASP A 388 34.77 31.51 52.74
N ARG A 389 34.49 31.89 51.50
CA ARG A 389 34.83 31.10 50.33
C ARG A 389 36.05 31.71 49.67
N TYR A 390 37.03 30.87 49.43
CA TYR A 390 38.26 31.24 48.77
C TYR A 390 38.23 30.56 47.41
N TYR A 391 38.20 31.38 46.37
CA TYR A 391 38.17 30.96 44.99
C TYR A 391 39.51 31.22 44.36
N GLY A 392 39.74 30.56 43.24
CA GLY A 392 40.91 30.83 42.44
C GLY A 392 41.07 29.79 41.38
N GLY A 393 41.69 30.22 40.29
CA GLY A 393 42.03 29.36 39.19
C GLY A 393 43.48 29.59 38.86
N ILE A 394 44.18 28.50 38.59
CA ILE A 394 45.45 28.55 37.88
C ILE A 394 45.10 28.32 36.41
N ASN A 395 45.49 29.25 35.55
CA ASN A 395 45.67 28.96 34.13
C ASN A 395 47.12 28.48 33.99
N PRO A 396 47.35 27.15 33.96
CA PRO A 396 48.68 26.59 34.11
C PRO A 396 49.51 26.81 32.83
N PRO A 397 50.85 26.80 32.94
CA PRO A 397 51.71 26.59 31.78
C PRO A 397 51.43 25.21 31.16
N ASN A 398 51.90 24.98 29.93
CA ASN A 398 51.78 23.70 29.25
C ASN A 398 53.12 22.95 29.21
N LYS A 399 53.08 21.64 28.99
CA LYS A 399 54.31 20.85 28.93
C LYS A 399 55.06 20.98 27.60
N ASP A 400 54.51 21.65 26.60
CA ASP A 400 54.95 21.54 25.21
C ASP A 400 56.33 22.17 24.98
N ASN A 401 56.61 23.33 25.57
CA ASN A 401 57.91 24.01 25.44
C ASN A 401 59.04 23.21 26.13
N PRO A 402 58.93 22.80 27.42
CA PRO A 402 59.91 21.91 28.04
C PRO A 402 60.10 20.60 27.28
N ILE A 403 59.02 19.94 26.83
CA ILE A 403 59.10 18.70 26.05
C ILE A 403 59.92 18.94 24.78
N SER A 404 59.64 20.00 24.02
CA SER A 404 60.34 20.28 22.76
C SER A 404 61.85 20.51 22.98
N ARG A 405 62.23 21.13 24.12
CA ARG A 405 63.64 21.28 24.53
C ARG A 405 64.32 19.95 24.87
N TYR A 406 63.59 19.00 25.48
CA TYR A 406 64.11 17.65 25.71
C TYR A 406 64.26 16.84 24.41
N GLU A 407 63.45 17.11 23.39
CA GLU A 407 63.59 16.51 22.05
C GLU A 407 64.70 17.16 21.21
N GLY A 408 65.38 18.18 21.74
CA GLY A 408 66.51 18.84 21.08
C GLY A 408 66.14 20.02 20.18
N GLU A 409 64.92 20.56 20.28
CA GLU A 409 64.61 21.87 19.70
C GLU A 409 65.07 23.01 20.63
N ASN A 410 65.26 24.20 20.07
CA ASN A 410 65.55 25.42 20.82
C ASN A 410 64.46 26.47 20.55
N PRO A 411 63.31 26.39 21.24
CA PRO A 411 62.21 27.34 21.05
C PRO A 411 62.64 28.78 21.33
N ASP A 412 62.05 29.73 20.61
CA ASP A 412 62.42 31.16 20.69
C ASP A 412 62.14 31.78 22.07
N GLU A 413 61.23 31.19 22.85
CA GLU A 413 60.81 31.69 24.16
C GLU A 413 61.33 30.79 25.30
N ASP A 414 62.25 31.33 26.11
CA ASP A 414 62.75 30.71 27.35
C ASP A 414 61.74 30.78 28.50
N PHE A 415 60.71 31.60 28.38
CA PHE A 415 59.72 31.85 29.40
C PHE A 415 58.30 31.61 28.88
N GLU A 416 57.50 30.85 29.62
CA GLU A 416 56.07 30.68 29.33
C GLU A 416 55.21 31.50 30.30
N ASP A 417 54.22 32.21 29.74
CA ASP A 417 53.24 32.97 30.53
C ASP A 417 52.18 32.04 31.12
N TRP A 418 51.88 32.23 32.41
CA TRP A 418 50.78 31.58 33.11
C TRP A 418 50.14 32.56 34.10
N SER A 419 49.05 32.19 34.75
CA SER A 419 48.46 33.09 35.74
C SER A 419 47.75 32.36 36.86
N VAL A 420 47.74 32.97 38.03
CA VAL A 420 46.93 32.54 39.16
C VAL A 420 46.00 33.67 39.60
N THR A 421 44.73 33.35 39.80
CA THR A 421 43.73 34.28 40.33
C THR A 421 43.44 33.94 41.78
N TRP A 422 43.64 34.89 42.67
CA TRP A 422 43.29 34.81 44.09
C TRP A 422 41.98 35.52 44.31
N GLY A 423 40.89 34.77 44.50
CA GLY A 423 39.55 35.31 44.70
C GLY A 423 38.99 34.94 46.07
N PHE A 424 38.13 35.79 46.61
CA PHE A 424 37.55 35.53 47.93
C PHE A 424 36.20 36.23 48.11
N ASN A 425 35.30 35.52 48.79
CA ASN A 425 34.05 36.02 49.34
C ASN A 425 34.15 35.88 50.85
N ILE A 426 34.48 36.97 51.51
CA ILE A 426 34.72 37.02 52.95
C ILE A 426 33.78 38.04 53.58
N ASP A 427 33.59 37.94 54.88
CA ASP A 427 32.78 38.90 55.61
C ASP A 427 33.47 40.23 55.85
N ASN A 428 33.57 40.99 54.76
CA ASN A 428 33.99 42.37 54.77
C ASN A 428 32.91 43.22 54.07
N LYS A 429 31.68 43.12 54.57
CA LYS A 429 30.53 43.84 54.01
C LYS A 429 30.77 45.34 54.17
N ASP A 430 30.54 46.07 53.08
CA ASP A 430 30.77 47.51 52.99
C ASP A 430 32.24 47.95 53.22
N GLY A 431 33.19 47.01 53.24
CA GLY A 431 34.63 47.31 53.40
C GLY A 431 35.02 47.78 54.80
N ASN A 432 34.30 47.37 55.83
CA ASN A 432 34.48 47.81 57.21
C ASN A 432 35.75 47.28 57.92
N GLN A 433 36.48 46.35 57.30
CA GLN A 433 37.72 45.77 57.80
C GLN A 433 38.84 45.87 56.75
N GLU A 434 40.08 45.96 57.24
CA GLU A 434 41.27 45.76 56.40
C GLU A 434 41.42 44.28 56.06
N VAL A 435 41.73 43.98 54.79
CA VAL A 435 42.00 42.62 54.31
C VAL A 435 43.41 42.55 53.74
N ILE A 436 44.24 41.66 54.29
CA ILE A 436 45.60 41.41 53.83
C ILE A 436 45.61 40.10 53.04
N VAL A 437 46.07 40.14 51.79
CA VAL A 437 46.22 38.97 50.92
C VAL A 437 47.67 38.87 50.50
N LYS A 438 48.39 37.81 50.85
CA LYS A 438 49.82 37.69 50.53
C LYS A 438 50.22 36.29 50.10
N SER A 439 51.36 36.21 49.43
CA SER A 439 51.97 34.94 49.04
C SER A 439 52.24 34.08 50.28
N ASN A 440 52.01 32.77 50.20
CA ASN A 440 52.34 31.86 51.30
C ASN A 440 53.85 31.51 51.27
N PRO A 441 54.53 31.24 52.40
CA PRO A 441 55.93 30.78 52.37
C PRO A 441 56.15 29.50 51.53
N GLU A 442 55.21 28.54 51.53
CA GLU A 442 55.22 27.30 50.73
C GLU A 442 54.34 27.41 49.46
N ARG A 443 54.61 28.40 48.62
CA ARG A 443 53.73 28.90 47.53
C ARG A 443 53.62 28.03 46.27
N ASN A 444 54.62 28.08 45.38
CA ASN A 444 54.54 27.55 44.02
C ASN A 444 55.34 26.25 43.90
N TYR A 445 54.70 25.15 43.55
CA TYR A 445 55.41 23.91 43.28
C TYR A 445 54.70 23.06 42.24
N PHE A 446 55.47 22.25 41.52
CA PHE A 446 54.94 21.12 40.77
C PHE A 446 54.88 19.86 41.66
N SER A 447 53.95 18.95 41.39
CA SER A 447 53.86 17.65 42.04
C SER A 447 53.32 16.57 41.10
N ASP A 448 53.39 15.31 41.53
CA ASP A 448 52.65 14.23 40.87
C ASP A 448 51.14 14.31 41.13
N TYR A 449 50.37 13.39 40.53
CA TYR A 449 48.90 13.39 40.58
C TYR A 449 48.35 13.16 42.00
N ASN A 450 49.13 12.51 42.86
CA ASN A 450 48.77 12.28 44.26
C ASN A 450 49.23 13.44 45.17
N GLY A 451 49.85 14.48 44.61
CA GLY A 451 50.38 15.61 45.38
C GLY A 451 51.74 15.34 46.06
N ASN A 452 52.41 14.24 45.72
CA ASN A 452 53.73 13.89 46.23
C ASN A 452 54.85 14.42 45.32
N ASN A 453 56.11 14.28 45.75
CA ASN A 453 57.30 14.68 44.98
C ASN A 453 57.29 16.16 44.56
N LYS A 454 57.16 17.04 45.55
CA LYS A 454 57.05 18.49 45.33
C LYS A 454 58.36 19.07 44.79
N PHE A 455 58.28 19.79 43.68
CA PHE A 455 59.37 20.54 43.06
C PHE A 455 59.10 22.04 43.17
N ASP A 456 59.94 22.74 43.91
CA ASP A 456 59.79 24.18 44.20
C ASP A 456 60.05 25.06 42.96
N LEU A 457 59.22 26.10 42.79
CA LEU A 457 59.21 26.96 41.60
C LEU A 457 59.71 28.38 41.83
N ASP A 458 60.16 28.73 43.03
CA ASP A 458 60.50 30.11 43.40
C ASP A 458 61.68 30.71 42.62
N ASN A 459 62.58 29.87 42.12
CA ASN A 459 63.68 30.30 41.26
C ASN A 459 63.33 30.33 39.77
N TYR A 460 62.16 29.80 39.40
CA TYR A 460 61.72 29.65 38.02
C TYR A 460 60.63 30.66 37.66
N VAL A 461 59.97 31.24 38.66
CA VAL A 461 58.77 32.06 38.49
C VAL A 461 58.99 33.52 38.90
N ILE A 462 58.49 34.45 38.09
CA ILE A 462 58.37 35.88 38.42
C ILE A 462 56.95 36.37 38.11
N ILE A 463 56.48 37.38 38.84
CA ILE A 463 55.20 38.05 38.60
C ILE A 463 55.46 39.25 37.70
N LYS A 464 54.90 39.24 36.48
CA LYS A 464 55.09 40.30 35.48
C LYS A 464 54.09 41.43 35.65
N SER A 465 52.86 41.08 36.00
CA SER A 465 51.78 42.05 36.10
C SER A 465 50.65 41.53 36.95
N ILE A 466 49.79 42.46 37.37
CA ILE A 466 48.60 42.15 38.14
C ILE A 466 47.35 42.69 37.44
N ARG A 467 46.21 42.11 37.76
CA ARG A 467 44.90 42.57 37.33
C ARG A 467 43.89 42.38 38.46
N PHE A 468 42.98 43.32 38.62
CA PHE A 468 41.89 43.22 39.59
C PHE A 468 40.61 42.72 38.94
N TYR A 469 39.69 42.23 39.76
CA TYR A 469 38.31 42.04 39.38
C TYR A 469 37.45 42.32 40.60
N ASN A 470 36.41 43.13 40.41
CA ASN A 470 35.42 43.41 41.43
C ASN A 470 34.02 43.15 40.84
N TYR A 471 33.25 42.30 41.50
CA TYR A 471 31.85 42.08 41.13
C TYR A 471 30.94 43.12 41.80
N ILE A 472 31.32 43.57 43.00
CA ILE A 472 30.59 44.60 43.74
C ILE A 472 31.20 45.96 43.40
N LYS A 473 30.33 46.96 43.27
CA LYS A 473 30.73 48.35 43.09
C LYS A 473 31.65 48.79 44.23
N LEU A 474 32.79 49.39 43.89
CA LEU A 474 33.75 49.90 44.86
C LEU A 474 33.18 51.10 45.64
N ASN A 475 33.60 51.23 46.90
CA ASN A 475 33.28 52.39 47.73
C ASN A 475 34.11 53.61 47.29
N ASP A 476 33.68 54.82 47.60
CA ASP A 476 34.32 56.05 47.10
C ASP A 476 35.78 56.22 47.57
N ASN A 477 36.14 55.68 48.73
CA ASN A 477 37.51 55.69 49.26
C ASN A 477 38.17 54.29 49.24
N SER A 478 37.77 53.40 48.31
CA SER A 478 38.42 52.09 48.15
C SER A 478 39.89 52.25 47.77
N LYS A 479 40.76 51.47 48.42
CA LYS A 479 42.22 51.51 48.21
C LYS A 479 42.84 50.12 48.29
N VAL A 480 43.82 49.82 47.42
CA VAL A 480 44.68 48.62 47.52
C VAL A 480 46.14 49.05 47.58
N ASP A 481 46.85 48.68 48.64
CA ASP A 481 48.30 48.85 48.72
C ASP A 481 49.00 47.54 48.35
N LEU A 482 49.85 47.58 47.33
CA LEU A 482 50.66 46.45 46.87
C LEU A 482 52.09 46.61 47.36
N TYR A 483 52.60 45.56 48.00
CA TYR A 483 53.96 45.45 48.52
C TYR A 483 54.68 44.27 47.87
N ASP A 484 55.99 44.44 47.76
CA ASP A 484 56.93 43.32 47.62
C ASP A 484 57.00 42.62 48.99
N ASP A 485 56.53 41.38 49.08
CA ASP A 485 56.44 40.66 50.36
C ASP A 485 57.82 40.21 50.86
N ASP A 486 58.84 40.12 49.99
CA ASP A 486 60.21 39.75 50.37
C ASP A 486 60.93 40.91 51.05
N THR A 487 60.78 42.11 50.50
CA THR A 487 61.51 43.30 50.97
C THR A 487 60.68 44.21 51.89
N GLY A 488 59.36 44.01 51.92
CA GLY A 488 58.41 44.88 52.62
C GLY A 488 58.21 46.24 51.93
N ARG A 489 58.79 46.46 50.75
CA ARG A 489 58.70 47.71 50.00
C ARG A 489 57.30 47.89 49.42
N LEU A 490 56.69 49.06 49.65
CA LEU A 490 55.46 49.46 48.94
C LEU A 490 55.78 49.65 47.45
N ILE A 491 55.13 48.88 46.60
CA ILE A 491 55.25 48.96 45.13
C ILE A 491 54.32 50.04 44.59
N HIS A 492 53.03 50.01 44.96
CA HIS A 492 52.02 50.98 44.49
C HIS A 492 50.80 51.02 45.42
N SER A 493 50.11 52.17 45.43
CA SER A 493 48.83 52.37 46.12
C SER A 493 47.74 52.70 45.11
N PHE A 494 46.85 51.76 44.83
CA PHE A 494 45.75 51.92 43.88
C PHE A 494 44.55 52.59 44.56
N ASN A 495 44.09 53.71 44.01
CA ASN A 495 42.80 54.30 44.37
C ASN A 495 41.64 53.62 43.58
N LYS A 496 40.39 53.98 43.88
CA LYS A 496 39.18 53.45 43.21
C LYS A 496 39.28 53.44 41.67
N ASP A 497 39.64 54.58 41.07
CA ASP A 497 39.69 54.72 39.61
C ASP A 497 40.79 53.83 38.99
N GLU A 498 41.93 53.70 39.67
CA GLU A 498 43.00 52.81 39.25
C GLU A 498 42.62 51.32 39.40
N ILE A 499 41.92 50.95 40.47
CA ILE A 499 41.41 49.59 40.65
C ILE A 499 40.46 49.24 39.50
N GLU A 500 39.51 50.13 39.17
CA GLU A 500 38.57 49.93 38.05
C GLU A 500 39.29 49.86 36.70
N LYS A 501 40.29 50.72 36.45
CA LYS A 501 41.12 50.67 35.23
C LYS A 501 41.79 49.31 35.07
N TYR A 502 42.46 48.83 36.11
CA TYR A 502 43.17 47.55 36.09
C TYR A 502 42.25 46.33 36.28
N THR A 503 40.93 46.48 36.07
CA THR A 503 40.05 45.35 35.76
C THR A 503 40.07 44.97 34.28
N ARG A 504 40.39 45.93 33.41
CA ARG A 504 40.40 45.76 31.95
C ARG A 504 41.81 45.69 31.37
N GLU A 505 42.78 46.27 32.08
CA GLU A 505 44.20 46.33 31.70
C GLU A 505 45.08 45.65 32.75
N ASP A 506 46.35 45.39 32.42
CA ASP A 506 47.33 44.84 33.36
C ASP A 506 48.23 45.95 33.94
N PHE A 507 48.41 45.97 35.26
CA PHE A 507 49.44 46.79 35.90
C PHE A 507 50.76 46.04 35.89
N LYS A 508 51.74 46.55 35.13
CA LYS A 508 53.07 45.94 34.98
C LYS A 508 53.92 46.18 36.23
N LEU A 509 54.58 45.14 36.70
CA LEU A 509 55.52 45.20 37.82
C LEU A 509 56.96 45.38 37.30
N GLU A 510 57.81 45.90 38.17
CA GLU A 510 59.25 45.92 37.94
C GLU A 510 59.80 44.47 37.86
N PRO A 511 60.89 44.23 37.10
CA PRO A 511 61.49 42.91 37.03
C PRO A 511 61.90 42.37 38.41
N ASN A 512 61.80 41.04 38.58
CA ASN A 512 62.21 40.27 39.78
C ASN A 512 61.25 40.27 40.97
N ILE A 513 60.01 40.77 40.84
CA ILE A 513 58.99 40.56 41.87
C ILE A 513 58.55 39.10 41.86
N LYS A 514 58.83 38.38 42.95
CA LYS A 514 58.44 36.97 43.10
C LYS A 514 57.24 36.79 44.01
N HIS A 515 57.20 37.55 45.12
CA HIS A 515 56.15 37.47 46.13
C HIS A 515 55.52 38.83 46.37
N VAL A 516 54.20 38.83 46.49
CA VAL A 516 53.39 40.03 46.65
C VAL A 516 52.50 39.93 47.88
N LYS A 517 52.27 41.10 48.48
CA LYS A 517 51.31 41.33 49.55
C LYS A 517 50.41 42.50 49.17
N TYR A 518 49.11 42.28 49.27
CA TYR A 518 48.05 43.26 49.03
C TYR A 518 47.38 43.61 50.35
N VAL A 519 47.13 44.89 50.58
CA VAL A 519 46.35 45.41 51.71
C VAL A 519 45.15 46.17 51.15
N LEU A 520 43.97 45.59 51.30
CA LEU A 520 42.70 46.10 50.77
C LEU A 520 41.99 46.88 51.87
N ASN A 521 41.67 48.14 51.59
CA ASN A 521 41.03 49.08 52.50
C ASN A 521 39.72 49.58 51.90
N ASN A 522 38.64 49.54 52.68
CA ASN A 522 37.32 50.02 52.26
C ASN A 522 36.82 49.38 50.95
N ILE A 523 37.06 48.07 50.78
CA ILE A 523 36.59 47.28 49.63
C ILE A 523 35.57 46.26 50.12
N ASN A 524 34.37 46.29 49.56
CA ASN A 524 33.34 45.32 49.86
C ASN A 524 33.68 43.95 49.23
N CYS A 525 34.12 43.00 50.06
CA CYS A 525 34.47 41.64 49.63
C CYS A 525 33.36 40.61 49.95
N TYR A 526 32.12 41.07 50.19
CA TYR A 526 31.01 40.23 50.63
C TYR A 526 29.99 39.95 49.51
N ILE A 527 29.91 38.71 49.02
CA ILE A 527 28.78 38.23 48.22
C ILE A 527 28.41 36.79 48.56
N ASN A 528 27.11 36.51 48.71
CA ASN A 528 26.59 35.17 48.90
C ASN A 528 26.37 34.46 47.54
N SER A 529 27.45 34.23 46.78
CA SER A 529 27.42 33.50 45.50
C SER A 529 28.44 32.35 45.49
N THR A 530 28.08 31.22 44.88
CA THR A 530 28.99 30.11 44.53
C THR A 530 29.60 30.29 43.14
N SER A 531 29.04 31.17 42.32
CA SER A 531 29.43 31.36 40.91
C SER A 531 30.25 32.63 40.70
N TYR A 532 30.14 33.61 41.60
CA TYR A 532 30.83 34.90 41.49
C TYR A 532 31.68 35.19 42.74
N GLN A 533 32.91 35.64 42.49
CA GLN A 533 33.81 36.17 43.51
C GLN A 533 33.57 37.67 43.70
N ALA A 534 33.56 38.18 44.95
CA ALA A 534 33.30 39.58 45.26
C ALA A 534 34.46 40.46 44.78
N PHE A 535 35.68 40.02 45.09
CA PHE A 535 36.93 40.63 44.65
C PHE A 535 37.95 39.54 44.34
N SER A 536 38.79 39.76 43.33
CA SER A 536 39.94 38.90 43.07
C SER A 536 41.10 39.66 42.44
N ILE A 537 42.27 39.04 42.56
CA ILE A 537 43.55 39.57 42.09
C ILE A 537 44.20 38.48 41.25
N THR A 538 44.38 38.74 39.97
CA THR A 538 45.12 37.86 39.06
C THR A 538 46.58 38.28 39.00
N ASN A 539 47.46 37.40 39.46
CA ASN A 539 48.90 37.51 39.28
C ASN A 539 49.27 36.82 37.96
N LYS A 540 49.69 37.59 36.96
CA LYS A 540 50.26 37.04 35.72
C LYS A 540 51.75 36.79 35.94
N LYS A 541 52.15 35.56 35.68
CA LYS A 541 53.46 35.00 36.01
C LYS A 541 54.13 34.49 34.73
N THR A 542 55.45 34.40 34.76
CA THR A 542 56.20 33.57 33.81
C THR A 542 56.87 32.43 34.53
N ILE A 543 57.13 31.33 33.82
CA ILE A 543 57.98 30.24 34.24
C ILE A 543 59.15 30.07 33.26
N ASN A 544 60.36 29.83 33.76
CA ASN A 544 61.54 29.63 32.92
C ASN A 544 61.71 28.16 32.52
N ASP A 545 61.21 27.80 31.34
CA ASP A 545 61.20 26.44 30.82
C ASP A 545 62.60 25.91 30.48
N LYS A 546 63.49 26.81 30.06
CA LYS A 546 64.89 26.45 29.80
C LYS A 546 65.55 25.98 31.09
N MET A 547 65.37 26.74 32.17
CA MET A 547 65.92 26.40 33.48
C MET A 547 65.28 25.13 34.04
N LEU A 548 63.96 24.90 33.82
CA LEU A 548 63.31 23.64 34.17
C LEU A 548 63.99 22.45 33.49
N LYS A 549 64.24 22.53 32.18
CA LYS A 549 64.92 21.47 31.42
C LYS A 549 66.37 21.26 31.85
N GLU A 550 67.08 22.32 32.20
CA GLU A 550 68.48 22.25 32.65
C GLU A 550 68.62 21.56 34.02
N ASN A 551 67.61 21.70 34.89
CA ASN A 551 67.64 21.23 36.27
C ASN A 551 66.88 19.91 36.54
N LEU A 552 66.12 19.40 35.56
CA LEU A 552 65.38 18.14 35.68
C LEU A 552 65.76 17.17 34.57
N THR A 553 65.85 15.88 34.88
CA THR A 553 65.87 14.85 33.84
C THR A 553 64.49 14.73 33.18
N ARG A 554 64.43 14.20 31.94
CA ARG A 554 63.14 13.99 31.25
C ARG A 554 62.19 13.08 32.04
N GLU A 555 62.72 12.08 32.75
CA GLU A 555 61.92 11.17 33.56
C GLU A 555 61.30 11.87 34.77
N GLU A 556 62.08 12.69 35.49
CA GLU A 556 61.58 13.47 36.62
C GLU A 556 60.53 14.50 36.18
N PHE A 557 60.78 15.20 35.07
CA PHE A 557 59.84 16.16 34.50
C PHE A 557 58.50 15.52 34.12
N ASN A 558 58.52 14.33 33.50
CA ASN A 558 57.28 13.66 33.07
C ASN A 558 56.35 13.34 34.24
N LYS A 559 56.88 13.13 35.45
CA LYS A 559 56.11 12.83 36.68
C LYS A 559 55.35 14.04 37.23
N LEU A 560 55.71 15.26 36.84
CA LEU A 560 55.05 16.49 37.27
C LEU A 560 53.70 16.63 36.56
N THR A 561 52.58 16.43 37.24
CA THR A 561 51.23 16.46 36.61
C THR A 561 50.32 17.52 37.18
N LEU A 562 50.71 18.16 38.29
CA LEU A 562 49.96 19.23 38.93
C LEU A 562 50.87 20.43 39.17
N ILE A 563 50.35 21.65 39.00
CA ILE A 563 50.95 22.89 39.47
C ILE A 563 50.09 23.44 40.60
N THR A 564 50.73 23.86 41.69
CA THR A 564 50.06 24.38 42.88
C THR A 564 50.59 25.78 43.22
N ASP A 565 49.68 26.67 43.60
CA ASP A 565 49.97 28.00 44.17
C ASP A 565 49.22 28.16 45.50
N LYS A 566 49.87 28.76 46.49
CA LYS A 566 49.27 29.05 47.80
C LYS A 566 49.36 30.52 48.17
N TYR A 567 48.29 31.02 48.78
CA TYR A 567 48.23 32.38 49.34
C TYR A 567 47.52 32.40 50.69
N ASN A 568 47.78 33.43 51.48
CA ASN A 568 47.17 33.67 52.79
C ASN A 568 46.25 34.88 52.73
N VAL A 569 45.07 34.76 53.31
CA VAL A 569 44.09 35.85 53.47
C VAL A 569 43.85 36.08 54.95
N GLN A 570 44.05 37.32 55.40
CA GLN A 570 43.85 37.73 56.78
C GLN A 570 42.89 38.92 56.84
N PHE A 571 41.90 38.85 57.73
CA PHE A 571 40.93 39.93 58.00
C PHE A 571 40.31 39.73 59.39
N GLY A 572 40.15 40.81 60.15
CA GLY A 572 39.77 40.70 61.58
C GLY A 572 40.68 39.72 62.34
N ASP A 573 40.08 38.78 63.09
CA ASP A 573 40.81 37.73 63.82
C ASP A 573 41.06 36.46 62.99
N LYS A 574 40.68 36.46 61.70
CA LYS A 574 40.78 35.29 60.82
C LYS A 574 42.06 35.33 59.98
N ASN A 575 42.71 34.18 59.84
CA ASN A 575 43.83 33.95 58.94
C ASN A 575 43.65 32.60 58.25
N LYS A 576 43.65 32.58 56.92
CA LYS A 576 43.39 31.37 56.12
C LYS A 576 44.44 31.19 55.03
N GLU A 577 45.08 30.02 55.03
CA GLU A 577 45.83 29.51 53.88
C GLU A 577 44.87 28.91 52.84
N VAL A 578 45.07 29.29 51.58
CA VAL A 578 44.32 28.82 50.42
C VAL A 578 45.30 28.14 49.47
N THR A 579 44.98 26.92 49.04
CA THR A 579 45.75 26.16 48.05
C THR A 579 44.95 26.03 46.77
N LEU A 580 45.55 26.41 45.64
CA LEU A 580 44.99 26.27 44.31
C LEU A 580 45.85 25.27 43.54
N THR A 581 45.22 24.30 42.88
CA THR A 581 45.92 23.29 42.08
C THR A 581 45.27 23.16 40.71
N ALA A 582 46.08 23.08 39.66
CA ALA A 582 45.63 22.79 38.30
C ALA A 582 46.48 21.69 37.66
N GLY A 583 45.88 21.01 36.69
CA GLY A 583 46.58 20.01 35.89
C GLY A 583 47.66 20.64 35.02
N TYR A 584 48.85 20.06 35.04
CA TYR A 584 49.98 20.41 34.19
C TYR A 584 50.13 19.35 33.11
N TYR A 585 49.58 19.62 31.93
CA TYR A 585 49.44 18.65 30.85
C TYR A 585 50.04 19.17 29.54
N GLU A 586 50.33 18.23 28.65
CA GLU A 586 50.59 18.51 27.24
C GLU A 586 49.28 18.96 26.57
N THR A 587 49.36 19.84 25.57
CA THR A 587 48.17 20.20 24.78
C THR A 587 47.70 19.02 23.90
N SER A 588 46.47 19.12 23.37
CA SER A 588 45.88 18.05 22.57
C SER A 588 46.71 17.75 21.31
N ARG A 589 47.00 16.45 21.13
CA ARG A 589 47.65 15.89 19.95
C ARG A 589 46.66 15.58 18.83
N ALA A 590 47.17 15.41 17.63
CA ALA A 590 46.39 15.02 16.46
C ALA A 590 45.83 13.60 16.60
N ARG A 591 44.63 13.40 16.07
CA ARG A 591 43.93 12.12 16.05
C ARG A 591 43.41 11.82 14.66
N VAL A 592 43.33 10.54 14.34
CA VAL A 592 42.73 10.06 13.10
C VAL A 592 41.64 9.06 13.43
N SER A 593 40.49 9.19 12.78
CA SER A 593 39.40 8.26 12.95
C SER A 593 38.63 8.01 11.65
N TYR A 594 37.95 6.87 11.56
CA TYR A 594 36.85 6.71 10.62
C TYR A 594 35.62 7.47 11.15
N HIS A 595 35.13 8.46 10.39
CA HIS A 595 33.88 9.15 10.76
C HIS A 595 32.70 8.21 10.50
N ARG A 596 31.87 7.95 11.52
CA ARG A 596 30.69 7.08 11.41
C ARG A 596 29.52 7.86 10.82
N TYR A 597 28.74 7.22 9.96
CA TYR A 597 27.45 7.76 9.56
C TYR A 597 26.42 7.51 10.66
N TYR A 598 25.88 8.58 11.28
CA TYR A 598 24.82 8.47 12.26
C TYR A 598 23.46 8.94 11.74
N ASN A 599 23.44 10.00 10.93
CA ASN A 599 22.21 10.62 10.43
C ASN A 599 22.48 11.52 9.20
N TYR A 600 21.46 12.25 8.76
CA TYR A 600 21.52 13.12 7.58
C TYR A 600 22.57 14.25 7.67
N TYR A 601 23.02 14.64 8.87
CA TYR A 601 24.09 15.64 9.01
C TYR A 601 25.46 15.09 8.58
N ASP A 602 25.64 13.75 8.60
CA ASP A 602 26.87 13.06 8.20
C ASP A 602 26.83 12.54 6.74
N GLU A 603 25.79 12.92 5.98
CA GLU A 603 25.53 12.40 4.64
C GLU A 603 26.76 12.47 3.72
N LYS A 604 27.53 13.55 3.81
CA LYS A 604 28.71 13.78 2.96
C LYS A 604 30.04 13.36 3.60
N THR A 605 30.06 13.03 4.90
CA THR A 605 31.32 12.90 5.66
C THR A 605 31.49 11.52 6.31
N GLY A 606 30.41 10.81 6.63
CA GLY A 606 30.46 9.51 7.33
C GLY A 606 30.76 8.33 6.40
N ASN A 607 31.39 7.27 6.89
CA ASN A 607 31.53 6.01 6.17
C ASN A 607 30.17 5.32 6.06
N ARG A 608 29.79 4.96 4.83
CA ARG A 608 28.48 4.39 4.50
C ARG A 608 28.59 2.92 4.12
N SER A 609 27.44 2.25 4.11
CA SER A 609 27.28 0.90 3.58
C SER A 609 27.71 0.82 2.11
N VAL A 610 28.32 -0.30 1.74
CA VAL A 610 28.86 -0.60 0.40
C VAL A 610 28.02 -1.67 -0.27
N SER A 611 27.67 -1.47 -1.54
CA SER A 611 26.80 -2.40 -2.27
C SER A 611 27.58 -3.65 -2.73
N LYS A 612 26.93 -4.80 -2.71
CA LYS A 612 27.40 -6.08 -3.30
C LYS A 612 27.18 -6.16 -4.82
N SER A 613 26.64 -5.12 -5.45
CA SER A 613 26.13 -5.19 -6.82
C SER A 613 27.15 -5.62 -7.86
N GLY A 614 28.40 -5.15 -7.81
CA GLY A 614 29.46 -5.56 -8.73
C GLY A 614 29.74 -7.06 -8.62
N ALA A 615 30.06 -7.52 -7.40
CA ALA A 615 30.30 -8.93 -7.12
C ALA A 615 29.11 -9.84 -7.49
N VAL A 616 27.88 -9.49 -7.07
CA VAL A 616 26.65 -10.26 -7.40
C VAL A 616 26.51 -10.46 -8.91
N ARG A 617 26.76 -9.40 -9.67
CA ARG A 617 26.63 -9.42 -11.13
C ARG A 617 27.62 -10.41 -11.75
N VAL A 618 28.85 -10.47 -11.26
CA VAL A 618 29.91 -11.40 -11.71
C VAL A 618 29.64 -12.84 -11.27
N TYR A 619 29.07 -13.06 -10.07
CA TYR A 619 28.57 -14.39 -9.63
C TYR A 619 27.41 -14.90 -10.51
N ASN A 620 26.61 -14.01 -11.09
CA ASN A 620 25.50 -14.34 -11.98
C ASN A 620 25.92 -14.51 -13.45
N GLY A 621 27.22 -14.45 -13.76
CA GLY A 621 27.76 -14.76 -15.08
C GLY A 621 27.89 -13.57 -16.04
N ASN A 622 27.70 -12.34 -15.56
CA ASN A 622 27.87 -11.12 -16.35
C ASN A 622 29.33 -10.59 -16.29
N ASP A 623 29.72 -9.76 -17.27
CA ASP A 623 31.08 -9.22 -17.45
C ASP A 623 31.47 -8.16 -16.42
N GLU A 624 32.48 -8.36 -15.57
CA GLU A 624 32.96 -7.39 -14.56
C GLU A 624 32.91 -5.91 -14.98
N VAL A 625 32.42 -5.06 -14.07
CA VAL A 625 32.41 -3.60 -14.20
C VAL A 625 33.18 -3.02 -13.03
N GLU A 626 33.67 -1.80 -13.18
CA GLU A 626 34.41 -1.12 -12.12
C GLU A 626 33.51 -0.88 -10.89
N ASP A 627 33.82 -1.52 -9.76
CA ASP A 627 33.10 -1.42 -8.49
C ASP A 627 33.91 -0.57 -7.49
N LEU A 628 33.47 0.68 -7.29
CA LEU A 628 34.15 1.68 -6.47
C LEU A 628 33.30 2.14 -5.28
N TYR A 629 33.94 2.39 -4.15
CA TYR A 629 33.32 3.05 -3.00
C TYR A 629 34.31 3.98 -2.27
N GLU A 630 33.81 4.81 -1.35
CA GLU A 630 34.66 5.73 -0.59
C GLU A 630 34.94 5.24 0.83
N SER A 631 36.21 5.29 1.23
CA SER A 631 36.66 5.14 2.61
C SER A 631 37.12 6.48 3.18
N ARG A 632 36.44 6.96 4.23
CA ARG A 632 36.54 8.34 4.70
C ARG A 632 37.29 8.41 6.03
N TRP A 633 38.38 9.17 6.07
CA TRP A 633 39.19 9.41 7.26
C TRP A 633 39.02 10.84 7.74
N LEU A 634 38.86 11.03 9.05
CA LEU A 634 38.83 12.32 9.71
C LEU A 634 40.15 12.51 10.46
N ILE A 635 40.89 13.56 10.10
CA ILE A 635 42.05 14.05 10.82
C ILE A 635 41.60 15.22 11.69
N GLU A 636 41.88 15.17 12.99
CA GLU A 636 41.65 16.25 13.94
C GLU A 636 43.00 16.70 14.51
N SER A 637 43.42 17.93 14.21
CA SER A 637 44.64 18.53 14.75
C SER A 637 44.34 19.35 16.00
N GLY A 638 45.05 19.05 17.09
CA GLY A 638 44.98 19.80 18.34
C GLY A 638 45.99 20.95 18.43
N ARG A 639 46.16 21.52 19.63
CA ARG A 639 47.04 22.67 19.87
C ARG A 639 48.52 22.33 20.02
N ARG A 640 48.90 21.05 19.93
CA ARG A 640 50.30 20.61 20.06
C ARG A 640 51.18 20.92 18.86
N HIS A 641 50.57 21.08 17.68
CA HIS A 641 51.22 21.44 16.41
C HIS A 641 52.34 20.47 16.02
N GLU A 642 52.01 19.18 15.96
CA GLU A 642 52.99 18.11 15.71
C GLU A 642 53.72 18.29 14.37
N ASN A 643 54.99 17.90 14.35
CA ASN A 643 55.87 18.11 13.21
C ASN A 643 55.53 17.23 12.00
N ASN A 644 55.05 16.01 12.24
CA ASN A 644 54.55 15.12 11.20
C ASN A 644 53.45 14.23 11.78
N LEU A 645 52.37 14.02 11.03
CA LEU A 645 51.39 12.97 11.27
C LEU A 645 51.57 11.86 10.24
N GLU A 646 51.64 10.62 10.70
CA GLU A 646 51.67 9.39 9.92
C GLU A 646 50.38 8.59 10.13
N ILE A 647 49.80 8.12 9.03
CA ILE A 647 48.59 7.29 8.99
C ILE A 647 48.89 6.07 8.15
N ILE A 648 48.70 4.87 8.70
CA ILE A 648 48.99 3.60 8.05
C ILE A 648 47.71 2.79 7.97
N SER A 649 47.30 2.42 6.76
CA SER A 649 46.32 1.35 6.57
C SER A 649 47.07 0.03 6.43
N LYS A 650 46.98 -0.81 7.47
CA LYS A 650 47.71 -2.08 7.56
C LYS A 650 46.76 -3.26 7.37
N SER A 651 47.07 -4.11 6.40
CA SER A 651 46.31 -5.31 6.02
C SER A 651 44.97 -5.04 5.32
N GLY A 652 44.83 -3.89 4.64
CA GLY A 652 43.69 -3.55 3.79
C GLY A 652 42.33 -3.44 4.50
N GLU A 653 41.28 -3.18 3.74
CA GLU A 653 39.89 -3.38 4.19
C GLU A 653 39.46 -4.81 3.86
N LYS A 654 38.66 -5.43 4.72
CA LYS A 654 38.35 -6.87 4.64
C LYS A 654 36.86 -7.17 4.68
N PHE A 655 36.44 -8.18 3.92
CA PHE A 655 35.09 -8.72 4.01
C PHE A 655 34.91 -9.60 5.26
N SER A 656 33.72 -9.52 5.85
CA SER A 656 33.40 -10.26 7.09
C SER A 656 31.93 -10.62 7.22
N GLU A 657 31.65 -11.70 7.94
CA GLU A 657 30.32 -12.02 8.49
C GLU A 657 30.04 -11.28 9.82
N GLY A 658 31.08 -10.81 10.51
CA GLY A 658 31.02 -10.15 11.82
C GLY A 658 31.39 -8.66 11.80
N SER A 659 30.87 -7.91 12.76
CA SER A 659 30.94 -6.45 12.80
C SER A 659 32.16 -5.88 13.55
N THR A 660 33.28 -6.59 13.55
CA THR A 660 34.55 -6.14 14.14
C THR A 660 35.74 -6.65 13.31
N TYR A 661 36.82 -5.88 13.23
CA TYR A 661 37.95 -6.18 12.34
C TYR A 661 38.66 -7.51 12.66
N ASP A 662 38.76 -7.87 13.95
CA ASP A 662 39.26 -9.16 14.43
C ASP A 662 38.40 -10.37 14.02
N LYS A 663 37.14 -10.14 13.62
CA LYS A 663 36.21 -11.15 13.11
C LYS A 663 36.14 -11.19 11.59
N SER A 664 37.09 -10.58 10.88
CA SER A 664 37.14 -10.65 9.42
C SER A 664 37.28 -12.10 8.94
N THR A 665 36.39 -12.53 8.05
CA THR A 665 36.29 -13.93 7.62
C THR A 665 37.04 -14.20 6.32
N ILE A 666 37.24 -13.17 5.49
CA ILE A 666 38.09 -13.21 4.31
C ILE A 666 39.37 -12.43 4.62
N ASN A 667 40.52 -13.10 4.60
CA ASN A 667 41.80 -12.51 4.99
C ASN A 667 42.62 -12.03 3.78
N GLU A 668 42.31 -12.55 2.60
CA GLU A 668 42.83 -12.12 1.32
C GLU A 668 42.30 -10.72 0.96
N ASN A 669 43.13 -9.94 0.28
CA ASN A 669 42.82 -8.54 -0.02
C ASN A 669 42.25 -8.41 -1.43
N TYR A 670 40.92 -8.42 -1.53
CA TYR A 670 40.18 -8.14 -2.77
C TYR A 670 39.76 -6.67 -2.89
N ILE A 671 40.07 -5.86 -1.88
CA ILE A 671 39.78 -4.43 -1.84
C ILE A 671 41.10 -3.67 -1.90
N LYS A 672 41.23 -2.77 -2.86
CA LYS A 672 42.45 -1.98 -3.09
C LYS A 672 42.15 -0.49 -3.08
N TYR A 673 43.10 0.31 -2.61
CA TYR A 673 43.10 1.76 -2.78
C TYR A 673 43.38 2.09 -4.24
N HIS A 674 42.43 2.79 -4.86
CA HIS A 674 42.45 3.21 -6.25
C HIS A 674 42.76 4.71 -6.41
N GLY A 675 42.41 5.53 -5.41
CA GLY A 675 42.70 6.96 -5.45
C GLY A 675 42.42 7.70 -4.15
N ILE A 676 42.62 9.03 -4.16
CA ILE A 676 42.46 9.91 -2.99
C ILE A 676 41.95 11.29 -3.38
N LYS A 677 41.10 11.88 -2.53
CA LYS A 677 40.67 13.29 -2.60
C LYS A 677 40.51 13.89 -1.21
N PHE A 678 40.32 15.21 -1.17
CA PHE A 678 40.14 15.99 0.04
C PHE A 678 38.74 16.65 0.06
N SER A 679 38.15 16.82 1.25
CA SER A 679 36.87 17.52 1.38
C SER A 679 37.01 19.04 1.32
N VAL A 680 38.15 19.55 1.77
CA VAL A 680 38.52 20.97 1.80
C VAL A 680 40.02 21.10 1.59
N SER A 681 40.49 22.33 1.37
CA SER A 681 41.93 22.57 1.21
C SER A 681 42.72 22.15 2.46
N PRO A 682 43.70 21.23 2.35
CA PRO A 682 44.53 20.83 3.49
C PRO A 682 45.39 21.98 4.05
N LYS A 683 45.51 23.10 3.33
CA LYS A 683 46.11 24.36 3.79
C LYS A 683 45.60 24.81 5.14
N ASN A 684 44.30 24.60 5.40
CA ASN A 684 43.66 24.99 6.66
C ASN A 684 44.36 24.36 7.86
N LEU A 685 44.90 23.15 7.70
CA LEU A 685 45.60 22.40 8.75
C LEU A 685 47.13 22.57 8.67
N LEU A 686 47.69 22.55 7.45
CA LEU A 686 49.13 22.41 7.19
C LEU A 686 49.85 23.72 6.80
N GLY A 687 49.12 24.81 6.57
CA GLY A 687 49.66 26.09 6.13
C GLY A 687 50.18 26.12 4.68
N GLU A 688 50.83 27.23 4.31
CA GLU A 688 51.28 27.51 2.92
C GLU A 688 52.36 26.55 2.41
N ASP A 689 53.29 26.17 3.29
CA ASP A 689 54.39 25.24 2.98
C ASP A 689 54.01 23.77 3.27
N GLY A 690 52.72 23.53 3.50
CA GLY A 690 52.17 22.24 3.86
C GLY A 690 52.24 21.21 2.73
N TRP A 691 52.44 19.95 3.09
CA TRP A 691 52.40 18.84 2.14
C TRP A 691 51.81 17.55 2.74
N ILE A 692 51.26 16.71 1.87
CA ILE A 692 50.79 15.34 2.15
C ILE A 692 51.46 14.41 1.14
N LYS A 693 52.08 13.33 1.59
CA LYS A 693 52.70 12.31 0.74
C LYS A 693 52.04 10.97 1.01
N VAL A 694 51.68 10.27 -0.06
CA VAL A 694 51.08 8.94 -0.03
C VAL A 694 52.09 7.94 -0.57
N TYR A 695 52.35 6.89 0.20
CA TYR A 695 53.27 5.82 -0.14
C TYR A 695 52.54 4.49 -0.21
N ASN A 696 53.03 3.59 -1.06
CA ASN A 696 52.72 2.18 -0.93
C ASN A 696 53.38 1.70 0.37
N ASN A 697 52.59 1.21 1.32
CA ASN A 697 53.12 0.85 2.62
C ASN A 697 53.97 -0.44 2.58
N ASP A 698 53.72 -1.32 1.61
CA ASP A 698 54.41 -2.60 1.48
C ASP A 698 55.78 -2.44 0.80
N THR A 699 55.89 -1.57 -0.21
CA THR A 699 57.14 -1.31 -0.96
C THR A 699 57.88 -0.06 -0.49
N ASN A 700 57.23 0.80 0.28
CA ASN A 700 57.69 2.13 0.68
C ASN A 700 57.97 3.10 -0.51
N GLU A 701 57.42 2.80 -1.69
CA GLU A 701 57.50 3.66 -2.87
C GLU A 701 56.50 4.84 -2.76
N LEU A 702 56.91 6.03 -3.21
CA LEU A 702 56.04 7.21 -3.23
C LEU A 702 55.01 7.07 -4.38
N ILE A 703 53.72 7.11 -4.05
CA ILE A 703 52.61 7.06 -5.01
C ILE A 703 52.26 8.47 -5.47
N ALA A 704 52.08 9.40 -4.52
CA ALA A 704 51.64 10.76 -4.81
C ALA A 704 52.13 11.75 -3.76
N ALA A 705 52.31 13.01 -4.18
CA ALA A 705 52.62 14.13 -3.29
C ALA A 705 51.72 15.33 -3.59
N PHE A 706 51.07 15.83 -2.54
CA PHE A 706 50.14 16.93 -2.57
C PHE A 706 50.67 18.10 -1.76
N ASN A 707 50.55 19.32 -2.28
CA ASN A 707 50.96 20.56 -1.62
C ASN A 707 50.13 21.73 -2.16
N ASN A 708 50.47 22.95 -1.74
CA ASN A 708 49.75 24.17 -2.11
C ASN A 708 49.61 24.41 -3.63
N SER A 709 50.47 23.82 -4.46
CA SER A 709 50.39 23.94 -5.93
C SER A 709 49.35 23.04 -6.60
N ASN A 710 48.92 21.93 -5.95
CA ASN A 710 48.08 20.93 -6.61
C ASN A 710 46.91 20.38 -5.77
N TRP A 711 46.93 20.42 -4.44
CA TRP A 711 45.93 19.71 -3.61
C TRP A 711 44.49 20.21 -3.82
N ASN A 712 44.32 21.45 -4.28
CA ASN A 712 43.02 22.07 -4.49
C ASN A 712 42.35 21.52 -5.75
N ASN A 713 43.13 20.96 -6.69
CA ASN A 713 42.61 20.26 -7.87
C ASN A 713 41.90 18.96 -7.47
N TYR A 714 42.23 18.42 -6.30
CA TYR A 714 41.70 17.16 -5.78
C TYR A 714 40.73 17.38 -4.61
N ILE A 715 40.13 18.57 -4.52
CA ILE A 715 38.97 18.80 -3.67
C ILE A 715 37.76 18.25 -4.41
N GLU A 716 37.07 17.28 -3.80
CA GLU A 716 35.94 16.52 -4.36
C GLU A 716 36.21 15.73 -5.65
N ASN A 717 37.33 15.96 -6.34
CA ASN A 717 37.78 15.22 -7.51
C ASN A 717 38.94 14.28 -7.15
N PRO A 718 38.84 12.96 -7.38
CA PRO A 718 39.89 12.01 -6.99
C PRO A 718 41.13 12.09 -7.88
N PHE A 719 42.30 12.07 -7.25
CA PHE A 719 43.55 11.64 -7.89
C PHE A 719 43.54 10.11 -7.95
N ILE A 720 43.58 9.56 -9.16
CA ILE A 720 43.62 8.11 -9.40
C ILE A 720 45.07 7.64 -9.46
N TYR A 721 45.39 6.57 -8.75
CA TYR A 721 46.72 5.98 -8.72
C TYR A 721 47.03 5.25 -10.03
N GLU A 722 48.29 5.22 -10.44
CA GLU A 722 48.71 4.45 -11.62
C GLU A 722 48.51 2.95 -11.43
N LYS A 723 48.57 2.48 -10.18
CA LYS A 723 48.33 1.09 -9.78
C LYS A 723 47.54 1.05 -8.49
N ASP A 724 46.57 0.14 -8.45
CA ASP A 724 45.81 -0.17 -7.24
C ASP A 724 46.72 -0.82 -6.20
N VAL A 725 46.59 -0.41 -4.94
CA VAL A 725 47.46 -0.87 -3.83
C VAL A 725 46.64 -1.31 -2.63
N VAL A 726 47.09 -2.35 -1.92
CA VAL A 726 46.35 -2.87 -0.75
C VAL A 726 46.53 -1.98 0.47
N ASN A 727 47.77 -1.56 0.73
CA ASN A 727 48.15 -0.82 1.93
C ASN A 727 48.79 0.52 1.56
N ILE A 728 48.28 1.62 2.12
CA ILE A 728 48.86 2.95 1.96
C ILE A 728 49.37 3.50 3.28
N LYS A 729 50.43 4.31 3.19
CA LYS A 729 50.94 5.15 4.26
C LYS A 729 50.85 6.60 3.85
N VAL A 730 50.15 7.41 4.63
CA VAL A 730 50.01 8.85 4.43
C VAL A 730 50.85 9.58 5.47
N LEU A 731 51.74 10.44 4.99
CA LEU A 731 52.61 11.28 5.82
C LEU A 731 52.34 12.75 5.52
N THR A 732 52.30 13.57 6.55
CA THR A 732 52.07 15.01 6.44
C THR A 732 53.28 15.83 6.89
N SER A 733 53.34 17.08 6.45
CA SER A 733 54.17 18.13 7.05
C SER A 733 53.68 18.52 8.46
N LYS A 734 54.27 19.56 9.03
CA LYS A 734 53.86 20.12 10.33
C LYS A 734 52.39 20.55 10.31
N LEU A 735 51.66 20.21 11.37
CA LEU A 735 50.31 20.67 11.65
C LEU A 735 50.40 22.07 12.25
N ILE A 736 49.96 23.10 11.53
CA ILE A 736 50.16 24.51 11.91
C ILE A 736 48.96 25.07 12.64
N ASN A 737 47.74 24.68 12.24
CA ASN A 737 46.51 25.18 12.84
C ASN A 737 45.69 24.05 13.47
N PRO A 738 45.01 24.30 14.59
CA PRO A 738 43.99 23.39 15.10
C PRO A 738 42.78 23.36 14.16
N GLY A 739 42.22 22.19 13.90
CA GLY A 739 41.11 22.03 12.96
C GLY A 739 40.91 20.59 12.52
N SER A 740 40.06 20.39 11.52
CA SER A 740 39.79 19.06 10.96
C SER A 740 39.92 19.03 9.43
N LEU A 741 40.30 17.85 8.91
CA LEU A 741 40.39 17.57 7.49
C LEU A 741 39.83 16.17 7.22
N PHE A 742 38.94 16.05 6.24
CA PHE A 742 38.55 14.73 5.74
C PHE A 742 39.37 14.35 4.51
N ILE A 743 39.86 13.12 4.50
CA ILE A 743 40.46 12.46 3.35
C ILE A 743 39.49 11.38 2.88
N TYR A 744 39.13 11.39 1.60
CA TYR A 744 38.31 10.34 1.00
C TYR A 744 39.18 9.50 0.07
N ASN A 745 39.36 8.23 0.43
CA ASN A 745 40.03 7.25 -0.39
C ASN A 745 39.00 6.58 -1.30
N VAL A 746 39.28 6.57 -2.61
CA VAL A 746 38.51 5.78 -3.57
C VAL A 746 39.04 4.36 -3.50
N MET A 747 38.18 3.43 -3.12
CA MET A 747 38.45 2.01 -2.99
C MET A 747 37.88 1.28 -4.20
N LYS A 748 38.53 0.22 -4.64
CA LYS A 748 38.09 -0.66 -5.72
C LYS A 748 37.97 -2.10 -5.21
N ILE A 749 36.88 -2.76 -5.57
CA ILE A 749 36.67 -4.20 -5.33
C ILE A 749 37.03 -4.96 -6.60
N GLU A 750 37.87 -5.99 -6.47
CA GLU A 750 38.25 -6.89 -7.58
C GLU A 750 37.25 -8.05 -7.63
N ASP A 751 36.07 -7.81 -8.19
CA ASP A 751 34.93 -8.72 -8.16
C ASP A 751 35.22 -10.09 -8.77
N LYS A 752 35.99 -10.13 -9.86
CA LYS A 752 36.37 -11.38 -10.51
C LYS A 752 37.36 -12.19 -9.67
N GLU A 753 38.36 -11.54 -9.09
CA GLU A 753 39.29 -12.19 -8.15
C GLU A 753 38.52 -12.73 -6.93
N LEU A 754 37.54 -11.97 -6.43
CA LEU A 754 36.67 -12.41 -5.34
C LEU A 754 35.85 -13.65 -5.73
N LYS A 755 35.19 -13.64 -6.89
CA LYS A 755 34.38 -14.77 -7.40
C LYS A 755 35.21 -16.02 -7.61
N ASP A 756 36.41 -15.89 -8.18
CA ASP A 756 37.27 -17.02 -8.52
C ASP A 756 37.81 -17.73 -7.26
N ASN A 757 37.88 -17.04 -6.13
CA ASN A 757 38.47 -17.55 -4.88
C ASN A 757 37.46 -17.77 -3.73
N VAL A 758 36.28 -17.15 -3.77
CA VAL A 758 35.23 -17.28 -2.73
C VAL A 758 33.99 -17.93 -3.33
N SER A 759 33.45 -18.97 -2.68
CA SER A 759 32.25 -19.64 -3.17
C SER A 759 31.00 -18.74 -3.07
N LYS A 760 30.01 -18.93 -3.95
CA LYS A 760 28.74 -18.17 -3.89
C LYS A 760 28.07 -18.30 -2.51
N GLU A 761 28.12 -19.48 -1.89
CA GLU A 761 27.56 -19.70 -0.54
C GLU A 761 28.29 -18.88 0.53
N GLN A 762 29.62 -18.80 0.49
CA GLN A 762 30.41 -18.02 1.43
C GLN A 762 30.21 -16.51 1.20
N PHE A 763 30.17 -16.08 -0.06
CA PHE A 763 29.91 -14.68 -0.43
C PHE A 763 28.56 -14.15 0.09
N GLU A 764 27.51 -14.97 0.02
CA GLU A 764 26.19 -14.59 0.52
C GLU A 764 26.18 -14.34 2.04
N LYS A 765 27.07 -14.99 2.80
CA LYS A 765 27.18 -14.81 4.27
C LYS A 765 27.88 -13.51 4.66
N LEU A 766 28.67 -12.90 3.77
CA LEU A 766 29.38 -11.64 4.05
C LEU A 766 28.39 -10.53 4.36
N LYS A 767 28.60 -9.79 5.45
CA LYS A 767 27.69 -8.73 5.92
C LYS A 767 28.38 -7.39 6.10
N PHE A 768 29.69 -7.37 6.24
CA PHE A 768 30.45 -6.18 6.59
C PHE A 768 31.72 -6.05 5.76
N ILE A 769 32.14 -4.80 5.54
CA ILE A 769 33.52 -4.45 5.26
C ILE A 769 34.10 -3.84 6.54
N ASN A 770 35.13 -4.48 7.08
CA ASN A 770 35.83 -4.02 8.27
C ASN A 770 37.07 -3.23 7.86
N LYS A 771 37.26 -2.10 8.53
CA LYS A 771 38.33 -1.14 8.24
C LYS A 771 39.20 -0.95 9.46
N HIS A 772 40.51 -0.80 9.21
CA HIS A 772 41.51 -0.61 10.24
C HIS A 772 42.53 0.43 9.79
N LEU A 773 42.88 1.35 10.69
CA LEU A 773 43.97 2.30 10.51
C LEU A 773 44.77 2.44 11.81
N GLU A 774 46.07 2.62 11.67
CA GLU A 774 46.99 3.02 12.73
C GLU A 774 47.45 4.46 12.43
N TYR A 775 47.61 5.30 13.45
CA TYR A 775 48.18 6.63 13.29
C TYR A 775 49.17 6.95 14.40
N SER A 776 50.13 7.82 14.10
CA SER A 776 51.13 8.29 15.06
C SER A 776 51.71 9.63 14.63
N SER A 777 52.31 10.39 15.55
CA SER A 777 52.86 11.72 15.25
C SER A 777 54.26 11.92 15.83
N LYS A 778 55.08 12.70 15.12
CA LYS A 778 56.34 13.23 15.63
C LYS A 778 56.09 14.55 16.34
N LEU A 779 56.51 14.64 17.60
CA LEU A 779 56.37 15.86 18.40
C LEU A 779 57.15 17.03 17.82
N THR A 780 58.40 16.75 17.43
CA THR A 780 59.36 17.73 16.92
C THR A 780 60.09 17.15 15.70
N ALA A 781 60.82 17.99 14.96
CA ALA A 781 61.64 17.50 13.84
C ALA A 781 62.75 16.53 14.29
N ASN A 782 63.25 16.71 15.51
CA ASN A 782 64.36 15.95 16.09
C ASN A 782 63.91 14.71 16.88
N SER A 783 62.60 14.50 17.08
CA SER A 783 62.09 13.33 17.79
C SER A 783 62.53 12.02 17.11
N PRO A 784 63.09 11.05 17.87
CA PRO A 784 63.71 9.85 17.31
C PRO A 784 62.68 8.87 16.71
N GLU A 785 61.47 8.82 17.28
CA GLU A 785 60.39 7.93 16.84
C GLU A 785 59.05 8.68 16.77
N PHE A 786 58.10 8.13 16.00
CA PHE A 786 56.71 8.54 16.09
C PHE A 786 56.10 8.07 17.42
N SER A 787 55.34 8.97 18.05
CA SER A 787 54.66 8.77 19.33
C SER A 787 53.16 8.97 19.18
N ALA A 788 52.38 8.96 20.28
CA ALA A 788 50.91 9.07 20.25
C ALA A 788 50.24 8.07 19.31
N LYS A 789 50.65 6.80 19.41
CA LYS A 789 50.08 5.71 18.61
C LYS A 789 48.61 5.53 18.95
N GLY A 790 47.77 5.54 17.92
CA GLY A 790 46.34 5.27 18.03
C GLY A 790 45.86 4.34 16.93
N VAL A 791 44.71 3.72 17.17
CA VAL A 791 44.04 2.82 16.23
C VAL A 791 42.61 3.32 16.02
N SER A 792 42.12 3.27 14.79
CA SER A 792 40.71 3.46 14.50
C SER A 792 40.17 2.31 13.65
N GLU A 793 39.01 1.80 14.06
CA GLU A 793 38.31 0.71 13.40
C GLU A 793 36.83 1.04 13.25
N ILE A 794 36.26 0.60 12.14
CA ILE A 794 34.82 0.67 11.88
C ILE A 794 34.42 -0.53 11.01
N SER A 795 33.17 -0.93 11.12
CA SER A 795 32.51 -1.85 10.19
C SER A 795 31.39 -1.10 9.49
N VAL A 796 31.33 -1.20 8.15
CA VAL A 796 30.19 -0.74 7.36
C VAL A 796 29.46 -1.94 6.78
N ASN A 797 28.15 -1.82 6.53
CA ASN A 797 27.42 -2.95 5.95
C ASN A 797 27.89 -3.17 4.51
N TYR A 798 28.13 -4.43 4.16
CA TYR A 798 28.28 -4.89 2.79
C TYR A 798 26.94 -5.49 2.38
N TYR A 799 26.10 -4.67 1.76
CA TYR A 799 24.67 -4.96 1.60
C TYR A 799 24.33 -5.29 0.16
N ARG A 800 23.27 -6.07 -0.01
CA ARG A 800 22.72 -6.38 -1.32
C ARG A 800 21.58 -5.43 -1.65
N LEU A 801 21.58 -4.83 -2.84
CA LEU A 801 20.36 -4.22 -3.38
C LEU A 801 19.38 -5.34 -3.68
N ASN A 802 18.14 -5.21 -3.20
CA ASN A 802 17.13 -6.25 -3.35
C ASN A 802 15.99 -5.78 -4.26
N SER A 803 15.57 -6.61 -5.21
CA SER A 803 14.48 -6.31 -6.13
C SER A 803 13.13 -6.42 -5.41
N LEU A 804 12.46 -5.29 -5.18
CA LEU A 804 11.15 -5.22 -4.54
C LEU A 804 10.05 -5.24 -5.58
N LEU A 805 9.10 -6.16 -5.42
CA LEU A 805 8.01 -6.37 -6.35
C LEU A 805 6.67 -5.98 -5.73
N ASN A 806 5.93 -5.15 -6.44
CA ASN A 806 4.57 -4.75 -6.06
C ASN A 806 3.66 -4.75 -7.28
N ASN A 807 2.37 -5.06 -7.09
CA ASN A 807 1.35 -4.86 -8.10
C ASN A 807 0.21 -4.01 -7.56
N ASN A 808 -0.48 -3.33 -8.48
CA ASN A 808 -1.71 -2.61 -8.19
C ASN A 808 -2.72 -2.84 -9.33
N GLY A 809 -3.97 -3.11 -8.96
CA GLY A 809 -5.06 -3.36 -9.89
C GLY A 809 -5.56 -4.80 -9.84
N GLU A 810 -6.78 -4.96 -10.33
CA GLU A 810 -7.47 -6.24 -10.54
C GLU A 810 -8.14 -6.22 -11.91
N LEU A 811 -8.34 -7.39 -12.50
CA LEU A 811 -9.02 -7.54 -13.78
C LEU A 811 -10.45 -8.02 -13.58
N LEU A 812 -11.41 -7.30 -14.15
CA LEU A 812 -12.81 -7.73 -14.24
C LEU A 812 -13.15 -8.06 -15.70
N LEU A 813 -13.29 -9.35 -15.98
CA LEU A 813 -13.53 -9.88 -17.32
C LEU A 813 -14.96 -10.43 -17.44
N SER A 814 -15.52 -10.44 -18.66
CA SER A 814 -16.86 -10.97 -18.94
C SER A 814 -16.80 -12.07 -19.97
N THR A 815 -17.66 -13.07 -19.81
CA THR A 815 -17.88 -14.10 -20.84
C THR A 815 -18.83 -13.61 -21.94
N TYR A 816 -19.55 -12.50 -21.74
CA TYR A 816 -20.52 -11.99 -22.72
C TYR A 816 -19.85 -11.19 -23.85
N LYS A 817 -18.85 -10.37 -23.52
CA LYS A 817 -18.12 -9.54 -24.48
C LYS A 817 -16.68 -9.31 -24.04
N ALA A 818 -15.81 -9.00 -25.00
CA ALA A 818 -14.44 -8.57 -24.72
C ALA A 818 -14.42 -7.29 -23.86
N ARG A 819 -13.48 -7.19 -22.93
CA ARG A 819 -13.36 -6.06 -22.00
C ARG A 819 -11.94 -5.50 -21.97
N GLU A 820 -11.83 -4.19 -21.83
CA GLU A 820 -10.55 -3.56 -21.52
C GLU A 820 -10.13 -3.91 -20.09
N GLY A 821 -8.91 -4.44 -19.95
CA GLY A 821 -8.27 -4.74 -18.68
C GLY A 821 -7.03 -3.89 -18.50
N ASN A 822 -6.82 -3.38 -17.28
CA ASN A 822 -5.63 -2.61 -16.92
C ASN A 822 -5.12 -2.98 -15.54
N PHE A 823 -3.79 -2.98 -15.38
CA PHE A 823 -3.12 -3.12 -14.08
C PHE A 823 -1.68 -2.59 -14.18
N ASN A 824 -1.06 -2.37 -13.03
CA ASN A 824 0.30 -1.87 -12.92
C ASN A 824 1.19 -2.87 -12.18
N ILE A 825 2.41 -3.02 -12.68
CA ILE A 825 3.51 -3.73 -12.02
C ILE A 825 4.58 -2.69 -11.67
N SER A 826 5.00 -2.70 -10.41
CA SER A 826 6.03 -1.83 -9.86
C SER A 826 7.23 -2.65 -9.42
N LEU A 827 8.38 -2.27 -9.94
CA LEU A 827 9.69 -2.87 -9.72
C LEU A 827 10.55 -1.82 -9.01
N ASP A 828 10.77 -1.96 -7.70
CA ASP A 828 11.49 -0.99 -6.86
C ASP A 828 12.71 -1.64 -6.19
N THR A 829 13.49 -0.89 -5.43
CA THR A 829 14.72 -1.35 -4.78
C THR A 829 14.65 -1.21 -3.27
N LEU A 830 14.94 -2.30 -2.58
CA LEU A 830 15.08 -2.34 -1.13
C LEU A 830 16.58 -2.32 -0.74
N ALA A 831 16.96 -1.36 0.12
CA ALA A 831 18.34 -1.14 0.57
C ALA A 831 18.37 -0.50 1.98
N PRO A 832 19.53 -0.51 2.68
CA PRO A 832 19.74 0.27 3.90
C PRO A 832 19.57 1.77 3.69
N TYR A 833 19.22 2.50 4.75
CA TYR A 833 18.96 3.95 4.68
C TYR A 833 20.16 4.80 4.25
N ASP A 834 21.39 4.34 4.50
CA ASP A 834 22.64 5.04 4.21
C ASP A 834 23.23 4.71 2.82
N ALA A 835 22.56 3.86 2.04
CA ALA A 835 22.94 3.50 0.67
C ALA A 835 23.01 4.73 -0.25
N LEU A 836 24.06 4.82 -1.07
CA LEU A 836 24.27 5.92 -2.03
C LEU A 836 23.67 5.64 -3.40
N ASP A 837 23.87 4.43 -3.91
CA ASP A 837 23.37 4.01 -5.21
C ASP A 837 22.28 2.96 -5.01
N LEU A 838 21.09 3.24 -5.51
CA LEU A 838 19.92 2.37 -5.44
C LEU A 838 19.61 1.73 -6.80
N ASN A 839 20.49 1.89 -7.80
CA ASN A 839 20.25 1.42 -9.15
C ASN A 839 20.38 -0.10 -9.29
N ASN A 840 19.25 -0.79 -9.14
CA ASN A 840 19.17 -2.25 -9.13
C ASN A 840 18.61 -2.86 -10.43
N TRP A 841 17.70 -2.17 -11.11
CA TRP A 841 16.94 -2.73 -12.22
C TRP A 841 17.59 -2.48 -13.57
N LYS A 842 17.85 -3.53 -14.33
CA LYS A 842 18.44 -3.46 -15.67
C LYS A 842 17.77 -4.48 -16.60
N ASN A 843 17.36 -4.00 -17.78
CA ASN A 843 16.89 -4.83 -18.90
C ASN A 843 15.87 -5.92 -18.50
N SER A 844 14.82 -5.54 -17.79
CA SER A 844 13.86 -6.50 -17.26
C SER A 844 13.01 -7.18 -18.34
N ILE A 845 12.58 -8.41 -18.05
CA ILE A 845 11.65 -9.16 -18.89
C ILE A 845 10.46 -9.53 -18.02
N ILE A 846 9.25 -9.26 -18.52
CA ILE A 846 8.01 -9.57 -17.81
C ILE A 846 7.19 -10.53 -18.67
N LEU A 847 6.89 -11.71 -18.15
CA LEU A 847 6.01 -12.70 -18.78
C LEU A 847 4.71 -12.80 -17.97
N MET A 848 3.58 -12.54 -18.63
CA MET A 848 2.24 -12.65 -18.05
C MET A 848 1.56 -13.90 -18.58
N GLU A 849 1.23 -14.85 -17.71
CA GLU A 849 0.42 -16.03 -18.00
C GLU A 849 -1.05 -15.71 -17.68
N PHE A 850 -1.90 -15.64 -18.71
CA PHE A 850 -3.33 -15.41 -18.52
C PHE A 850 -4.07 -16.72 -18.21
N PRO A 851 -5.21 -16.66 -17.51
CA PRO A 851 -6.06 -17.83 -17.27
C PRO A 851 -6.45 -18.53 -18.57
N LYS A 852 -6.58 -19.87 -18.53
CA LYS A 852 -6.95 -20.71 -19.70
C LYS A 852 -8.27 -20.30 -20.39
N ASP A 853 -9.15 -19.63 -19.64
CA ASP A 853 -10.45 -19.18 -20.13
C ASP A 853 -10.33 -17.93 -21.01
N VAL A 854 -9.18 -17.23 -20.98
CA VAL A 854 -8.87 -16.14 -21.91
C VAL A 854 -8.49 -16.73 -23.25
N VAL A 855 -9.28 -16.42 -24.28
CA VAL A 855 -9.12 -16.97 -25.64
C VAL A 855 -8.46 -16.00 -26.60
N ASP A 856 -8.47 -14.70 -26.31
CA ASP A 856 -7.78 -13.68 -27.10
C ASP A 856 -7.39 -12.48 -26.25
N ILE A 857 -6.30 -11.82 -26.65
CA ILE A 857 -5.79 -10.58 -26.08
C ILE A 857 -5.34 -9.70 -27.26
N SER A 858 -5.96 -8.54 -27.41
CA SER A 858 -5.74 -7.62 -28.53
C SER A 858 -5.70 -6.16 -28.05
N ASN A 859 -5.40 -5.22 -28.96
CA ASN A 859 -5.31 -3.78 -28.68
C ASN A 859 -4.41 -3.44 -27.47
N ILE A 860 -3.25 -4.09 -27.40
CA ILE A 860 -2.32 -3.91 -26.28
C ILE A 860 -1.64 -2.54 -26.33
N SER A 861 -1.66 -1.85 -25.19
CA SER A 861 -0.89 -0.64 -24.93
C SER A 861 -0.10 -0.81 -23.63
N LEU A 862 1.22 -0.96 -23.77
CA LEU A 862 2.15 -1.02 -22.65
C LEU A 862 2.79 0.36 -22.45
N ARG A 863 2.88 0.82 -21.20
CA ARG A 863 3.60 2.05 -20.84
C ARG A 863 4.64 1.76 -19.77
N GLY A 864 5.89 2.10 -20.07
CA GLY A 864 7.01 2.06 -19.14
C GLY A 864 7.15 3.40 -18.40
N VAL A 865 7.45 3.36 -17.11
CA VAL A 865 7.92 4.53 -16.35
C VAL A 865 9.34 4.23 -15.88
N ASN A 866 10.26 5.18 -16.10
CA ASN A 866 11.70 5.02 -15.85
C ASN A 866 12.36 3.87 -16.63
N VAL A 867 11.73 3.42 -17.72
CA VAL A 867 12.21 2.36 -18.60
C VAL A 867 11.59 2.47 -19.99
N ASN A 868 12.31 2.04 -21.02
CA ASN A 868 11.80 1.96 -22.38
C ASN A 868 11.21 0.57 -22.65
N ILE A 869 10.07 0.50 -23.32
CA ILE A 869 9.52 -0.78 -23.80
C ILE A 869 10.11 -1.04 -25.18
N ALA A 870 10.97 -2.05 -25.28
CA ALA A 870 11.59 -2.44 -26.56
C ALA A 870 10.63 -3.21 -27.47
N GLY A 871 9.62 -3.85 -26.88
CA GLY A 871 8.59 -4.59 -27.61
C GLY A 871 7.82 -5.54 -26.70
N TYR A 872 6.82 -6.20 -27.27
CA TYR A 872 6.10 -7.30 -26.64
C TYR A 872 5.73 -8.36 -27.69
N GLU A 873 5.50 -9.58 -27.22
CA GLU A 873 4.97 -10.69 -28.02
C GLU A 873 3.80 -11.38 -27.31
N ILE A 874 2.89 -11.94 -28.10
CA ILE A 874 1.78 -12.77 -27.62
C ILE A 874 2.06 -14.21 -28.05
N LEU A 875 1.99 -15.13 -27.10
CA LEU A 875 2.32 -16.55 -27.31
C LEU A 875 1.14 -17.43 -26.91
N ASP A 876 0.91 -18.48 -27.70
CA ASP A 876 -0.07 -19.52 -27.41
C ASP A 876 0.65 -20.80 -26.97
N LYS A 877 0.45 -21.22 -25.73
CA LYS A 877 1.10 -22.42 -25.18
C LYS A 877 0.15 -23.14 -24.23
N ASP A 878 0.01 -24.45 -24.41
CA ASP A 878 -0.82 -25.32 -23.57
C ASP A 878 -2.28 -24.82 -23.40
N GLY A 879 -2.83 -24.22 -24.46
CA GLY A 879 -4.19 -23.65 -24.46
C GLY A 879 -4.35 -22.35 -23.66
N LYS A 880 -3.25 -21.68 -23.30
CA LYS A 880 -3.24 -20.39 -22.60
C LYS A 880 -2.59 -19.30 -23.44
N LYS A 881 -3.03 -18.07 -23.20
CA LYS A 881 -2.41 -16.85 -23.74
C LYS A 881 -1.31 -16.36 -22.80
N PHE A 882 -0.17 -15.98 -23.37
CA PHE A 882 0.92 -15.32 -22.67
C PHE A 882 1.24 -14.00 -23.34
N LEU A 883 1.62 -12.99 -22.54
CA LEU A 883 2.19 -11.73 -23.02
C LEU A 883 3.58 -11.57 -22.43
N LYS A 884 4.60 -11.46 -23.28
CA LYS A 884 5.98 -11.21 -22.86
C LYS A 884 6.39 -9.80 -23.27
N ALA A 885 6.84 -8.99 -22.32
CA ALA A 885 7.26 -7.61 -22.52
C ALA A 885 8.74 -7.44 -22.20
N TYR A 886 9.44 -6.69 -23.04
CA TYR A 886 10.87 -6.41 -22.91
C TYR A 886 11.10 -4.97 -22.50
N LEU A 887 11.60 -4.78 -21.29
CA LEU A 887 11.93 -3.49 -20.71
C LEU A 887 13.44 -3.27 -20.89
N LYS A 888 13.84 -2.20 -21.59
CA LYS A 888 15.25 -1.87 -21.85
C LYS A 888 15.63 -0.56 -21.17
N SER A 889 16.83 -0.55 -20.61
CA SER A 889 17.40 0.58 -19.88
C SER A 889 18.89 0.69 -20.18
N ASP A 890 19.40 1.87 -20.54
CA ASP A 890 20.81 2.05 -20.91
C ASP A 890 21.77 1.86 -19.73
N LYS A 891 21.32 2.23 -18.53
CA LYS A 891 22.02 2.02 -17.25
C LYS A 891 21.07 1.35 -16.25
N PRO A 892 21.58 0.71 -15.19
CA PRO A 892 20.74 0.27 -14.08
C PRO A 892 19.98 1.47 -13.49
N VAL A 893 18.75 1.26 -13.05
CA VAL A 893 17.89 2.30 -12.46
C VAL A 893 17.30 1.84 -11.14
N LYS A 894 16.94 2.78 -10.26
CA LYS A 894 16.33 2.47 -8.96
C LYS A 894 14.99 1.75 -9.09
N GLU A 895 14.15 2.18 -10.02
CA GLU A 895 12.79 1.68 -10.17
C GLU A 895 12.41 1.60 -11.65
N GLN A 896 11.56 0.62 -11.98
CA GLN A 896 10.90 0.47 -13.27
C GLN A 896 9.43 0.17 -13.03
N ASN A 897 8.52 0.77 -13.80
CA ASN A 897 7.11 0.41 -13.73
C ASN A 897 6.57 0.06 -15.10
N LEU A 898 5.67 -0.93 -15.15
CA LEU A 898 4.93 -1.32 -16.34
C LEU A 898 3.43 -1.17 -16.09
N SER A 899 2.78 -0.32 -16.89
CA SER A 899 1.32 -0.27 -16.99
C SER A 899 0.86 -1.11 -18.18
N PHE A 900 0.01 -2.11 -17.92
CA PHE A 900 -0.65 -2.90 -18.94
C PHE A 900 -2.04 -2.35 -19.23
N ASN A 901 -2.39 -2.23 -20.51
CA ASN A 901 -3.77 -2.04 -20.97
C ASN A 901 -4.00 -2.94 -22.19
N GLY A 902 -5.14 -3.61 -22.27
CA GLY A 902 -5.47 -4.45 -23.42
C GLY A 902 -6.94 -4.86 -23.45
N LEU A 903 -7.44 -5.20 -24.64
CA LEU A 903 -8.76 -5.79 -24.84
C LEU A 903 -8.65 -7.31 -24.68
N ILE A 904 -9.37 -7.87 -23.71
CA ILE A 904 -9.29 -9.28 -23.33
C ILE A 904 -10.63 -9.96 -23.63
N THR A 905 -10.57 -11.07 -24.37
CA THR A 905 -11.73 -11.89 -24.71
C THR A 905 -11.68 -13.20 -23.92
N VAL A 906 -12.78 -13.51 -23.23
CA VAL A 906 -12.95 -14.76 -22.49
C VAL A 906 -13.85 -15.70 -23.28
N ASN A 907 -13.61 -17.01 -23.15
CA ASN A 907 -14.51 -18.03 -23.66
C ASN A 907 -15.95 -17.77 -23.14
N PRO A 908 -16.95 -17.63 -24.02
CA PRO A 908 -18.34 -17.37 -23.60
C PRO A 908 -18.94 -18.44 -22.69
N LEU A 909 -18.42 -19.67 -22.77
CA LEU A 909 -18.81 -20.79 -21.94
C LEU A 909 -17.94 -20.95 -20.68
N ALA A 910 -17.03 -20.03 -20.38
CA ALA A 910 -16.28 -20.03 -19.12
C ALA A 910 -17.21 -19.83 -17.93
N ASN A 911 -16.75 -20.25 -16.76
CA ASN A 911 -17.50 -20.19 -15.52
C ASN A 911 -17.19 -18.89 -14.77
N THR A 912 -18.16 -18.39 -14.00
CA THR A 912 -17.87 -17.32 -13.03
C THR A 912 -16.90 -17.85 -11.99
N GLN A 913 -15.72 -17.24 -11.89
CA GLN A 913 -14.66 -17.66 -10.99
C GLN A 913 -13.66 -16.53 -10.72
N ASN A 914 -13.00 -16.61 -9.56
CA ASN A 914 -11.82 -15.81 -9.28
C ASN A 914 -10.57 -16.64 -9.63
N THR A 915 -9.62 -16.01 -10.29
CA THR A 915 -8.35 -16.58 -10.73
C THR A 915 -7.31 -15.46 -10.76
N ASN A 916 -6.10 -15.73 -11.25
CA ASN A 916 -5.02 -14.75 -11.31
C ASN A 916 -4.33 -14.77 -12.68
N VAL A 917 -3.92 -13.61 -13.17
CA VAL A 917 -2.83 -13.53 -14.15
C VAL A 917 -1.53 -13.68 -13.37
N LYS A 918 -0.72 -14.69 -13.73
CA LYS A 918 0.59 -14.91 -13.08
C LYS A 918 1.64 -14.13 -13.84
N VAL A 919 2.50 -13.43 -13.11
CA VAL A 919 3.50 -12.54 -13.70
C VAL A 919 4.87 -12.98 -13.25
N TYR A 920 5.72 -13.35 -14.19
CA TYR A 920 7.11 -13.74 -13.98
C TYR A 920 8.03 -12.60 -14.42
N ILE A 921 9.02 -12.26 -13.60
CA ILE A 921 9.82 -11.04 -13.78
C ILE A 921 11.31 -11.37 -13.66
N TYR A 922 12.08 -11.04 -14.69
CA TYR A 922 13.53 -11.17 -14.70
C TYR A 922 14.19 -9.79 -14.59
N ASN A 923 15.31 -9.72 -13.84
CA ASN A 923 16.20 -8.58 -13.73
C ASN A 923 17.63 -9.01 -14.05
N GLU A 924 18.28 -8.39 -15.04
CA GLU A 924 19.65 -8.76 -15.49
C GLU A 924 20.69 -8.65 -14.36
N ASN A 925 20.49 -7.69 -13.46
CA ASN A 925 21.46 -7.38 -12.41
C ASN A 925 21.23 -8.12 -11.09
N ASN A 926 20.14 -8.88 -10.94
CA ASN A 926 19.77 -9.43 -9.62
C ASN A 926 18.96 -10.72 -9.71
N ASP A 927 19.32 -11.70 -8.90
CA ASP A 927 18.64 -13.00 -8.74
C ASP A 927 17.86 -13.13 -7.41
N LYS A 928 17.61 -12.03 -6.68
CA LYS A 928 16.79 -12.02 -5.46
C LYS A 928 15.61 -11.05 -5.54
N TYR A 929 14.45 -11.52 -5.10
CA TYR A 929 13.19 -10.80 -5.17
C TYR A 929 12.46 -10.80 -3.81
N PHE A 930 12.02 -9.61 -3.42
CA PHE A 930 11.39 -9.31 -2.14
C PHE A 930 9.98 -8.77 -2.35
N TYR A 931 9.15 -8.96 -1.33
CA TYR A 931 7.74 -8.62 -1.32
C TYR A 931 7.40 -7.91 -0.02
N GLU A 932 6.41 -7.04 -0.07
CA GLU A 932 5.91 -6.33 1.09
C GLU A 932 4.73 -7.08 1.74
N ASN A 933 4.85 -7.38 3.03
CA ASN A 933 3.73 -7.81 3.88
C ASN A 933 3.12 -6.59 4.58
N ARG A 934 1.99 -6.10 4.07
CA ARG A 934 1.29 -4.92 4.62
C ARG A 934 0.49 -5.19 5.90
N ASN A 935 0.36 -6.46 6.31
CA ASN A 935 -0.49 -6.87 7.43
C ASN A 935 0.26 -6.98 8.77
N THR A 936 1.57 -6.75 8.80
CA THR A 936 2.38 -6.80 10.03
C THR A 936 2.69 -5.39 10.54
N ILE A 937 2.66 -5.19 11.87
CA ILE A 937 3.13 -3.94 12.48
C ILE A 937 4.67 -3.96 12.65
N ASP A 938 5.27 -5.15 12.76
CA ASP A 938 6.70 -5.32 12.99
C ASP A 938 7.50 -4.95 11.72
N PRO A 939 8.31 -3.87 11.75
CA PRO A 939 9.11 -3.46 10.60
C PRO A 939 10.12 -4.52 10.15
N SER A 940 10.55 -5.42 11.05
CA SER A 940 11.51 -6.49 10.74
C SER A 940 10.90 -7.62 9.91
N GLN A 941 9.58 -7.75 9.91
CA GLN A 941 8.83 -8.76 9.14
C GLN A 941 8.14 -8.18 7.91
N ARG A 942 8.36 -6.88 7.61
CA ARG A 942 7.68 -6.15 6.53
C ARG A 942 8.09 -6.66 5.15
N TYR A 943 9.38 -6.89 4.94
CA TYR A 943 9.89 -7.36 3.66
C TYR A 943 10.38 -8.78 3.83
N PHE A 944 9.91 -9.67 2.96
CA PHE A 944 10.32 -11.05 2.96
C PHE A 944 10.77 -11.45 1.55
N GLU A 945 11.81 -12.28 1.50
CA GLU A 945 12.27 -12.91 0.27
C GLU A 945 11.31 -14.06 -0.07
N LYS A 946 10.96 -14.23 -1.35
CA LYS A 946 10.26 -15.43 -1.83
C LYS A 946 11.18 -16.18 -2.81
N PRO A 947 12.08 -17.03 -2.30
CA PRO A 947 13.18 -17.59 -3.10
C PRO A 947 12.77 -18.72 -4.05
N GLU A 948 11.51 -19.18 -4.02
CA GLU A 948 11.10 -20.44 -4.69
C GLU A 948 10.57 -20.28 -6.14
N SER A 949 10.44 -19.05 -6.64
CA SER A 949 9.92 -18.81 -7.99
C SER A 949 11.00 -19.00 -9.04
N LYS A 950 11.01 -20.19 -9.67
CA LYS A 950 11.98 -20.56 -10.72
C LYS A 950 11.57 -20.07 -12.10
N ASP A 951 12.56 -19.81 -12.96
CA ASP A 951 12.33 -19.50 -14.37
C ASP A 951 11.91 -20.73 -15.21
N ILE A 952 10.77 -21.33 -14.86
CA ILE A 952 10.26 -22.54 -15.54
C ILE A 952 10.00 -22.35 -17.04
N TYR A 953 9.91 -21.10 -17.50
CA TYR A 953 9.65 -20.73 -18.88
C TYR A 953 10.90 -20.30 -19.64
N ASP A 954 12.07 -20.19 -19.00
CA ASP A 954 13.30 -19.65 -19.60
C ASP A 954 13.02 -18.28 -20.24
N ILE A 955 12.49 -17.34 -19.44
CA ILE A 955 12.01 -16.06 -19.95
C ILE A 955 13.15 -15.19 -20.50
N ASN A 956 14.38 -15.38 -20.04
CA ASN A 956 15.56 -14.69 -20.58
C ASN A 956 16.23 -15.43 -21.76
N GLY A 957 15.89 -16.70 -22.00
CA GLY A 957 16.43 -17.51 -23.10
C GLY A 957 17.88 -17.97 -22.90
N ASN A 958 18.37 -18.01 -21.66
CA ASN A 958 19.73 -18.46 -21.34
C ASN A 958 19.84 -19.99 -21.19
N GLY A 959 18.71 -20.71 -21.21
CA GLY A 959 18.63 -22.17 -21.09
C GLY A 959 18.59 -22.71 -19.66
N ASN A 960 18.69 -21.85 -18.64
CA ASN A 960 18.66 -22.21 -17.24
C ASN A 960 17.27 -21.95 -16.62
N LYS A 961 16.55 -23.02 -16.28
CA LYS A 961 15.18 -22.94 -15.75
C LYS A 961 15.08 -22.98 -14.23
N GLU A 962 16.21 -23.06 -13.55
CA GLU A 962 16.30 -23.23 -12.10
C GLU A 962 16.65 -21.92 -11.39
N GLU A 963 17.05 -20.89 -12.14
CA GLU A 963 17.32 -19.56 -11.60
C GLU A 963 16.07 -18.86 -11.05
N PRO A 964 16.23 -18.04 -10.00
CA PRO A 964 15.10 -17.31 -9.44
C PRO A 964 14.62 -16.18 -10.34
N VAL A 965 13.29 -16.02 -10.43
CA VAL A 965 12.58 -14.89 -11.04
C VAL A 965 11.53 -14.35 -10.07
N GLY A 966 11.19 -13.08 -10.24
CA GLY A 966 10.08 -12.45 -9.54
C GLY A 966 8.74 -13.08 -9.91
N TYR A 967 7.80 -13.13 -8.97
CA TYR A 967 6.48 -13.71 -9.16
C TYR A 967 5.38 -12.88 -8.50
N LEU A 968 4.47 -12.34 -9.29
CA LEU A 968 3.27 -11.63 -8.82
C LEU A 968 2.01 -12.32 -9.33
N GLU A 969 0.90 -12.11 -8.62
CA GLU A 969 -0.43 -12.54 -9.04
C GLU A 969 -1.33 -11.31 -9.14
N ILE A 970 -1.91 -11.09 -10.31
CA ILE A 970 -2.92 -10.04 -10.52
C ILE A 970 -4.30 -10.66 -10.33
N PRO A 971 -5.06 -10.26 -9.29
CA PRO A 971 -6.40 -10.74 -9.06
C PRO A 971 -7.28 -10.55 -10.30
N THR A 972 -7.95 -11.60 -10.73
CA THR A 972 -8.78 -11.59 -11.94
C THR A 972 -10.11 -12.26 -11.66
N SER A 973 -11.21 -11.52 -11.81
CA SER A 973 -12.57 -12.03 -11.72
C SER A 973 -13.14 -12.21 -13.13
N ILE A 974 -13.43 -13.46 -13.49
CA ILE A 974 -14.19 -13.79 -14.69
C ILE A 974 -15.65 -13.90 -14.28
N VAL A 975 -16.52 -13.08 -14.88
CA VAL A 975 -17.95 -13.04 -14.53
C VAL A 975 -18.77 -13.41 -15.76
N ALA A 976 -19.45 -14.55 -15.68
CA ALA A 976 -20.51 -14.91 -16.60
C ALA A 976 -21.82 -14.21 -16.20
N PRO A 977 -22.71 -13.89 -17.16
CA PRO A 977 -24.05 -13.40 -16.85
C PRO A 977 -24.77 -14.33 -15.85
N GLN A 978 -25.34 -13.75 -14.79
CA GLN A 978 -26.06 -14.50 -13.75
C GLN A 978 -27.47 -14.88 -14.23
N GLU A 979 -27.55 -15.81 -15.17
CA GLU A 979 -28.81 -16.26 -15.76
C GLU A 979 -28.74 -17.78 -16.00
N LEU A 980 -29.88 -18.49 -15.93
CA LEU A 980 -29.95 -19.85 -16.46
C LEU A 980 -29.89 -19.75 -17.98
N HIS A 981 -28.75 -20.12 -18.56
CA HIS A 981 -28.51 -19.95 -19.97
C HIS A 981 -29.09 -21.14 -20.73
N LEU A 982 -30.21 -20.89 -21.42
CA LEU A 982 -30.85 -21.83 -22.33
C LEU A 982 -30.68 -21.31 -23.76
N ASN A 983 -29.84 -22.01 -24.53
CA ASN A 983 -29.59 -21.69 -25.94
C ASN A 983 -29.93 -22.89 -26.82
N GLN A 984 -30.13 -22.63 -28.10
CA GLN A 984 -30.28 -23.65 -29.12
C GLN A 984 -29.33 -23.34 -30.27
N LYS A 985 -28.69 -24.37 -30.81
CA LYS A 985 -27.92 -24.27 -32.05
C LYS A 985 -28.33 -25.36 -33.02
N ILE A 986 -28.23 -25.09 -34.31
CA ILE A 986 -28.39 -26.12 -35.35
C ILE A 986 -27.03 -26.33 -36.00
N ILE A 987 -26.67 -27.60 -36.17
CA ILE A 987 -25.46 -28.05 -36.87
C ILE A 987 -25.83 -29.08 -37.93
N ASN A 988 -24.84 -29.49 -38.74
CA ASN A 988 -25.00 -30.54 -39.77
C ASN A 988 -26.12 -30.26 -40.77
N TYR A 989 -26.48 -28.98 -40.98
CA TYR A 989 -27.51 -28.57 -41.93
C TYR A 989 -26.94 -28.23 -43.32
N ASN A 990 -25.62 -28.08 -43.42
CA ASN A 990 -24.88 -27.93 -44.67
C ASN A 990 -23.62 -28.81 -44.66
N THR A 991 -22.91 -28.84 -45.80
CA THR A 991 -21.70 -29.65 -45.99
C THR A 991 -20.43 -29.01 -45.45
N ASP A 992 -20.45 -27.69 -45.22
CA ASP A 992 -19.33 -26.89 -44.70
C ASP A 992 -19.14 -27.05 -43.18
N GLY A 993 -20.14 -27.61 -42.48
CA GLY A 993 -20.09 -27.83 -41.04
C GLY A 993 -20.44 -26.58 -40.22
N ASP A 994 -21.18 -25.65 -40.81
CA ASP A 994 -21.55 -24.40 -40.12
C ASP A 994 -22.45 -24.66 -38.90
N VAL A 995 -22.36 -23.73 -37.95
CA VAL A 995 -23.18 -23.69 -36.74
C VAL A 995 -24.02 -22.43 -36.77
N VAL A 996 -25.33 -22.58 -36.58
CA VAL A 996 -26.23 -21.44 -36.37
C VAL A 996 -26.72 -21.44 -34.93
N ASN A 997 -26.60 -20.30 -34.23
CA ASN A 997 -27.11 -20.12 -32.87
C ASN A 997 -28.43 -19.33 -32.91
N ALA A 998 -29.36 -19.64 -32.02
CA ALA A 998 -30.59 -18.86 -31.84
C ALA A 998 -30.26 -17.37 -31.62
N PRO A 999 -31.07 -16.41 -32.15
CA PRO A 999 -32.32 -16.61 -32.88
C PRO A 999 -32.16 -16.79 -34.41
N ASN A 1000 -30.96 -17.10 -34.91
CA ASN A 1000 -30.67 -17.11 -36.33
C ASN A 1000 -31.25 -18.36 -37.05
N VAL A 1001 -31.24 -18.30 -38.39
CA VAL A 1001 -31.81 -19.33 -39.27
C VAL A 1001 -30.68 -20.04 -40.02
N GLY A 1002 -30.58 -21.36 -39.85
CA GLY A 1002 -29.70 -22.22 -40.62
C GLY A 1002 -30.22 -22.42 -42.03
N VAL A 1003 -29.33 -22.43 -43.01
CA VAL A 1003 -29.70 -22.53 -44.43
C VAL A 1003 -29.22 -23.87 -44.98
N ILE A 1004 -30.17 -24.74 -45.33
CA ILE A 1004 -29.92 -25.97 -46.09
C ILE A 1004 -29.90 -25.59 -47.56
N ASP A 1005 -28.77 -25.75 -48.24
CA ASP A 1005 -28.69 -25.54 -49.68
C ASP A 1005 -29.09 -26.79 -50.48
N GLY A 1006 -29.27 -26.64 -51.80
CA GLY A 1006 -29.68 -27.72 -52.70
C GLY A 1006 -28.69 -28.90 -52.79
N ASN A 1007 -27.48 -28.77 -52.23
CA ASN A 1007 -26.47 -29.84 -52.17
C ASN A 1007 -26.43 -30.53 -50.79
N GLY A 1008 -27.21 -30.06 -49.81
CA GLY A 1008 -27.30 -30.64 -48.48
C GLY A 1008 -28.12 -31.94 -48.42
N THR A 1009 -27.99 -32.67 -47.31
CA THR A 1009 -28.68 -33.96 -47.08
C THR A 1009 -30.17 -33.83 -46.75
N GLY A 1010 -30.69 -32.60 -46.65
CA GLY A 1010 -32.02 -32.29 -46.14
C GLY A 1010 -32.19 -32.57 -44.64
N LYS A 1011 -31.11 -32.92 -43.92
CA LYS A 1011 -31.10 -33.17 -42.48
C LYS A 1011 -30.44 -32.02 -41.73
N ALA A 1012 -30.80 -31.88 -40.46
CA ALA A 1012 -30.14 -30.97 -39.53
C ALA A 1012 -30.19 -31.55 -38.10
N THR A 1013 -29.22 -31.22 -37.26
CA THR A 1013 -29.21 -31.59 -35.85
C THR A 1013 -29.47 -30.35 -35.00
N VAL A 1014 -30.56 -30.37 -34.23
CA VAL A 1014 -30.84 -29.33 -33.24
C VAL A 1014 -30.17 -29.74 -31.93
N ILE A 1015 -29.34 -28.86 -31.36
CA ILE A 1015 -28.68 -29.03 -30.06
C ILE A 1015 -29.27 -28.00 -29.10
N ILE A 1016 -29.75 -28.48 -27.96
CA ILE A 1016 -30.24 -27.69 -26.84
C ILE A 1016 -29.11 -27.61 -25.83
N GLN A 1017 -28.69 -26.39 -25.49
CA GLN A 1017 -27.62 -26.13 -24.52
C GLN A 1017 -28.22 -25.52 -23.27
N LEU A 1018 -28.10 -26.22 -22.15
CA LEU A 1018 -28.53 -25.78 -20.83
C LEU A 1018 -27.30 -25.57 -19.98
N LYS A 1019 -26.97 -24.32 -19.67
CA LYS A 1019 -25.86 -24.00 -18.76
C LYS A 1019 -26.38 -23.26 -17.54
N ASN A 1020 -26.16 -23.83 -16.36
CA ASN A 1020 -26.51 -23.16 -15.12
C ASN A 1020 -25.43 -22.15 -14.71
N ASN A 1021 -25.37 -20.95 -15.31
CA ASN A 1021 -24.43 -19.89 -14.88
C ASN A 1021 -24.88 -19.19 -13.58
N PHE A 1022 -25.98 -19.63 -12.98
CA PHE A 1022 -26.62 -19.01 -11.83
C PHE A 1022 -26.39 -19.87 -10.57
N PRO A 1023 -25.69 -19.38 -9.53
CA PRO A 1023 -25.72 -20.04 -8.22
C PRO A 1023 -27.06 -19.76 -7.56
N PRO A 1024 -27.86 -20.78 -7.23
CA PRO A 1024 -27.45 -22.14 -6.82
C PRO A 1024 -27.62 -23.27 -7.88
N SER A 1025 -27.31 -24.52 -7.52
CA SER A 1025 -27.66 -25.70 -8.34
C SER A 1025 -29.17 -25.78 -8.61
N ILE A 1026 -29.57 -26.48 -9.66
CA ILE A 1026 -30.97 -26.63 -10.05
C ILE A 1026 -31.43 -28.09 -9.94
N THR A 1027 -32.68 -28.31 -9.55
CA THR A 1027 -33.33 -29.63 -9.50
C THR A 1027 -34.70 -29.62 -10.18
N ASN A 1028 -35.30 -30.80 -10.38
CA ASN A 1028 -36.63 -30.95 -10.97
C ASN A 1028 -36.74 -30.23 -12.34
N MET A 1029 -35.68 -30.34 -13.14
CA MET A 1029 -35.65 -29.77 -14.48
C MET A 1029 -36.64 -30.54 -15.36
N LYS A 1030 -37.48 -29.78 -16.05
CA LYS A 1030 -38.46 -30.26 -17.02
C LYS A 1030 -38.39 -29.42 -18.27
N ILE A 1031 -38.38 -30.05 -19.43
CA ILE A 1031 -38.30 -29.37 -20.73
C ILE A 1031 -39.53 -29.73 -21.55
N HIS A 1032 -40.20 -28.72 -22.09
CA HIS A 1032 -41.18 -28.88 -23.16
C HIS A 1032 -40.61 -28.27 -24.42
N GLY A 1033 -40.27 -29.10 -25.40
CA GLY A 1033 -39.72 -28.64 -26.66
C GLY A 1033 -40.64 -28.90 -27.83
N VAL A 1034 -40.55 -27.98 -28.79
CA VAL A 1034 -41.39 -27.92 -30.00
C VAL A 1034 -40.46 -27.99 -31.19
N ILE A 1035 -40.66 -28.99 -32.05
CA ILE A 1035 -39.84 -29.13 -33.27
C ILE A 1035 -40.28 -28.10 -34.33
N PRO A 1036 -39.47 -27.83 -35.36
CA PRO A 1036 -39.89 -26.97 -36.46
C PRO A 1036 -41.02 -27.60 -37.28
N TYR A 1037 -42.22 -27.02 -37.25
CA TYR A 1037 -43.32 -27.39 -38.14
C TYR A 1037 -44.23 -26.20 -38.43
N ARG A 1038 -45.04 -26.27 -39.49
CA ARG A 1038 -45.87 -25.14 -39.93
C ARG A 1038 -46.86 -24.72 -38.83
N ASN A 1039 -46.95 -23.42 -38.57
CA ASN A 1039 -47.83 -22.82 -37.55
C ASN A 1039 -47.58 -23.32 -36.11
N ASN A 1040 -46.38 -23.82 -35.81
CA ASN A 1040 -46.04 -24.23 -34.46
C ASN A 1040 -45.97 -23.04 -33.49
N LYS A 1041 -46.12 -23.35 -32.19
CA LYS A 1041 -46.15 -22.36 -31.11
C LYS A 1041 -45.10 -22.70 -30.05
N GLY A 1042 -44.61 -21.70 -29.32
CA GLY A 1042 -43.71 -21.90 -28.18
C GLY A 1042 -44.35 -22.76 -27.09
N GLY A 1043 -43.57 -23.67 -26.49
CA GLY A 1043 -44.08 -24.68 -25.57
C GLY A 1043 -44.43 -24.17 -24.17
N LEU A 1044 -43.83 -23.07 -23.73
CA LEU A 1044 -44.16 -22.39 -22.47
C LEU A 1044 -45.11 -21.21 -22.72
N THR A 1045 -44.80 -20.40 -23.73
CA THR A 1045 -45.50 -19.15 -24.03
C THR A 1045 -46.80 -19.33 -24.82
N GLY A 1046 -46.85 -20.32 -25.71
CA GLY A 1046 -47.92 -20.49 -26.69
C GLY A 1046 -47.87 -19.48 -27.85
N THR A 1047 -46.79 -18.72 -28.02
CA THR A 1047 -46.63 -17.78 -29.15
C THR A 1047 -46.37 -18.47 -30.47
N ASP A 1048 -47.01 -18.01 -31.55
CA ASP A 1048 -46.69 -18.44 -32.91
C ASP A 1048 -45.22 -18.18 -33.23
N LEU A 1049 -44.48 -19.22 -33.64
CA LEU A 1049 -43.06 -19.10 -33.96
C LEU A 1049 -42.81 -18.62 -35.40
N ASP A 1050 -43.87 -18.36 -36.17
CA ASP A 1050 -43.86 -17.92 -37.58
C ASP A 1050 -43.29 -18.96 -38.55
N SER A 1051 -43.43 -20.24 -38.21
CA SER A 1051 -42.95 -21.35 -39.03
C SER A 1051 -43.86 -21.59 -40.24
N LYS A 1052 -43.25 -21.67 -41.43
CA LYS A 1052 -43.96 -21.74 -42.71
C LYS A 1052 -43.86 -23.09 -43.41
N ILE A 1053 -42.92 -23.94 -43.02
CA ILE A 1053 -42.73 -25.29 -43.58
C ILE A 1053 -42.71 -26.34 -42.47
N ASP A 1054 -43.10 -27.56 -42.82
CA ASP A 1054 -43.00 -28.72 -41.95
C ASP A 1054 -41.58 -29.29 -41.95
N THR A 1055 -41.13 -29.77 -40.79
CA THR A 1055 -39.98 -30.68 -40.68
C THR A 1055 -40.40 -31.91 -39.88
N PHE A 1056 -39.62 -32.99 -39.99
CA PHE A 1056 -39.91 -34.26 -39.37
C PHE A 1056 -38.73 -34.71 -38.52
N MET A 1057 -39.01 -35.14 -37.30
CA MET A 1057 -38.00 -35.79 -36.47
C MET A 1057 -37.64 -37.16 -37.08
N THR A 1058 -36.36 -37.53 -37.08
CA THR A 1058 -35.89 -38.78 -37.71
C THR A 1058 -35.57 -39.90 -36.73
N GLY A 1059 -35.63 -39.62 -35.42
CA GLY A 1059 -35.32 -40.57 -34.35
C GLY A 1059 -35.38 -39.88 -32.98
N PRO A 1060 -35.15 -40.61 -31.87
CA PRO A 1060 -35.31 -40.10 -30.50
C PRO A 1060 -34.33 -38.97 -30.15
N ILE A 1061 -34.66 -38.23 -29.09
CA ILE A 1061 -33.74 -37.26 -28.48
C ILE A 1061 -32.56 -38.01 -27.87
N LYS A 1062 -31.35 -37.58 -28.23
CA LYS A 1062 -30.09 -38.08 -27.68
C LYS A 1062 -29.76 -37.32 -26.40
N LEU A 1063 -29.80 -38.05 -25.29
CA LEU A 1063 -29.34 -37.61 -23.97
C LEU A 1063 -27.83 -37.89 -23.79
N PRO A 1064 -27.11 -37.07 -23.02
CA PRO A 1064 -25.74 -37.37 -22.63
C PRO A 1064 -25.71 -38.60 -21.72
N ASP A 1065 -24.59 -39.33 -21.72
CA ASP A 1065 -24.47 -40.66 -21.08
C ASP A 1065 -24.83 -40.64 -19.59
N ASN A 1066 -24.52 -39.56 -18.88
CA ASN A 1066 -24.81 -39.39 -17.45
C ASN A 1066 -26.31 -39.20 -17.12
N LEU A 1067 -27.17 -38.97 -18.12
CA LEU A 1067 -28.60 -38.72 -17.95
C LEU A 1067 -29.50 -39.81 -18.54
N LYS A 1068 -28.96 -40.76 -19.31
CA LYS A 1068 -29.74 -41.83 -19.98
C LYS A 1068 -30.65 -42.63 -19.04
N ASP A 1069 -30.17 -42.95 -17.84
CA ASP A 1069 -30.93 -43.72 -16.84
C ASP A 1069 -31.70 -42.85 -15.83
N LYS A 1070 -31.53 -41.51 -15.89
CA LYS A 1070 -32.08 -40.56 -14.91
C LYS A 1070 -33.22 -39.71 -15.47
N ALA A 1071 -33.20 -39.45 -16.77
CA ALA A 1071 -34.20 -38.65 -17.45
C ALA A 1071 -35.16 -39.54 -18.25
N LYS A 1072 -36.42 -39.12 -18.32
CA LYS A 1072 -37.45 -39.76 -19.16
C LYS A 1072 -37.86 -38.80 -20.26
N VAL A 1073 -37.87 -39.31 -21.49
CA VAL A 1073 -38.29 -38.55 -22.67
C VAL A 1073 -39.63 -39.07 -23.17
N TYR A 1074 -40.53 -38.13 -23.44
CA TYR A 1074 -41.87 -38.35 -23.92
C TYR A 1074 -42.11 -37.54 -25.19
N TYR A 1075 -42.93 -38.06 -26.10
CA TYR A 1075 -43.19 -37.50 -27.43
C TYR A 1075 -44.69 -37.40 -27.66
N SER A 1076 -45.15 -36.36 -28.37
CA SER A 1076 -46.55 -36.20 -28.73
C SER A 1076 -46.72 -35.85 -30.20
N GLU A 1077 -47.76 -36.43 -30.80
CA GLU A 1077 -48.24 -36.11 -32.15
C GLU A 1077 -49.22 -34.93 -32.13
N ASN A 1078 -49.68 -34.51 -30.94
CA ASN A 1078 -50.59 -33.38 -30.80
C ASN A 1078 -49.87 -32.08 -31.15
N GLU A 1079 -50.53 -31.22 -31.92
CA GLU A 1079 -50.01 -29.88 -32.28
C GLU A 1079 -50.17 -28.87 -31.13
N ASP A 1080 -51.28 -28.94 -30.39
CA ASP A 1080 -51.54 -28.12 -29.22
C ASP A 1080 -51.36 -28.95 -27.93
N ILE A 1081 -50.54 -28.45 -27.01
CA ILE A 1081 -50.23 -29.07 -25.71
C ILE A 1081 -50.86 -28.24 -24.58
N ASP A 1082 -51.50 -28.91 -23.62
CA ASP A 1082 -52.00 -28.33 -22.38
C ASP A 1082 -50.83 -27.74 -21.57
N LYS A 1083 -51.01 -26.51 -21.07
CA LYS A 1083 -50.01 -25.80 -20.25
C LYS A 1083 -49.67 -26.55 -18.96
N ILE A 1084 -50.57 -27.40 -18.48
CA ILE A 1084 -50.21 -28.44 -17.51
C ILE A 1084 -49.50 -29.54 -18.31
N TRP A 1085 -48.17 -29.45 -18.42
CA TRP A 1085 -47.38 -30.33 -19.30
C TRP A 1085 -47.62 -31.83 -19.06
N LEU A 1086 -47.99 -32.24 -17.85
CA LEU A 1086 -48.28 -33.63 -17.47
C LEU A 1086 -49.76 -34.03 -17.63
N SER A 1087 -50.61 -33.21 -18.24
CA SER A 1087 -52.02 -33.52 -18.50
C SER A 1087 -52.16 -34.77 -19.39
N ASP A 1088 -53.04 -35.70 -19.01
CA ASP A 1088 -53.33 -36.91 -19.81
C ASP A 1088 -53.83 -36.56 -21.23
N SER A 1089 -54.41 -35.37 -21.40
CA SER A 1089 -54.86 -34.85 -22.70
C SER A 1089 -53.73 -34.65 -23.72
N ASN A 1090 -52.48 -34.55 -23.27
CA ASN A 1090 -51.30 -34.36 -24.13
C ASN A 1090 -50.86 -35.63 -24.87
N ASN A 1091 -51.40 -36.80 -24.48
CA ASN A 1091 -51.17 -38.10 -25.14
C ASN A 1091 -49.68 -38.44 -25.35
N TRP A 1092 -48.88 -38.24 -24.30
CA TRP A 1092 -47.44 -38.51 -24.29
C TRP A 1092 -47.11 -39.99 -24.53
N LYS A 1093 -46.22 -40.26 -25.48
CA LYS A 1093 -45.70 -41.59 -25.84
C LYS A 1093 -44.23 -41.70 -25.45
N THR A 1094 -43.83 -42.83 -24.90
CA THR A 1094 -42.40 -43.17 -24.71
C THR A 1094 -41.78 -43.63 -26.03
N GLU A 1095 -40.45 -43.68 -26.12
CA GLU A 1095 -39.72 -44.08 -27.34
C GLU A 1095 -40.27 -45.38 -27.97
N ASN A 1096 -40.48 -46.42 -27.16
CA ASN A 1096 -41.00 -47.72 -27.63
C ASN A 1096 -42.46 -47.69 -28.13
N GLN A 1097 -43.18 -46.60 -27.88
CA GLN A 1097 -44.57 -46.40 -28.31
C GLN A 1097 -44.68 -45.52 -29.57
N VAL A 1098 -43.56 -44.96 -30.06
CA VAL A 1098 -43.52 -44.16 -31.29
C VAL A 1098 -43.32 -45.08 -32.49
N ASN A 1099 -44.38 -45.25 -33.29
CA ASN A 1099 -44.32 -46.06 -34.51
C ASN A 1099 -43.88 -45.26 -35.75
N ASP A 1100 -43.99 -43.93 -35.71
CA ASP A 1100 -43.67 -43.03 -36.82
C ASP A 1100 -43.15 -41.68 -36.29
N TRP A 1101 -41.83 -41.50 -36.36
CA TRP A 1101 -41.15 -40.28 -35.89
C TRP A 1101 -41.56 -39.02 -36.68
N SER A 1102 -42.06 -39.17 -37.90
CA SER A 1102 -42.47 -38.02 -38.73
C SER A 1102 -43.73 -37.32 -38.23
N LYS A 1103 -44.51 -37.97 -37.36
CA LYS A 1103 -45.74 -37.41 -36.77
C LYS A 1103 -45.50 -36.65 -35.47
N ILE A 1104 -44.33 -36.79 -34.85
CA ILE A 1104 -44.02 -36.11 -33.59
C ILE A 1104 -43.93 -34.60 -33.83
N LYS A 1105 -44.60 -33.82 -33.00
CA LYS A 1105 -44.61 -32.34 -33.04
C LYS A 1105 -44.01 -31.71 -31.79
N ASN A 1106 -44.19 -32.38 -30.64
CA ASN A 1106 -43.76 -31.90 -29.33
C ASN A 1106 -43.05 -33.01 -28.56
N TYR A 1107 -42.16 -32.63 -27.64
CA TYR A 1107 -41.52 -33.54 -26.71
C TYR A 1107 -41.45 -32.96 -25.30
N TYR A 1108 -41.49 -33.84 -24.31
CA TYR A 1108 -41.36 -33.50 -22.89
C TYR A 1108 -40.24 -34.33 -22.27
N ILE A 1109 -39.33 -33.69 -21.56
CA ILE A 1109 -38.22 -34.34 -20.85
C ILE A 1109 -38.35 -34.07 -19.36
N ASP A 1110 -38.39 -35.13 -18.57
CA ASP A 1110 -38.37 -35.06 -17.11
C ASP A 1110 -37.04 -35.62 -16.59
N PHE A 1111 -36.21 -34.76 -16.00
CA PHE A 1111 -34.92 -35.16 -15.43
C PHE A 1111 -35.03 -35.71 -13.99
N GLY A 1112 -36.24 -35.82 -13.45
CA GLY A 1112 -36.51 -36.35 -12.12
C GLY A 1112 -35.81 -35.56 -11.01
N ASN A 1113 -35.16 -36.28 -10.09
CA ASN A 1113 -34.43 -35.69 -8.96
C ASN A 1113 -32.97 -35.32 -9.30
N THR A 1114 -32.61 -35.27 -10.58
CA THR A 1114 -31.25 -34.91 -11.00
C THR A 1114 -30.91 -33.49 -10.52
N VAL A 1115 -29.72 -33.35 -9.94
CA VAL A 1115 -29.14 -32.07 -9.53
C VAL A 1115 -28.19 -31.65 -10.64
N PHE A 1116 -28.45 -30.48 -11.24
CA PHE A 1116 -27.50 -29.84 -12.15
C PHE A 1116 -26.77 -28.75 -11.39
N ASN A 1117 -25.46 -28.92 -11.25
CA ASN A 1117 -24.65 -28.05 -10.44
C ASN A 1117 -24.48 -26.68 -11.08
N VAL A 1118 -24.05 -25.70 -10.28
CA VAL A 1118 -23.62 -24.40 -10.83
C VAL A 1118 -22.50 -24.66 -11.84
N ASN A 1119 -22.57 -23.95 -12.95
CA ASN A 1119 -21.69 -24.04 -14.10
C ASN A 1119 -21.77 -25.32 -14.96
N GLU A 1120 -22.66 -26.25 -14.63
CA GLU A 1120 -22.85 -27.47 -15.43
C GLU A 1120 -23.48 -27.12 -16.79
N LEU A 1121 -22.84 -27.56 -17.88
CA LEU A 1121 -23.38 -27.51 -19.25
C LEU A 1121 -23.95 -28.89 -19.59
N THR A 1122 -25.24 -28.93 -19.90
CA THR A 1122 -25.93 -30.11 -20.43
C THR A 1122 -26.32 -29.84 -21.88
N GLU A 1123 -25.87 -30.70 -22.79
CA GLU A 1123 -26.28 -30.68 -24.19
C GLU A 1123 -27.19 -31.86 -24.50
N LEU A 1124 -28.29 -31.59 -25.19
CA LEU A 1124 -29.25 -32.58 -25.68
C LEU A 1124 -29.39 -32.37 -27.18
N SER A 1125 -29.66 -33.41 -27.96
CA SER A 1125 -29.83 -33.22 -29.40
C SER A 1125 -30.90 -34.10 -30.03
N TYR A 1126 -31.47 -33.64 -31.14
CA TYR A 1126 -32.32 -34.45 -32.00
C TYR A 1126 -32.10 -34.09 -33.46
N GLU A 1127 -32.42 -35.03 -34.34
CA GLU A 1127 -32.27 -34.87 -35.78
C GLU A 1127 -33.62 -34.60 -36.43
N ILE A 1128 -33.64 -33.63 -37.32
CA ILE A 1128 -34.79 -33.28 -38.16
C ILE A 1128 -34.44 -33.45 -39.63
N LYS A 1129 -35.48 -33.66 -40.44
CA LYS A 1129 -35.40 -33.70 -41.90
C LYS A 1129 -36.45 -32.78 -42.51
N VAL A 1130 -36.05 -32.00 -43.50
CA VAL A 1130 -36.94 -31.20 -44.33
C VAL A 1130 -37.57 -32.08 -45.42
N PRO A 1131 -38.89 -32.02 -45.67
CA PRO A 1131 -39.55 -32.74 -46.75
C PRO A 1131 -38.96 -32.37 -48.12
N ASN A 1132 -38.92 -33.33 -49.05
CA ASN A 1132 -38.40 -33.09 -50.41
C ASN A 1132 -39.20 -32.04 -51.20
N ASN A 1133 -40.46 -31.79 -50.83
CA ASN A 1133 -41.38 -30.84 -51.45
C ASN A 1133 -41.61 -29.58 -50.60
N ALA A 1134 -40.71 -29.27 -49.66
CA ALA A 1134 -40.82 -28.07 -48.85
C ALA A 1134 -40.67 -26.80 -49.72
N GLU A 1135 -41.47 -25.78 -49.40
CA GLU A 1135 -41.39 -24.47 -50.08
C GLU A 1135 -40.04 -23.81 -49.83
N TYR A 1136 -39.37 -23.39 -50.91
CA TYR A 1136 -38.10 -22.68 -50.84
C TYR A 1136 -38.26 -21.30 -50.18
N ASN A 1137 -37.20 -20.82 -49.56
CA ASN A 1137 -37.14 -19.48 -48.96
C ASN A 1137 -38.14 -19.25 -47.80
N LYS A 1138 -38.65 -20.31 -47.17
CA LYS A 1138 -39.58 -20.25 -46.03
C LYS A 1138 -38.96 -20.90 -44.78
N PRO A 1139 -38.82 -20.18 -43.65
CA PRO A 1139 -38.21 -20.74 -42.45
C PRO A 1139 -39.22 -21.54 -41.62
N SER A 1140 -38.70 -22.41 -40.75
CA SER A 1140 -39.44 -23.08 -39.68
C SER A 1140 -38.56 -23.10 -38.43
N PHE A 1141 -39.13 -22.97 -37.24
CA PHE A 1141 -38.40 -22.66 -36.02
C PHE A 1141 -38.65 -23.68 -34.91
N ALA A 1142 -37.59 -24.02 -34.15
CA ALA A 1142 -37.69 -24.80 -32.91
C ALA A 1142 -37.70 -23.88 -31.68
N SER A 1143 -38.39 -24.30 -30.62
CA SER A 1143 -38.37 -23.63 -29.31
C SER A 1143 -38.35 -24.64 -28.16
N ASN A 1144 -37.82 -24.23 -27.01
CA ASN A 1144 -37.72 -25.04 -25.80
C ASN A 1144 -38.12 -24.22 -24.57
N GLY A 1145 -39.17 -24.64 -23.87
CA GLY A 1145 -39.55 -24.14 -22.55
C GLY A 1145 -38.98 -25.03 -21.44
N VAL A 1146 -38.55 -24.43 -20.33
CA VAL A 1146 -37.90 -25.10 -19.21
C VAL A 1146 -38.53 -24.65 -17.88
N ASN A 1147 -38.84 -25.60 -17.01
CA ASN A 1147 -39.23 -25.37 -15.61
C ASN A 1147 -38.20 -26.04 -14.69
N VAL A 1148 -37.67 -25.31 -13.70
CA VAL A 1148 -36.64 -25.80 -12.76
C VAL A 1148 -36.88 -25.28 -11.35
N ASN A 1149 -36.26 -25.91 -10.36
CA ASN A 1149 -36.14 -25.39 -9.00
C ASN A 1149 -34.68 -24.99 -8.71
N LEU A 1150 -34.42 -23.73 -8.39
CA LEU A 1150 -33.13 -23.25 -7.90
C LEU A 1150 -32.97 -23.68 -6.43
N ASN A 1151 -31.93 -24.43 -6.10
CA ASN A 1151 -31.64 -24.96 -4.75
C ASN A 1151 -30.89 -23.92 -3.89
N THR A 1152 -31.53 -22.82 -3.54
CA THR A 1152 -30.84 -21.77 -2.76
C THR A 1152 -30.46 -22.29 -1.38
N GLU A 1153 -29.49 -21.65 -0.73
CA GLU A 1153 -29.13 -21.94 0.67
C GLU A 1153 -30.35 -21.82 1.60
N ASP A 1154 -31.30 -20.98 1.20
CA ASP A 1154 -32.54 -20.71 1.92
C ASP A 1154 -33.73 -21.51 1.38
N GLY A 1155 -33.54 -22.56 0.58
CA GLY A 1155 -34.60 -23.43 0.07
C GLY A 1155 -34.83 -23.39 -1.45
N LYS A 1156 -35.85 -24.12 -1.95
CA LYS A 1156 -36.09 -24.27 -3.39
C LYS A 1156 -36.96 -23.15 -3.96
N LEU A 1157 -36.50 -22.49 -5.02
CA LEU A 1157 -37.25 -21.46 -5.76
C LEU A 1157 -37.61 -21.97 -7.17
N ASN A 1158 -38.90 -22.12 -7.48
CA ASN A 1158 -39.35 -22.53 -8.82
C ASN A 1158 -39.24 -21.39 -9.83
N THR A 1159 -38.67 -21.66 -11.00
CA THR A 1159 -38.52 -20.69 -12.09
C THR A 1159 -38.73 -21.33 -13.45
N GLU A 1160 -39.19 -20.53 -14.41
CA GLU A 1160 -39.52 -20.95 -15.77
C GLU A 1160 -38.87 -20.01 -16.79
N LEU A 1161 -38.36 -20.57 -17.88
CA LEU A 1161 -37.73 -19.82 -18.98
C LEU A 1161 -38.01 -20.50 -20.32
N GLU A 1162 -38.05 -19.72 -21.40
CA GLU A 1162 -38.13 -20.24 -22.77
C GLU A 1162 -36.95 -19.76 -23.60
N ALA A 1163 -36.41 -20.66 -24.43
CA ALA A 1163 -35.29 -20.39 -25.32
C ALA A 1163 -35.70 -19.43 -26.45
N ASN A 1164 -34.75 -18.63 -26.93
CA ASN A 1164 -34.91 -17.98 -28.23
C ASN A 1164 -35.14 -19.05 -29.32
N LYS A 1165 -36.02 -18.76 -30.29
CA LYS A 1165 -36.33 -19.68 -31.40
C LYS A 1165 -35.16 -19.81 -32.36
N VAL A 1166 -34.81 -21.02 -32.81
CA VAL A 1166 -33.76 -21.23 -33.83
C VAL A 1166 -34.40 -21.75 -35.11
N GLY A 1167 -34.04 -21.16 -36.26
CA GLY A 1167 -34.69 -21.45 -37.52
C GLY A 1167 -33.91 -22.39 -38.41
N ILE A 1168 -34.62 -23.12 -39.26
CA ILE A 1168 -34.07 -23.81 -40.42
C ILE A 1168 -34.85 -23.37 -41.66
N GLN A 1169 -34.14 -23.14 -42.76
CA GLN A 1169 -34.72 -22.73 -44.03
C GLN A 1169 -34.07 -23.52 -45.16
N PHE A 1170 -34.89 -23.97 -46.10
CA PHE A 1170 -34.42 -24.63 -47.30
C PHE A 1170 -34.28 -23.63 -48.45
N LEU A 1171 -33.07 -23.50 -48.99
CA LEU A 1171 -32.76 -22.62 -50.11
C LEU A 1171 -32.30 -23.45 -51.30
N LYS A 1172 -32.83 -23.12 -52.48
CA LYS A 1172 -32.35 -23.63 -53.75
C LYS A 1172 -31.64 -22.50 -54.49
N LYS A 1173 -30.40 -22.75 -54.90
CA LYS A 1173 -29.54 -21.77 -55.56
C LYS A 1173 -29.34 -22.13 -57.04
N PHE A 1174 -29.12 -21.13 -57.87
CA PHE A 1174 -28.69 -21.26 -59.25
C PHE A 1174 -27.54 -20.28 -59.54
N ASN A 1175 -26.73 -20.58 -60.55
CA ASN A 1175 -25.75 -19.64 -61.08
C ASN A 1175 -26.31 -19.05 -62.37
N LEU A 1176 -26.21 -17.74 -62.53
CA LEU A 1176 -26.58 -17.07 -63.77
C LEU A 1176 -25.33 -16.92 -64.63
N GLU A 1177 -25.33 -17.53 -65.80
CA GLU A 1177 -24.32 -17.30 -66.82
C GLU A 1177 -24.81 -16.21 -67.80
N ILE A 1178 -23.93 -15.26 -68.10
CA ILE A 1178 -24.20 -14.13 -68.99
C ILE A 1178 -23.17 -14.19 -70.11
N ASN A 1179 -23.63 -14.45 -71.32
CA ASN A 1179 -22.79 -14.48 -72.52
C ASN A 1179 -22.87 -13.14 -73.25
N THR A 1180 -21.76 -12.44 -73.36
CA THR A 1180 -21.69 -11.08 -73.91
C THR A 1180 -20.91 -11.04 -75.21
N LYS A 1181 -21.46 -10.32 -76.19
CA LYS A 1181 -20.84 -10.08 -77.49
C LYS A 1181 -21.18 -8.68 -77.99
N LYS A 1182 -20.33 -8.11 -78.83
CA LYS A 1182 -20.63 -6.87 -79.54
C LYS A 1182 -21.79 -7.11 -80.51
N ALA A 1183 -22.80 -6.24 -80.48
CA ALA A 1183 -24.01 -6.36 -81.29
C ALA A 1183 -23.68 -6.59 -82.78
N SER A 1184 -24.40 -7.51 -83.42
CA SER A 1184 -24.21 -7.92 -84.82
C SER A 1184 -22.82 -8.48 -85.18
N THR A 1185 -22.04 -8.92 -84.19
CA THR A 1185 -20.74 -9.60 -84.39
C THR A 1185 -20.61 -10.84 -83.49
N ASN A 1186 -19.61 -11.69 -83.77
CA ASN A 1186 -19.22 -12.79 -82.88
C ASN A 1186 -18.11 -12.40 -81.88
N ASN A 1187 -17.74 -11.11 -81.81
CA ASN A 1187 -16.67 -10.64 -80.93
C ASN A 1187 -17.14 -10.65 -79.47
N LYS A 1188 -16.48 -11.45 -78.64
CA LYS A 1188 -16.71 -11.58 -77.19
C LYS A 1188 -16.15 -10.38 -76.44
N LEU A 1189 -16.79 -10.00 -75.33
CA LEU A 1189 -16.44 -8.81 -74.54
C LEU A 1189 -15.95 -9.19 -73.15
N GLN A 1190 -14.65 -9.02 -72.90
CA GLN A 1190 -14.03 -9.21 -71.59
C GLN A 1190 -14.13 -7.93 -70.73
N GLY A 1191 -14.14 -8.07 -69.40
CA GLY A 1191 -14.01 -6.95 -68.45
C GLY A 1191 -15.33 -6.28 -68.07
N LEU A 1192 -16.46 -6.72 -68.63
CA LEU A 1192 -17.77 -6.18 -68.30
C LEU A 1192 -18.25 -6.71 -66.95
N ILE A 1193 -18.60 -5.80 -66.05
CA ILE A 1193 -19.13 -6.10 -64.73
C ILE A 1193 -20.67 -6.05 -64.77
N TYR A 1194 -21.30 -7.15 -64.38
CA TYR A 1194 -22.73 -7.28 -64.17
C TYR A 1194 -23.04 -7.40 -62.68
N SER A 1195 -24.18 -6.86 -62.28
CA SER A 1195 -24.71 -6.85 -60.92
C SER A 1195 -26.14 -7.38 -60.94
N ALA A 1196 -26.41 -8.45 -60.20
CA ALA A 1196 -27.73 -8.97 -59.93
C ALA A 1196 -28.14 -8.56 -58.51
N LYS A 1197 -29.11 -7.67 -58.40
CA LYS A 1197 -29.64 -7.16 -57.14
C LYS A 1197 -30.98 -7.81 -56.83
N LEU A 1198 -31.10 -8.41 -55.64
CA LEU A 1198 -32.36 -8.97 -55.16
C LEU A 1198 -33.34 -7.82 -54.83
N ASP A 1199 -34.58 -7.89 -55.30
CA ASP A 1199 -35.60 -6.85 -55.01
C ASP A 1199 -35.84 -6.76 -53.48
N GLY A 1200 -35.54 -5.59 -52.90
CA GLY A 1200 -35.69 -5.31 -51.46
C GLY A 1200 -34.40 -5.36 -50.62
N GLU A 1201 -33.27 -5.79 -51.17
CA GLU A 1201 -31.95 -5.75 -50.48
C GLU A 1201 -31.05 -4.62 -51.01
N GLU A 1202 -30.13 -4.11 -50.19
CA GLU A 1202 -29.15 -3.10 -50.63
C GLU A 1202 -27.99 -3.72 -51.42
N ASN A 1203 -27.59 -4.95 -51.05
CA ASN A 1203 -26.45 -5.66 -51.62
C ASN A 1203 -26.78 -6.34 -52.95
N SER A 1204 -25.77 -6.48 -53.81
CA SER A 1204 -25.89 -7.14 -55.10
C SER A 1204 -24.77 -8.16 -55.31
N LYS A 1205 -25.04 -9.21 -56.09
CA LYS A 1205 -24.03 -10.18 -56.49
C LYS A 1205 -23.48 -9.82 -57.87
N THR A 1206 -22.17 -9.90 -58.06
CA THR A 1206 -21.53 -9.47 -59.30
C THR A 1206 -20.86 -10.61 -60.05
N GLY A 1207 -20.70 -10.42 -61.36
CA GLY A 1207 -19.95 -11.30 -62.24
C GLY A 1207 -19.21 -10.48 -63.28
N ILE A 1208 -17.97 -10.87 -63.60
CA ILE A 1208 -17.11 -10.16 -64.55
C ILE A 1208 -16.88 -11.07 -65.74
N THR A 1209 -17.00 -10.52 -66.96
CA THR A 1209 -16.80 -11.32 -68.17
C THR A 1209 -15.33 -11.69 -68.37
N ASN A 1210 -15.06 -12.98 -68.60
CA ASN A 1210 -13.75 -13.52 -68.90
C ASN A 1210 -13.33 -13.28 -70.38
N ASN A 1211 -12.18 -13.82 -70.80
CA ASN A 1211 -11.68 -13.70 -72.18
C ASN A 1211 -12.68 -14.20 -73.25
N ASP A 1212 -13.59 -15.11 -72.89
CA ASP A 1212 -14.62 -15.67 -73.76
C ASP A 1212 -15.94 -14.89 -73.74
N GLY A 1213 -15.96 -13.75 -73.03
CA GLY A 1213 -17.14 -12.90 -72.87
C GLY A 1213 -18.20 -13.47 -71.94
N ILE A 1214 -17.85 -14.43 -71.09
CA ILE A 1214 -18.76 -15.10 -70.17
C ILE A 1214 -18.57 -14.54 -68.76
N ALA A 1215 -19.64 -14.04 -68.16
CA ALA A 1215 -19.69 -13.71 -66.73
C ALA A 1215 -20.60 -14.71 -66.01
N THR A 1216 -20.16 -15.21 -64.85
CA THR A 1216 -20.99 -16.07 -63.99
C THR A 1216 -21.28 -15.33 -62.69
N ILE A 1217 -22.56 -15.17 -62.35
CA ILE A 1217 -23.02 -14.66 -61.06
C ILE A 1217 -23.49 -15.84 -60.22
N ASN A 1218 -22.75 -16.16 -59.15
CA ASN A 1218 -22.95 -17.39 -58.38
C ASN A 1218 -23.95 -17.25 -57.23
N GLY A 1219 -24.73 -18.31 -57.01
CA GLY A 1219 -25.53 -18.52 -55.81
C GLY A 1219 -26.77 -17.61 -55.70
N LEU A 1220 -27.43 -17.30 -56.81
CA LEU A 1220 -28.73 -16.62 -56.80
C LEU A 1220 -29.83 -17.58 -56.34
N LEU A 1221 -30.86 -17.07 -55.67
CA LEU A 1221 -31.95 -17.87 -55.06
C LEU A 1221 -33.10 -18.11 -56.03
N VAL A 1222 -33.55 -19.36 -56.16
CA VAL A 1222 -34.78 -19.75 -56.91
C VAL A 1222 -36.01 -19.10 -56.25
N ASP A 1223 -37.03 -18.78 -57.05
CA ASP A 1223 -38.27 -18.09 -56.66
C ASP A 1223 -38.08 -16.69 -56.05
N LYS A 1224 -36.97 -16.05 -56.36
CA LYS A 1224 -36.67 -14.66 -56.00
C LYS A 1224 -36.45 -13.80 -57.24
N GLU A 1225 -36.91 -12.56 -57.18
CA GLU A 1225 -36.84 -11.59 -58.28
C GLU A 1225 -35.54 -10.77 -58.18
N TYR A 1226 -34.75 -10.79 -59.26
CA TYR A 1226 -33.49 -10.08 -59.37
C TYR A 1226 -33.59 -9.02 -60.46
N THR A 1227 -33.02 -7.85 -60.18
CA THR A 1227 -32.70 -6.84 -61.17
C THR A 1227 -31.24 -7.01 -61.61
N LEU A 1228 -31.01 -7.41 -62.86
CA LEU A 1228 -29.70 -7.44 -63.50
C LEU A 1228 -29.38 -6.08 -64.12
N GLU A 1229 -28.17 -5.59 -63.87
CA GLU A 1229 -27.63 -4.33 -64.35
C GLU A 1229 -26.16 -4.50 -64.76
N LYS A 1230 -25.75 -3.91 -65.88
CA LYS A 1230 -24.32 -3.73 -66.18
C LYS A 1230 -23.83 -2.48 -65.45
N ILE A 1231 -22.77 -2.60 -64.65
CA ILE A 1231 -22.24 -1.51 -63.81
C ILE A 1231 -20.82 -1.05 -64.21
N SER A 1232 -20.24 -1.64 -65.26
CA SER A 1232 -18.93 -1.26 -65.79
C SER A 1232 -19.01 -0.02 -66.71
N THR A 1233 -18.08 0.92 -66.56
CA THR A 1233 -18.04 2.23 -67.24
C THR A 1233 -17.15 2.29 -68.49
N GLU A 1234 -16.72 1.16 -69.06
CA GLU A 1234 -15.80 1.20 -70.22
C GLU A 1234 -16.37 1.99 -71.42
N ASP A 1235 -15.70 3.09 -71.76
CA ASP A 1235 -16.09 4.11 -72.76
C ASP A 1235 -16.16 3.61 -74.23
N ASN A 1236 -15.65 2.40 -74.51
CA ASN A 1236 -15.46 1.90 -75.88
C ASN A 1236 -16.68 1.14 -76.47
N TYR A 1237 -17.78 1.04 -75.72
CA TYR A 1237 -19.00 0.34 -76.16
C TYR A 1237 -20.24 1.17 -75.83
N ILE A 1238 -21.21 1.24 -76.76
CA ILE A 1238 -22.47 1.98 -76.58
C ILE A 1238 -23.14 1.51 -75.26
N SER A 1239 -23.22 2.41 -74.28
CA SER A 1239 -23.81 2.15 -72.97
C SER A 1239 -25.33 2.31 -73.05
N GLU A 1240 -26.05 1.23 -73.30
CA GLU A 1240 -27.41 1.14 -72.76
C GLU A 1240 -27.32 0.53 -71.37
N ASN A 1241 -27.55 1.34 -70.33
CA ASN A 1241 -27.76 0.84 -68.96
C ASN A 1241 -29.14 0.18 -68.87
N SER A 1242 -29.28 -0.97 -69.53
CA SER A 1242 -30.52 -1.71 -69.61
C SER A 1242 -30.67 -2.58 -68.36
N LYS A 1243 -31.49 -2.11 -67.41
CA LYS A 1243 -31.98 -2.95 -66.32
C LYS A 1243 -32.92 -4.02 -66.87
N LEU A 1244 -32.77 -5.25 -66.37
CA LEU A 1244 -33.56 -6.43 -66.68
C LEU A 1244 -34.04 -7.02 -65.37
N LYS A 1245 -35.34 -7.33 -65.23
CA LYS A 1245 -35.84 -8.10 -64.10
C LYS A 1245 -36.09 -9.54 -64.49
N PHE A 1246 -35.63 -10.47 -63.68
CA PHE A 1246 -35.81 -11.90 -63.90
C PHE A 1246 -35.97 -12.66 -62.59
N LYS A 1247 -36.50 -13.86 -62.68
CA LYS A 1247 -36.45 -14.87 -61.62
C LYS A 1247 -36.22 -16.23 -62.24
N VAL A 1248 -35.73 -17.19 -61.47
CA VAL A 1248 -35.72 -18.59 -61.87
C VAL A 1248 -36.75 -19.30 -61.02
N VAL A 1249 -37.68 -20.01 -61.67
CA VAL A 1249 -38.67 -20.86 -61.00
C VAL A 1249 -38.42 -22.31 -61.37
N GLU A 1250 -38.84 -23.25 -60.52
CA GLU A 1250 -38.79 -24.67 -60.85
C GLU A 1250 -40.13 -25.16 -61.42
N ASN A 1251 -40.06 -25.87 -62.54
CA ASN A 1251 -41.23 -26.52 -63.14
C ASN A 1251 -40.88 -27.97 -63.50
N ASN A 1252 -41.54 -28.95 -62.86
CA ASN A 1252 -41.31 -30.39 -63.04
C ASN A 1252 -39.82 -30.83 -62.95
N GLY A 1253 -39.06 -30.23 -62.04
CA GLY A 1253 -37.64 -30.55 -61.84
C GLY A 1253 -36.67 -29.78 -62.75
N ASN A 1254 -37.17 -28.99 -63.70
CA ASN A 1254 -36.35 -28.13 -64.56
C ASN A 1254 -36.37 -26.69 -64.05
N MET A 1255 -35.20 -26.06 -63.96
CA MET A 1255 -35.07 -24.63 -63.66
C MET A 1255 -35.42 -23.82 -64.91
N VAL A 1256 -36.40 -22.93 -64.80
CA VAL A 1256 -36.86 -22.08 -65.90
C VAL A 1256 -36.56 -20.64 -65.56
N LEU A 1257 -35.70 -20.00 -66.36
CA LEU A 1257 -35.46 -18.56 -66.31
C LEU A 1257 -36.70 -17.82 -66.85
N GLN A 1258 -37.31 -17.00 -66.00
CA GLN A 1258 -38.45 -16.15 -66.34
C GLN A 1258 -38.03 -14.68 -66.30
N PHE A 1259 -38.19 -13.98 -67.43
CA PHE A 1259 -38.05 -12.53 -67.46
C PHE A 1259 -39.35 -11.88 -66.97
N ILE A 1260 -39.21 -10.94 -66.04
CA ILE A 1260 -40.31 -10.15 -65.47
C ILE A 1260 -40.42 -8.80 -66.21
N ASP A 1261 -39.28 -8.19 -66.54
CA ASP A 1261 -39.20 -6.94 -67.29
C ASP A 1261 -37.88 -6.87 -68.10
N GLY A 1262 -37.92 -6.28 -69.30
CA GLY A 1262 -36.74 -6.09 -70.16
C GLY A 1262 -36.36 -7.25 -71.08
N GLN A 1263 -37.24 -8.24 -71.30
CA GLN A 1263 -36.96 -9.42 -72.15
C GLN A 1263 -36.51 -9.06 -73.58
N ASN A 1264 -37.04 -7.98 -74.16
CA ASN A 1264 -36.67 -7.47 -75.49
C ASN A 1264 -35.21 -7.00 -75.60
N LYS A 1265 -34.47 -6.95 -74.49
CA LYS A 1265 -33.07 -6.51 -74.41
C LYS A 1265 -32.08 -7.69 -74.39
N VAL A 1266 -32.57 -8.93 -74.51
CA VAL A 1266 -31.78 -10.17 -74.41
C VAL A 1266 -32.02 -11.06 -75.63
N ILE A 1267 -30.98 -11.75 -76.11
CA ILE A 1267 -31.09 -12.85 -77.08
C ILE A 1267 -30.87 -14.14 -76.29
N SER A 1268 -31.94 -14.90 -76.01
CA SER A 1268 -31.85 -16.18 -75.28
C SER A 1268 -31.52 -17.34 -76.22
N SER A 1269 -30.58 -18.20 -75.83
CA SER A 1269 -30.51 -19.60 -76.29
C SER A 1269 -30.73 -20.51 -75.08
N GLU A 1270 -31.42 -21.62 -75.29
CA GLU A 1270 -31.92 -22.56 -74.26
C GLU A 1270 -30.96 -22.89 -73.11
#